data_AF-A0AA37LYU1-F1
#
_entry.id   AF-A0AA37LYU1-F1
#
_cell.length_a   1.000
_cell.length_b   1.000
_cell.length_c   1.000
_cell.angle_alpha   90.00
_cell.angle_beta   90.00
_cell.angle_gamma   90.00
#
_symmetry.space_group_name_H-M   'P 1'
#
loop_
_entity.id
_entity.type
_entity.pdbx_description
1 polymer ?
#
loop_
_entity_poly.entity_id
_entity_poly.type
_entity_poly.pdbx_seq_one_letter_code
_entity_poly.pdbx_strand_id
1 'polypeptide(L)'
;MPALSYKLVLNDANWNYVAVPQGNMWIQIIFFFLLGLMPIVLAGLAGWIYMKGFYQVKINKSGFSKKDSSVSPRHASCRGSHRWRPRRKVLIATMEYNIDDWKISIKIGGLGVMAKLMSQALSHVDLIWVVPCVGDVDYPLENEAEPMFVEIMGESYEVKVYYHVHKNITYQTKADPYIARMDDLESAILYCAWNSCIAESIRRFNVDIYHINDYHGAAAPLYLLPQTVPVCLSLHNAEFQGMWPMRTEEEQKEVYSVFNLPAKVVKDYVQYGSAFNLLHAAASYLRIHQRGFGAVGVSKKYGDRSLARYPIFWSLKNIGQLPNPDPSDTGEWNPEEDISNHQDDIKIDETFEANRATLRRQAQEWAGLEVNPNADLFVFVGRWSLQKGVDLIADLFPSILEKYPSVQLICIGPVIDLYGRFAALKLNKLMEKYPGRVFSKPEFTQLPPYIFSGAEFALIPSRDEPFGLVAVEFGRKGALGVGARVGGLGQMPGFWYTVESMSPAHLLQQFKQAIASALSCKPRKRALMRAWSAKQRFPVAQWIRQLDTLYNDSIKVHNKEAAKQKKAGGIRNLTDSSLRSSVAVSEYGAELTPTGSRAPSPLPPPSRIASPAGRINSPDLGTPNMPWTNIPSSRRSSFSSSIGGRDSMLAPRESMFASGRESMVSVDSFAIRAQNDVSSPQTPGFDGLGLPQPSFYKQQRNSSQLSLPDVVGDRHDLKLQNVDQNFTDKNGEFYAEFEQMLNSLTAKNSGNDLCIENFLKKSEKKWFARYRDAKLGRRDHSRSRSPAPSRPGSSKGLGAKFDGERGRSRTPSGLTGASGYDDSPVDDEFLLGDNYNAPTGLKKILSIRIGDWPIYAFFLAFSQVISINSYQIVLLTGETNQTPLKLYIVAATYLVTSAFWWVMVRFTKSVYALSLPWAFFGLAFLLLGLSPYMTPWQSRAAMQDAATALYAAGASAGALSFALNFGDEGGAPTKQWITRALAVAGVAQVYSLMLWYWGSLTHTPETSPMAFFDGTTIPKALVVCVPVAIILWAIGLILFFGLPDYYRQAPDNIPGFYISLVRRKLVPVFFIMIIIQNYWLSAPYGRNWQFLFASQFIPGWGVVLLALGFFVVLWAIILYVFSFFSESHTWLLPIFAIGLCAPRWAQMLWGTSSMGMYLPGPVAPSVRLSCPAAFGSGSASWTTSRASAWHVLAVLIGAQIVGSAFTMLARATSPNALSPNTTFPDFSQGLMPGVSSYWFWICLAFQLVIPILFFKFFRKEQVSKP
;
A
#
# COMPACT_ATOMS: atom_id res chain seq x y z
N MET A 1 34.22 -50.78 15.44
CA MET A 1 33.10 -49.84 15.14
C MET A 1 33.39 -49.15 13.81
N PRO A 2 32.39 -48.71 13.03
CA PRO A 2 32.60 -48.06 11.73
C PRO A 2 33.16 -46.63 11.91
N ALA A 3 34.48 -46.56 12.07
CA ALA A 3 35.26 -45.35 11.89
C ALA A 3 35.25 -44.97 10.40
N LEU A 4 35.14 -43.67 10.12
CA LEU A 4 34.93 -43.16 8.77
C LEU A 4 36.25 -42.79 8.09
N SER A 5 37.27 -42.51 8.90
CA SER A 5 38.67 -42.39 8.50
C SER A 5 39.56 -42.78 9.67
N TYR A 6 40.87 -42.88 9.45
CA TYR A 6 41.87 -43.02 10.49
C TYR A 6 42.84 -41.85 10.42
N LYS A 7 43.04 -41.16 11.54
CA LYS A 7 44.12 -40.17 11.68
C LYS A 7 45.39 -40.92 12.07
N LEU A 8 46.32 -41.02 11.13
CA LEU A 8 47.69 -41.41 11.45
C LEU A 8 48.32 -40.32 12.31
N VAL A 9 48.70 -40.67 13.54
CA VAL A 9 49.46 -39.82 14.45
C VAL A 9 50.85 -40.44 14.56
N LEU A 10 51.85 -39.83 13.92
CA LEU A 10 53.25 -40.12 14.24
C LEU A 10 53.59 -39.50 15.58
N ASN A 11 54.40 -40.20 16.36
CA ASN A 11 55.04 -39.69 17.57
C ASN A 11 56.54 -39.54 17.31
N ASP A 12 57.00 -38.31 17.05
CA ASP A 12 58.40 -38.00 16.72
C ASP A 12 59.41 -38.52 17.77
N ALA A 13 58.99 -38.67 19.04
CA ALA A 13 59.85 -39.17 20.10
C ALA A 13 60.16 -40.67 20.01
N ASN A 14 59.38 -41.46 19.25
CA ASN A 14 59.60 -42.90 19.11
C ASN A 14 59.32 -43.47 17.70
N TRP A 15 59.10 -42.61 16.70
CA TRP A 15 58.91 -42.92 15.28
C TRP A 15 57.75 -43.88 14.95
N ASN A 16 56.93 -44.25 15.93
CA ASN A 16 55.75 -45.07 15.71
C ASN A 16 54.58 -44.21 15.21
N TYR A 17 53.78 -44.78 14.30
CA TYR A 17 52.49 -44.22 13.91
C TYR A 17 51.35 -44.99 14.58
N VAL A 18 50.36 -44.26 15.10
CA VAL A 18 49.11 -44.83 15.62
C VAL A 18 47.96 -44.42 14.72
N ALA A 19 47.23 -45.39 14.18
CA ALA A 19 46.02 -45.16 13.39
C ALA A 19 44.83 -44.91 14.33
N VAL A 20 44.62 -43.67 14.74
CA VAL A 20 43.50 -43.29 15.62
C VAL A 20 42.20 -43.27 14.80
N PRO A 21 41.18 -44.08 15.10
CA PRO A 21 39.90 -44.04 14.38
C PRO A 21 39.23 -42.67 14.54
N GLN A 22 38.65 -42.15 13.46
CA GLN A 22 37.97 -40.86 13.40
C GLN A 22 36.54 -41.00 12.88
N GLY A 23 35.62 -40.29 13.55
CA GLY A 23 34.20 -40.27 13.21
C GLY A 23 33.44 -41.54 13.60
N ASN A 24 32.11 -41.42 13.62
CA ASN A 24 31.19 -42.53 13.85
C ASN A 24 30.06 -42.43 12.82
N MET A 25 29.94 -43.47 11.98
CA MET A 25 28.95 -43.55 10.89
C MET A 25 27.51 -43.29 11.37
N TRP A 26 27.11 -43.87 12.50
CA TRP A 26 25.75 -43.72 13.01
C TRP A 26 25.45 -42.29 13.46
N ILE A 27 26.42 -41.63 14.08
CA ILE A 27 26.28 -40.22 14.50
C ILE A 27 26.13 -39.33 13.26
N GLN A 28 26.93 -39.54 12.20
CA GLN A 28 26.79 -38.76 10.97
C GLN A 28 25.46 -38.99 10.25
N ILE A 29 24.96 -40.23 10.21
CA ILE A 29 23.63 -40.54 9.65
C ILE A 29 22.52 -39.83 10.44
N ILE A 30 22.60 -39.84 11.78
CA ILE A 30 21.64 -39.13 12.65
C ILE A 30 21.71 -37.61 12.40
N PHE A 31 22.91 -37.02 12.34
CA PHE A 31 23.07 -35.58 12.04
C PHE A 31 22.58 -35.22 10.63
N PHE A 32 22.78 -36.08 9.63
CA PHE A 32 22.25 -35.88 8.28
C PHE A 32 20.72 -35.78 8.27
N PHE A 33 20.03 -36.78 8.85
CA PHE A 33 18.57 -36.75 8.94
C PHE A 33 18.05 -35.59 9.79
N LEU A 34 18.74 -35.25 10.89
CA LEU A 34 18.34 -34.13 11.76
C LEU A 34 18.50 -32.79 11.04
N LEU A 35 19.63 -32.52 10.39
CA LEU A 35 19.87 -31.27 9.65
C LEU A 35 18.97 -31.13 8.41
N GLY A 36 18.55 -32.24 7.77
CA GLY A 36 17.60 -32.22 6.66
C GLY A 36 16.14 -32.04 7.11
N LEU A 37 15.70 -32.76 8.15
CA LEU A 37 14.30 -32.81 8.56
C LEU A 37 13.90 -31.70 9.54
N MET A 38 14.79 -31.31 10.47
CA MET A 38 14.47 -30.33 11.51
C MET A 38 14.04 -28.97 10.94
N PRO A 39 14.67 -28.38 9.90
CA PRO A 39 14.20 -27.12 9.32
C PRO A 39 12.77 -27.20 8.77
N ILE A 40 12.40 -28.33 8.14
CA ILE A 40 11.07 -28.55 7.56
C ILE A 40 10.02 -28.69 8.67
N VAL A 41 10.34 -29.45 9.74
CA VAL A 41 9.46 -29.60 10.92
C VAL A 41 9.29 -28.27 11.65
N LEU A 42 10.36 -27.49 11.84
CA LEU A 42 10.28 -26.14 12.44
C LEU A 42 9.49 -25.16 11.58
N ALA A 43 9.60 -25.22 10.25
CA ALA A 43 8.80 -24.42 9.32
C ALA A 43 7.30 -24.77 9.38
N GLY A 44 6.96 -26.06 9.42
CA GLY A 44 5.58 -26.52 9.63
C GLY A 44 5.01 -26.11 10.99
N LEU A 45 5.80 -26.28 12.06
CA LEU A 45 5.42 -25.87 13.42
C LEU A 45 5.22 -24.36 13.54
N ALA A 46 6.10 -23.55 12.94
CA ALA A 46 5.96 -22.09 12.91
C ALA A 46 4.65 -21.68 12.20
N GLY A 47 4.32 -22.33 11.08
CA GLY A 47 3.04 -22.14 10.38
C GLY A 47 1.83 -22.49 11.25
N TRP A 48 1.85 -23.62 11.94
CA TRP A 48 0.77 -24.08 12.83
C TRP A 48 0.59 -23.18 14.07
N ILE A 49 1.69 -22.74 14.70
CA ILE A 49 1.67 -21.79 15.83
C ILE A 49 1.09 -20.45 15.37
N TYR A 50 1.52 -19.95 14.20
CA TYR A 50 0.98 -18.71 13.63
C TYR A 50 -0.52 -18.85 13.38
N MET A 51 -0.96 -19.95 12.75
CA MET A 51 -2.36 -20.25 12.48
C MET A 51 -3.20 -20.30 13.77
N LYS A 52 -2.85 -21.12 14.77
CA LYS A 52 -3.62 -21.19 16.03
C LYS A 52 -3.69 -19.85 16.78
N GLY A 53 -2.71 -18.97 16.59
CA GLY A 53 -2.68 -17.63 17.16
C GLY A 53 -3.48 -16.57 16.40
N PHE A 54 -4.09 -16.88 15.25
CA PHE A 54 -4.73 -15.90 14.36
C PHE A 54 -6.25 -16.05 14.27
N TYR A 55 -6.73 -17.22 13.83
CA TYR A 55 -8.09 -17.53 13.35
C TYR A 55 -9.17 -17.61 14.46
N GLN A 56 -9.10 -16.77 15.49
CA GLN A 56 -10.06 -16.74 16.60
C GLN A 56 -11.13 -15.65 16.41
N VAL A 57 -12.39 -16.07 16.25
CA VAL A 57 -13.59 -15.21 16.31
C VAL A 57 -13.72 -14.61 17.72
N LYS A 58 -14.04 -13.32 17.81
CA LYS A 58 -14.03 -12.58 19.09
C LYS A 58 -15.45 -12.13 19.44
N ILE A 59 -16.07 -12.85 20.37
CA ILE A 59 -17.38 -12.49 20.94
C ILE A 59 -17.17 -11.28 21.86
N ASN A 60 -17.69 -10.12 21.47
CA ASN A 60 -17.73 -8.94 22.32
C ASN A 60 -18.97 -9.01 23.21
N LYS A 61 -18.79 -9.23 24.52
CA LYS A 61 -19.90 -9.38 25.48
C LYS A 61 -20.38 -8.04 26.06
N SER A 62 -19.51 -7.04 26.10
CA SER A 62 -19.61 -5.87 27.01
C SER A 62 -19.22 -4.55 26.35
N GLY A 63 -19.21 -4.50 25.02
CA GLY A 63 -18.85 -3.33 24.22
C GLY A 63 -17.36 -2.99 24.25
N PHE A 64 -16.84 -2.63 25.43
CA PHE A 64 -15.46 -2.23 25.63
C PHE A 64 -14.45 -3.38 25.55
N SER A 65 -13.40 -3.17 24.75
CA SER A 65 -12.25 -4.06 24.63
C SER A 65 -11.09 -3.55 25.49
N LYS A 66 -11.09 -3.88 26.80
CA LYS A 66 -10.03 -3.49 27.76
C LYS A 66 -8.62 -3.67 27.17
N LYS A 67 -7.98 -2.56 26.76
CA LYS A 67 -6.55 -2.49 26.49
C LYS A 67 -6.00 -1.06 26.39
N ASP A 68 -5.06 -0.76 27.27
CA ASP A 68 -3.96 0.20 27.11
C ASP A 68 -4.33 1.58 26.52
N SER A 69 -5.16 2.33 27.25
CA SER A 69 -5.17 3.80 27.23
C SER A 69 -3.91 4.38 27.90
N SER A 70 -2.72 3.85 27.56
CA SER A 70 -1.43 4.21 28.17
C SER A 70 -0.85 5.55 27.70
N VAL A 71 -1.66 6.34 26.98
CA VAL A 71 -1.53 7.80 26.97
C VAL A 71 -2.43 8.32 28.07
N SER A 72 -1.89 8.49 29.28
CA SER A 72 -2.57 9.35 30.24
C SER A 72 -2.62 10.77 29.66
N PRO A 73 -3.78 11.45 29.69
CA PRO A 73 -3.73 12.90 29.64
C PRO A 73 -2.86 13.33 30.82
N ARG A 74 -1.83 14.15 30.60
CA ARG A 74 -1.14 14.79 31.73
C ARG A 74 -2.16 15.71 32.37
N HIS A 75 -2.70 15.32 33.53
CA HIS A 75 -3.70 16.10 34.28
C HIS A 75 -3.07 17.41 34.74
N ALA A 76 -3.14 18.43 33.88
CA ALA A 76 -3.05 19.81 34.30
C ALA A 76 -4.29 20.09 35.17
N SER A 77 -4.12 20.00 36.49
CA SER A 77 -5.15 20.35 37.47
C SER A 77 -5.45 21.85 37.40
N CYS A 78 -6.28 22.22 36.43
CA CYS A 78 -6.69 23.59 36.21
C CYS A 78 -7.85 23.96 37.14
N ARG A 79 -7.59 23.96 38.45
CA ARG A 79 -8.33 24.84 39.38
C ARG A 79 -7.89 26.28 39.09
N GLY A 80 -8.40 26.83 37.99
CA GLY A 80 -8.15 28.19 37.51
C GLY A 80 -9.47 28.94 37.38
N SER A 81 -9.51 30.15 37.93
CA SER A 81 -10.68 31.04 37.91
C SER A 81 -11.25 31.23 36.48
N HIS A 82 -12.57 31.31 36.37
CA HIS A 82 -13.27 31.70 35.13
C HIS A 82 -12.96 33.16 34.73
N ARG A 83 -11.77 33.40 34.14
CA ARG A 83 -11.56 34.54 33.25
C ARG A 83 -12.26 34.22 31.93
N TRP A 84 -13.26 35.02 31.59
CA TRP A 84 -13.89 35.02 30.27
C TRP A 84 -12.80 35.13 29.20
N ARG A 85 -12.68 34.10 28.36
CA ARG A 85 -11.95 34.17 27.10
C ARG A 85 -12.94 34.56 26.01
N PRO A 86 -12.54 35.34 25.00
CA PRO A 86 -13.38 35.51 23.82
C PRO A 86 -13.69 34.14 23.20
N ARG A 87 -14.90 34.00 22.65
CA ARG A 87 -15.29 32.84 21.86
C ARG A 87 -14.39 32.74 20.63
N ARG A 88 -14.08 31.50 20.21
CA ARG A 88 -13.18 31.23 19.09
C ARG A 88 -13.97 31.24 17.79
N LYS A 89 -13.46 31.92 16.76
CA LYS A 89 -13.96 31.81 15.38
C LYS A 89 -13.40 30.55 14.73
N VAL A 90 -14.24 29.54 14.56
CA VAL A 90 -13.90 28.28 13.88
C VAL A 90 -14.56 28.30 12.52
N LEU A 91 -13.78 28.08 11.45
CA LEU A 91 -14.36 27.83 10.12
C LEU A 91 -14.44 26.33 9.84
N ILE A 92 -15.57 25.89 9.33
CA ILE A 92 -15.83 24.55 8.81
C ILE A 92 -16.32 24.70 7.36
N ALA A 93 -15.96 23.76 6.49
CA ALA A 93 -16.53 23.68 5.14
C ALA A 93 -16.86 22.23 4.80
N THR A 94 -18.09 21.95 4.33
CA THR A 94 -18.55 20.59 3.97
C THR A 94 -19.54 20.59 2.80
N MET A 95 -19.47 19.55 1.96
CA MET A 95 -20.45 19.30 0.88
C MET A 95 -21.77 18.72 1.42
N GLU A 96 -21.71 17.91 2.49
CA GLU A 96 -22.89 17.46 3.25
C GLU A 96 -23.17 18.42 4.42
N TYR A 97 -24.43 18.78 4.64
CA TYR A 97 -24.84 19.75 5.66
C TYR A 97 -26.33 19.67 6.02
N ASN A 98 -26.73 20.40 7.07
CA ASN A 98 -28.08 20.39 7.62
C ASN A 98 -28.39 21.75 8.25
N ILE A 99 -29.48 22.39 7.82
CA ILE A 99 -29.94 23.70 8.27
C ILE A 99 -31.33 23.50 8.90
N ASP A 100 -31.38 23.43 10.24
CA ASP A 100 -32.56 22.94 10.98
C ASP A 100 -33.79 23.86 10.88
N ASP A 101 -33.61 25.17 10.75
CA ASP A 101 -34.70 26.15 10.65
C ASP A 101 -35.31 26.21 9.24
N TRP A 102 -34.46 26.20 8.20
CA TRP A 102 -34.89 25.99 6.81
C TRP A 102 -35.38 24.55 6.54
N LYS A 103 -35.11 23.61 7.46
CA LYS A 103 -35.39 22.16 7.35
C LYS A 103 -34.66 21.46 6.20
N ILE A 104 -33.64 22.09 5.62
CA ILE A 104 -32.83 21.56 4.52
C ILE A 104 -31.76 20.61 5.06
N SER A 105 -31.60 19.43 4.45
CA SER A 105 -30.64 18.42 4.89
C SER A 105 -30.01 17.66 3.71
N ILE A 106 -28.82 18.09 3.30
CA ILE A 106 -28.01 17.44 2.26
C ILE A 106 -27.10 16.40 2.93
N LYS A 107 -27.50 15.12 2.87
CA LYS A 107 -26.79 14.01 3.51
C LYS A 107 -26.73 12.79 2.60
N ILE A 108 -25.52 12.27 2.41
CA ILE A 108 -25.21 11.07 1.60
C ILE A 108 -24.55 9.99 2.48
N GLY A 109 -23.85 10.37 3.55
CA GLY A 109 -23.06 9.46 4.36
C GLY A 109 -22.99 9.80 5.85
N GLY A 110 -21.89 9.38 6.47
CA GLY A 110 -21.58 9.69 7.87
C GLY A 110 -21.11 11.13 8.08
N LEU A 111 -20.57 11.78 7.04
CA LEU A 111 -20.12 13.17 7.11
C LEU A 111 -21.29 14.10 7.39
N GLY A 112 -22.44 13.97 6.72
CA GLY A 112 -23.64 14.76 6.99
C GLY A 112 -24.21 14.58 8.40
N VAL A 113 -24.02 13.40 9.02
CA VAL A 113 -24.40 13.19 10.44
C VAL A 113 -23.49 13.98 11.37
N MET A 114 -22.17 13.93 11.15
CA MET A 114 -21.21 14.72 11.92
C MET A 114 -21.37 16.23 11.65
N ALA A 115 -21.74 16.62 10.44
CA ALA A 115 -22.02 17.99 10.04
C ALA A 115 -23.26 18.56 10.76
N LYS A 116 -24.38 17.81 10.78
CA LYS A 116 -25.54 18.13 11.62
C LYS A 116 -25.13 18.28 13.09
N LEU A 117 -24.39 17.32 13.63
CA LEU A 117 -23.95 17.37 15.03
C LEU A 117 -23.04 18.59 15.31
N MET A 118 -22.13 18.94 14.41
CA MET A 118 -21.27 20.13 14.55
C MET A 118 -22.11 21.40 14.66
N SER A 119 -23.17 21.56 13.87
CA SER A 119 -24.08 22.71 13.95
C SER A 119 -24.90 22.79 15.25
N GLN A 120 -25.29 21.64 15.80
CA GLN A 120 -26.14 21.56 16.99
C GLN A 120 -25.35 21.63 18.30
N ALA A 121 -24.14 21.06 18.34
CA ALA A 121 -23.38 20.80 19.56
C ALA A 121 -22.25 21.80 19.84
N LEU A 122 -21.75 22.54 18.84
CA LEU A 122 -20.62 23.46 19.00
C LEU A 122 -21.03 24.89 19.40
N SER A 123 -22.05 25.01 20.26
CA SER A 123 -22.65 26.30 20.68
C SER A 123 -21.73 27.18 21.54
N HIS A 124 -20.54 26.70 21.90
CA HIS A 124 -19.51 27.39 22.67
C HIS A 124 -18.45 28.12 21.81
N VAL A 125 -18.44 27.89 20.49
CA VAL A 125 -17.60 28.61 19.50
C VAL A 125 -18.45 29.40 18.52
N ASP A 126 -17.83 30.32 17.79
CA ASP A 126 -18.49 31.05 16.70
C ASP A 126 -18.18 30.35 15.38
N LEU A 127 -19.19 29.73 14.78
CA LEU A 127 -19.04 28.70 13.76
C LEU A 127 -19.35 29.22 12.34
N ILE A 128 -18.32 29.62 11.61
CA ILE A 128 -18.46 29.99 10.19
C ILE A 128 -18.52 28.69 9.39
N TRP A 129 -19.65 28.35 8.78
CA TRP A 129 -19.85 27.04 8.14
C TRP A 129 -20.20 27.16 6.65
N VAL A 130 -19.17 27.20 5.81
CA VAL A 130 -19.32 27.27 4.36
C VAL A 130 -19.92 25.97 3.83
N VAL A 131 -20.96 26.08 2.99
CA VAL A 131 -21.63 24.95 2.31
C VAL A 131 -21.91 25.33 0.84
N PRO A 132 -22.26 24.37 -0.04
CA PRO A 132 -22.82 24.63 -1.37
C PRO A 132 -24.35 24.37 -1.44
N CYS A 133 -25.14 25.39 -1.75
CA CYS A 133 -26.54 25.31 -2.16
C CYS A 133 -26.64 24.44 -3.41
N VAL A 134 -27.34 23.32 -3.26
CA VAL A 134 -27.55 22.29 -4.28
C VAL A 134 -28.66 22.73 -5.24
N GLY A 135 -28.69 22.18 -6.44
CA GLY A 135 -29.78 22.34 -7.39
C GLY A 135 -31.03 21.64 -6.88
N ASP A 136 -32.18 21.97 -7.47
CA ASP A 136 -33.48 21.35 -7.16
C ASP A 136 -33.90 21.45 -5.67
N VAL A 137 -33.25 22.34 -4.92
CA VAL A 137 -33.56 22.68 -3.52
C VAL A 137 -33.86 24.17 -3.44
N ASP A 138 -35.01 24.51 -2.87
CA ASP A 138 -35.40 25.90 -2.62
C ASP A 138 -34.73 26.44 -1.36
N TYR A 139 -34.17 27.65 -1.45
CA TYR A 139 -33.48 28.33 -0.35
C TYR A 139 -34.08 29.73 -0.15
N PRO A 140 -34.46 30.12 1.08
CA PRO A 140 -34.89 31.49 1.38
C PRO A 140 -33.66 32.42 1.46
N LEU A 141 -33.20 32.87 0.29
CA LEU A 141 -31.99 33.68 0.10
C LEU A 141 -32.23 35.17 0.44
N GLU A 142 -32.55 35.47 1.69
CA GLU A 142 -33.02 36.80 2.12
C GLU A 142 -31.94 37.89 2.20
N ASN A 143 -30.69 37.57 2.53
CA ASN A 143 -29.59 38.55 2.60
C ASN A 143 -28.47 38.17 1.63
N GLU A 144 -28.45 38.81 0.45
CA GLU A 144 -27.29 38.77 -0.45
C GLU A 144 -26.13 39.59 0.16
N ALA A 145 -24.92 39.06 0.05
CA ALA A 145 -23.68 39.66 0.54
C ALA A 145 -22.71 39.89 -0.64
N GLU A 146 -21.65 40.68 -0.42
CA GLU A 146 -20.68 41.02 -1.46
C GLU A 146 -20.21 39.76 -2.24
N PRO A 147 -20.28 39.75 -3.58
CA PRO A 147 -19.86 38.59 -4.37
C PRO A 147 -18.39 38.23 -4.13
N MET A 148 -18.03 36.97 -4.33
CA MET A 148 -16.63 36.54 -4.41
C MET A 148 -16.25 36.37 -5.88
N PHE A 149 -15.02 36.76 -6.23
CA PHE A 149 -14.49 36.56 -7.57
C PHE A 149 -13.47 35.41 -7.54
N VAL A 150 -13.66 34.42 -8.42
CA VAL A 150 -12.77 33.26 -8.56
C VAL A 150 -12.15 33.30 -9.95
N GLU A 151 -10.83 33.25 -10.03
CA GLU A 151 -10.11 33.15 -11.30
C GLU A 151 -9.85 31.67 -11.65
N ILE A 152 -10.33 31.22 -12.80
CA ILE A 152 -10.19 29.84 -13.31
C ILE A 152 -9.70 29.92 -14.75
N MET A 153 -8.56 29.30 -15.06
CA MET A 153 -7.92 29.31 -16.38
C MET A 153 -7.62 30.73 -16.95
N GLY A 154 -7.59 31.75 -16.09
CA GLY A 154 -7.34 33.16 -16.43
C GLY A 154 -8.61 34.01 -16.63
N GLU A 155 -9.80 33.40 -16.60
CA GLU A 155 -11.08 34.11 -16.62
C GLU A 155 -11.64 34.27 -15.20
N SER A 156 -12.32 35.39 -14.93
CA SER A 156 -12.86 35.71 -13.60
C SER A 156 -14.37 35.49 -13.52
N TYR A 157 -14.80 34.68 -12.55
CA TYR A 157 -16.17 34.25 -12.35
C TYR A 157 -16.76 34.81 -11.06
N GLU A 158 -17.96 35.38 -11.14
CA GLU A 158 -18.70 35.91 -10.00
C GLU A 158 -19.44 34.78 -9.26
N VAL A 159 -19.13 34.61 -7.97
CA VAL A 159 -19.83 33.69 -7.06
C VAL A 159 -20.66 34.50 -6.08
N LYS A 160 -21.99 34.45 -6.25
CA LYS A 160 -22.96 35.08 -5.33
C LYS A 160 -22.86 34.46 -3.93
N VAL A 161 -23.09 35.28 -2.91
CA VAL A 161 -22.89 34.93 -1.49
C VAL A 161 -24.13 35.32 -0.72
N TYR A 162 -24.61 34.43 0.18
CA TYR A 162 -25.83 34.69 0.95
C TYR A 162 -25.60 34.47 2.44
N TYR A 163 -25.87 35.50 3.23
CA TYR A 163 -25.67 35.50 4.67
C TYR A 163 -26.99 35.25 5.39
N HIS A 164 -27.23 33.99 5.75
CA HIS A 164 -28.10 33.64 6.88
C HIS A 164 -27.26 33.58 8.17
N VAL A 165 -27.92 33.59 9.33
CA VAL A 165 -27.29 33.65 10.66
C VAL A 165 -28.10 32.80 11.67
N HIS A 166 -28.23 31.49 11.45
CA HIS A 166 -28.82 30.62 12.46
C HIS A 166 -27.83 30.37 13.61
N LYS A 167 -27.95 31.13 14.71
CA LYS A 167 -27.05 31.00 15.90
C LYS A 167 -25.57 31.14 15.53
N ASN A 168 -25.25 32.05 14.59
CA ASN A 168 -23.95 32.31 13.96
C ASN A 168 -23.48 31.20 13.01
N ILE A 169 -24.12 31.05 11.83
CA ILE A 169 -23.81 30.07 10.75
C ILE A 169 -24.20 30.67 9.37
N THR A 170 -23.38 30.53 8.30
CA THR A 170 -23.41 31.35 7.04
C THR A 170 -22.92 30.60 5.78
N TYR A 171 -23.51 30.80 4.57
CA TYR A 171 -23.59 29.79 3.47
C TYR A 171 -23.17 30.24 2.03
N GLN A 172 -23.08 29.33 1.04
CA GLN A 172 -22.69 29.54 -0.39
C GLN A 172 -23.21 28.44 -1.36
N THR A 173 -22.78 28.30 -2.65
CA THR A 173 -23.51 27.60 -3.76
C THR A 173 -22.74 26.58 -4.69
N LYS A 174 -23.31 25.40 -5.05
CA LYS A 174 -23.23 24.68 -6.37
C LYS A 174 -24.26 23.52 -6.45
N ALA A 175 -24.87 23.40 -7.64
CA ALA A 175 -25.85 22.42 -8.13
C ALA A 175 -25.85 20.93 -7.66
N ASP A 176 -24.73 20.28 -7.36
CA ASP A 176 -24.71 18.85 -6.98
C ASP A 176 -23.49 18.58 -6.07
N PRO A 177 -23.63 17.97 -4.87
CA PRO A 177 -22.51 17.84 -3.92
C PRO A 177 -21.36 16.94 -4.39
N TYR A 178 -21.58 16.01 -5.33
CA TYR A 178 -20.53 15.15 -5.88
C TYR A 178 -20.77 14.78 -7.35
N ILE A 179 -19.81 15.10 -8.22
CA ILE A 179 -19.76 14.60 -9.60
C ILE A 179 -19.42 13.10 -9.58
N ALA A 180 -19.96 12.32 -10.51
CA ALA A 180 -19.78 10.86 -10.63
C ALA A 180 -18.32 10.42 -10.87
N ARG A 181 -17.43 11.36 -11.22
CA ARG A 181 -16.01 11.18 -11.48
C ARG A 181 -15.23 12.31 -10.80
N MET A 182 -13.97 12.02 -10.44
CA MET A 182 -13.13 12.84 -9.56
C MET A 182 -11.72 13.11 -10.12
N ASP A 183 -11.47 12.74 -11.38
CA ASP A 183 -10.21 12.89 -12.11
C ASP A 183 -10.38 13.68 -13.43
N ASP A 184 -11.56 14.28 -13.64
CA ASP A 184 -11.92 15.07 -14.83
C ASP A 184 -11.86 16.60 -14.62
N LEU A 185 -12.05 17.35 -15.71
CA LEU A 185 -11.95 18.81 -15.72
C LEU A 185 -13.08 19.51 -14.95
N GLU A 186 -14.32 18.99 -14.99
CA GLU A 186 -15.44 19.64 -14.29
C GLU A 186 -15.30 19.52 -12.76
N SER A 187 -14.83 18.38 -12.27
CA SER A 187 -14.50 18.21 -10.85
C SER A 187 -13.29 19.06 -10.44
N ALA A 188 -12.28 19.24 -11.30
CA ALA A 188 -11.16 20.16 -11.04
C ALA A 188 -11.64 21.61 -10.90
N ILE A 189 -12.49 22.08 -11.81
CA ILE A 189 -13.11 23.43 -11.80
C ILE A 189 -13.93 23.62 -10.51
N LEU A 190 -14.79 22.66 -10.15
CA LEU A 190 -15.57 22.68 -8.91
C LEU A 190 -14.67 22.81 -7.68
N TYR A 191 -13.66 21.94 -7.54
CA TYR A 191 -12.80 21.98 -6.36
C TYR A 191 -11.87 23.20 -6.33
N CYS A 192 -11.49 23.79 -7.47
CA CYS A 192 -10.84 25.10 -7.51
C CYS A 192 -11.74 26.19 -6.90
N ALA A 193 -12.96 26.36 -7.44
CA ALA A 193 -13.89 27.39 -7.01
C ALA A 193 -14.27 27.24 -5.52
N TRP A 194 -14.55 26.02 -5.09
CA TRP A 194 -14.87 25.69 -3.70
C TRP A 194 -13.74 26.05 -2.73
N ASN A 195 -12.50 25.67 -3.03
CA ASN A 195 -11.36 25.99 -2.16
C ASN A 195 -11.01 27.48 -2.16
N SER A 196 -11.23 28.18 -3.28
CA SER A 196 -11.04 29.62 -3.39
C SER A 196 -12.06 30.39 -2.54
N CYS A 197 -13.34 30.02 -2.61
CA CYS A 197 -14.40 30.62 -1.80
C CYS A 197 -14.20 30.38 -0.29
N ILE A 198 -13.68 29.22 0.11
CA ILE A 198 -13.26 28.97 1.50
C ILE A 198 -12.10 29.89 1.90
N ALA A 199 -11.12 30.12 1.02
CA ALA A 199 -10.00 31.02 1.29
C ALA A 199 -10.47 32.48 1.49
N GLU A 200 -11.32 32.99 0.61
CA GLU A 200 -11.94 34.32 0.78
C GLU A 200 -12.79 34.41 2.06
N SER A 201 -13.53 33.34 2.40
CA SER A 201 -14.26 33.26 3.67
C SER A 201 -13.33 33.37 4.89
N ILE A 202 -12.16 32.73 4.85
CA ILE A 202 -11.13 32.85 5.92
C ILE A 202 -10.64 34.31 6.04
N ARG A 203 -10.46 35.01 4.91
CA ARG A 203 -10.05 36.43 4.89
C ARG A 203 -11.15 37.34 5.46
N ARG A 204 -12.40 37.21 4.99
CA ARG A 204 -13.53 38.07 5.40
C ARG A 204 -13.83 37.99 6.91
N PHE A 205 -13.86 36.79 7.48
CA PHE A 205 -14.31 36.61 8.86
C PHE A 205 -13.21 36.67 9.92
N ASN A 206 -11.93 36.70 9.53
CA ASN A 206 -10.75 36.63 10.42
C ASN A 206 -10.81 35.43 11.38
N VAL A 207 -10.55 34.24 10.83
CA VAL A 207 -10.73 32.93 11.46
C VAL A 207 -9.54 32.53 12.36
N ASP A 208 -9.79 32.04 13.58
CA ASP A 208 -8.75 31.54 14.50
C ASP A 208 -8.20 30.16 14.09
N ILE A 209 -9.05 29.29 13.54
CA ILE A 209 -8.69 27.95 13.05
C ILE A 209 -9.66 27.47 11.97
N TYR A 210 -9.13 26.86 10.91
CA TYR A 210 -9.91 26.16 9.90
C TYR A 210 -9.89 24.64 10.12
N HIS A 211 -11.08 24.01 10.15
CA HIS A 211 -11.25 22.57 10.30
C HIS A 211 -11.63 21.94 8.95
N ILE A 212 -10.66 21.26 8.34
CA ILE A 212 -10.83 20.51 7.09
C ILE A 212 -11.48 19.15 7.39
N ASN A 213 -12.49 18.80 6.60
CA ASN A 213 -13.11 17.47 6.59
C ASN A 213 -12.77 16.75 5.28
N ASP A 214 -12.00 15.66 5.39
CA ASP A 214 -11.39 14.93 4.27
C ASP A 214 -10.64 15.83 3.28
N TYR A 215 -10.84 15.66 1.97
CA TYR A 215 -10.06 16.31 0.92
C TYR A 215 -10.72 17.57 0.34
N HIS A 216 -12.04 17.73 0.50
CA HIS A 216 -12.86 18.68 -0.25
C HIS A 216 -12.35 20.13 -0.17
N GLY A 217 -12.03 20.60 1.05
CA GLY A 217 -11.50 21.94 1.33
C GLY A 217 -9.99 21.98 1.61
N ALA A 218 -9.24 20.96 1.19
CA ALA A 218 -7.86 20.77 1.62
C ALA A 218 -6.82 21.71 0.95
N ALA A 219 -7.17 22.37 -0.16
CA ALA A 219 -6.32 23.36 -0.83
C ALA A 219 -6.57 24.80 -0.37
N ALA A 220 -7.70 25.10 0.29
CA ALA A 220 -8.06 26.46 0.72
C ALA A 220 -6.95 27.22 1.50
N PRO A 221 -6.16 26.57 2.40
CA PRO A 221 -5.04 27.26 3.07
C PRO A 221 -3.89 27.69 2.15
N LEU A 222 -3.81 27.19 0.91
CA LEU A 222 -2.73 27.49 -0.03
C LEU A 222 -2.94 28.83 -0.76
N TYR A 223 -4.20 29.19 -1.06
CA TYR A 223 -4.58 30.50 -1.61
C TYR A 223 -4.42 31.66 -0.60
N LEU A 224 -3.99 31.37 0.63
CA LEU A 224 -3.67 32.37 1.65
C LEU A 224 -2.16 32.66 1.74
N LEU A 225 -1.31 31.82 1.13
CA LEU A 225 0.14 31.95 1.24
C LEU A 225 0.62 33.30 0.64
N PRO A 226 1.56 34.01 1.31
CA PRO A 226 2.41 33.56 2.42
C PRO A 226 1.79 33.71 3.83
N GLN A 227 0.55 34.19 3.97
CA GLN A 227 -0.15 34.20 5.26
C GLN A 227 -0.63 32.79 5.61
N THR A 228 -0.51 32.39 6.88
CA THR A 228 -0.80 31.02 7.32
C THR A 228 -1.77 31.00 8.49
N VAL A 229 -2.89 30.29 8.32
CA VAL A 229 -3.94 30.06 9.33
C VAL A 229 -3.70 28.73 10.06
N PRO A 230 -4.01 28.60 11.36
CA PRO A 230 -4.04 27.30 12.03
C PRO A 230 -5.06 26.36 11.38
N VAL A 231 -4.72 25.07 11.28
CA VAL A 231 -5.53 24.05 10.61
C VAL A 231 -5.61 22.77 11.45
N CYS A 232 -6.75 22.08 11.40
CA CYS A 232 -6.85 20.67 11.74
C CYS A 232 -7.62 19.90 10.66
N LEU A 233 -7.35 18.59 10.55
CA LEU A 233 -7.87 17.70 9.50
C LEU A 233 -8.55 16.49 10.14
N SER A 234 -9.85 16.33 9.93
CA SER A 234 -10.58 15.12 10.28
C SER A 234 -10.73 14.20 9.07
N LEU A 235 -10.25 12.97 9.21
CA LEU A 235 -10.36 11.90 8.22
C LEU A 235 -11.59 11.04 8.52
N HIS A 236 -12.67 11.26 7.78
CA HIS A 236 -13.88 10.42 7.78
C HIS A 236 -13.77 9.34 6.70
N ASN A 237 -13.23 9.63 5.51
CA ASN A 237 -12.78 8.60 4.58
C ASN A 237 -11.59 9.01 3.67
N ALA A 238 -10.37 8.64 4.08
CA ALA A 238 -9.12 8.85 3.33
C ALA A 238 -8.92 7.96 2.08
N GLU A 239 -9.92 7.15 1.71
CA GLU A 239 -9.98 6.43 0.43
C GLU A 239 -10.27 7.38 -0.74
N PHE A 240 -11.03 8.45 -0.49
CA PHE A 240 -11.24 9.56 -1.42
C PHE A 240 -10.23 10.67 -1.12
N GLN A 241 -9.51 11.15 -2.15
CA GLN A 241 -8.38 12.06 -1.96
C GLN A 241 -8.39 13.30 -2.87
N GLY A 242 -9.28 13.33 -3.88
CA GLY A 242 -9.32 14.37 -4.93
C GLY A 242 -8.05 14.37 -5.76
N MET A 243 -8.01 13.61 -6.85
CA MET A 243 -6.78 13.32 -7.58
C MET A 243 -6.91 13.50 -9.08
N TRP A 244 -6.00 14.28 -9.67
CA TRP A 244 -5.92 14.50 -11.12
C TRP A 244 -4.52 14.12 -11.63
N PRO A 245 -4.39 13.55 -12.83
CA PRO A 245 -3.09 13.16 -13.37
C PRO A 245 -2.23 14.39 -13.71
N MET A 246 -0.91 14.23 -13.52
CA MET A 246 0.13 15.22 -13.78
C MET A 246 1.33 14.56 -14.47
N ARG A 247 1.06 13.63 -15.40
CA ARG A 247 2.04 12.69 -16.00
C ARG A 247 2.88 13.35 -17.08
N THR A 248 2.30 14.28 -17.84
CA THR A 248 2.96 15.09 -18.88
C THR A 248 3.09 16.55 -18.48
N GLU A 249 3.98 17.30 -19.15
CA GLU A 249 4.09 18.76 -18.94
C GLU A 249 2.83 19.53 -19.37
N GLU A 250 2.00 18.93 -20.23
CA GLU A 250 0.74 19.49 -20.70
C GLU A 250 -0.34 19.33 -19.63
N GLU A 251 -0.56 18.11 -19.11
CA GLU A 251 -1.43 17.86 -17.94
C GLU A 251 -1.04 18.75 -16.75
N GLN A 252 0.28 18.92 -16.50
CA GLN A 252 0.74 19.79 -15.42
C GLN A 252 0.34 21.26 -15.64
N LYS A 253 0.48 21.79 -16.86
CA LYS A 253 0.03 23.16 -17.19
C LYS A 253 -1.49 23.31 -17.09
N GLU A 254 -2.23 22.32 -17.57
CA GLU A 254 -3.70 22.26 -17.51
C GLU A 254 -4.16 22.35 -16.05
N VAL A 255 -3.69 21.43 -15.18
CA VAL A 255 -4.00 21.43 -13.74
C VAL A 255 -3.54 22.70 -13.02
N TYR A 256 -2.36 23.26 -13.35
CA TYR A 256 -1.93 24.55 -12.78
C TYR A 256 -2.86 25.71 -13.15
N SER A 257 -3.37 25.74 -14.39
CA SER A 257 -4.28 26.79 -14.87
C SER A 257 -5.69 26.67 -14.29
N VAL A 258 -6.21 25.45 -14.11
CA VAL A 258 -7.55 25.21 -13.54
C VAL A 258 -7.58 25.54 -12.06
N PHE A 259 -6.58 25.12 -11.29
CA PHE A 259 -6.51 25.39 -9.85
C PHE A 259 -5.93 26.77 -9.49
N ASN A 260 -5.42 27.54 -10.46
CA ASN A 260 -4.77 28.84 -10.25
C ASN A 260 -3.78 28.86 -9.07
N LEU A 261 -2.99 27.79 -8.93
CA LEU A 261 -1.98 27.67 -7.88
C LEU A 261 -0.58 27.72 -8.50
N PRO A 262 0.33 28.59 -8.01
CA PRO A 262 1.69 28.67 -8.54
C PRO A 262 2.38 27.31 -8.55
N ALA A 263 3.01 26.94 -9.67
CA ALA A 263 3.61 25.61 -9.87
C ALA A 263 4.58 25.17 -8.74
N LYS A 264 5.21 26.14 -8.04
CA LYS A 264 6.01 25.88 -6.83
C LYS A 264 5.15 25.46 -5.63
N VAL A 265 4.03 26.15 -5.36
CA VAL A 265 3.08 25.79 -4.29
C VAL A 265 2.49 24.40 -4.57
N VAL A 266 2.13 24.12 -5.82
CA VAL A 266 1.65 22.78 -6.21
C VAL A 266 2.73 21.73 -5.96
N LYS A 267 3.99 21.96 -6.35
CA LYS A 267 5.13 21.04 -6.11
C LYS A 267 5.50 20.85 -4.63
N ASP A 268 5.44 21.91 -3.81
CA ASP A 268 5.85 21.86 -2.40
C ASP A 268 4.76 21.27 -1.47
N TYR A 269 3.47 21.42 -1.83
CA TYR A 269 2.32 21.07 -0.99
C TYR A 269 1.42 19.97 -1.57
N VAL A 270 0.97 20.10 -2.83
CA VAL A 270 -0.16 19.33 -3.38
C VAL A 270 0.30 18.08 -4.13
N GLN A 271 1.28 18.22 -5.02
CA GLN A 271 1.74 17.17 -5.93
C GLN A 271 2.29 15.98 -5.14
N TYR A 272 1.73 14.81 -5.39
CA TYR A 272 2.23 13.53 -4.89
C TYR A 272 2.61 12.69 -6.10
N GLY A 273 3.93 12.63 -6.39
CA GLY A 273 4.44 11.97 -7.59
C GLY A 273 3.85 12.56 -8.88
N SER A 274 3.26 11.70 -9.69
CA SER A 274 2.64 12.00 -10.99
C SER A 274 1.15 12.38 -10.90
N ALA A 275 0.66 12.78 -9.72
CA ALA A 275 -0.70 13.26 -9.50
C ALA A 275 -0.78 14.53 -8.64
N PHE A 276 -1.77 15.37 -8.93
CA PHE A 276 -2.31 16.38 -8.01
C PHE A 276 -3.14 15.64 -6.95
N ASN A 277 -3.04 15.99 -5.66
CA ASN A 277 -3.75 15.29 -4.60
C ASN A 277 -4.17 16.26 -3.48
N LEU A 278 -5.48 16.51 -3.35
CA LEU A 278 -6.01 17.48 -2.39
C LEU A 278 -5.75 17.03 -0.94
N LEU A 279 -5.95 15.74 -0.60
CA LEU A 279 -5.72 15.26 0.76
C LEU A 279 -4.23 15.34 1.18
N HIS A 280 -3.31 15.23 0.22
CA HIS A 280 -1.89 15.49 0.40
C HIS A 280 -1.58 16.97 0.65
N ALA A 281 -2.33 17.91 0.05
CA ALA A 281 -2.19 19.33 0.32
C ALA A 281 -2.35 19.65 1.83
N ALA A 282 -3.42 19.15 2.46
CA ALA A 282 -3.63 19.30 3.90
C ALA A 282 -2.52 18.60 4.71
N ALA A 283 -2.12 17.38 4.35
CA ALA A 283 -1.03 16.67 5.02
C ALA A 283 0.31 17.42 4.94
N SER A 284 0.63 18.01 3.79
CA SER A 284 1.82 18.84 3.56
C SER A 284 1.76 20.18 4.29
N TYR A 285 0.59 20.83 4.33
CA TYR A 285 0.39 22.05 5.10
C TYR A 285 0.63 21.81 6.59
N LEU A 286 0.03 20.75 7.15
CA LEU A 286 0.27 20.33 8.54
C LEU A 286 1.74 19.95 8.79
N ARG A 287 2.40 19.26 7.85
CA ARG A 287 3.84 18.95 7.89
C ARG A 287 4.69 20.23 8.03
N ILE A 288 4.45 21.23 7.18
CA ILE A 288 5.30 22.41 7.02
C ILE A 288 5.03 23.46 8.11
N HIS A 289 3.76 23.74 8.43
CA HIS A 289 3.38 24.80 9.37
C HIS A 289 3.04 24.30 10.78
N GLN A 290 2.80 22.99 10.98
CA GLN A 290 2.44 22.41 12.27
C GLN A 290 3.26 21.16 12.67
N ARG A 291 4.44 20.94 12.09
CA ARG A 291 5.32 19.76 12.32
C ARG A 291 4.62 18.39 12.15
N GLY A 292 3.55 18.33 11.36
CA GLY A 292 2.73 17.14 11.15
C GLY A 292 1.80 16.81 12.32
N PHE A 293 1.40 17.81 13.12
CA PHE A 293 0.32 17.72 14.12
C PHE A 293 -0.95 18.42 13.58
N GLY A 294 -2.12 17.88 13.91
CA GLY A 294 -3.44 18.45 13.56
C GLY A 294 -4.35 17.49 12.78
N ALA A 295 -3.83 16.35 12.31
CA ALA A 295 -4.62 15.31 11.64
C ALA A 295 -5.17 14.29 12.65
N VAL A 296 -6.46 13.95 12.55
CA VAL A 296 -7.16 12.94 13.36
C VAL A 296 -8.02 12.02 12.49
N GLY A 297 -8.18 10.78 12.91
CA GLY A 297 -9.15 9.85 12.34
C GLY A 297 -10.33 9.61 13.29
N VAL A 298 -11.51 9.38 12.71
CA VAL A 298 -12.78 9.10 13.42
C VAL A 298 -12.75 7.89 14.39
N SER A 299 -11.72 7.04 14.28
CA SER A 299 -11.35 6.05 15.29
C SER A 299 -9.84 5.80 15.31
N LYS A 300 -9.29 5.40 16.46
CA LYS A 300 -7.83 5.13 16.61
C LYS A 300 -7.31 4.12 15.59
N LYS A 301 -8.02 2.99 15.45
CA LYS A 301 -7.67 1.96 14.45
C LYS A 301 -7.68 2.54 13.03
N TYR A 302 -8.60 3.45 12.71
CA TYR A 302 -8.70 4.06 11.40
C TYR A 302 -7.59 5.10 11.14
N GLY A 303 -7.20 5.89 12.15
CA GLY A 303 -6.02 6.76 12.07
C GLY A 303 -4.71 5.98 11.90
N ASP A 304 -4.49 4.96 12.72
CA ASP A 304 -3.34 4.05 12.61
C ASP A 304 -3.33 3.32 11.24
N ARG A 305 -4.49 2.84 10.77
CA ARG A 305 -4.70 2.24 9.44
C ARG A 305 -4.36 3.21 8.31
N SER A 306 -4.89 4.43 8.35
CA SER A 306 -4.70 5.43 7.29
C SER A 306 -3.24 5.84 7.16
N LEU A 307 -2.55 6.03 8.29
CA LEU A 307 -1.11 6.32 8.33
C LEU A 307 -0.25 5.17 7.77
N ALA A 308 -0.70 3.92 7.89
CA ALA A 308 -0.02 2.76 7.33
C ALA A 308 -0.36 2.55 5.83
N ARG A 309 -1.62 2.75 5.44
CA ARG A 309 -2.20 2.48 4.12
C ARG A 309 -1.82 3.53 3.08
N TYR A 310 -1.92 4.82 3.40
CA TYR A 310 -1.81 5.91 2.42
C TYR A 310 -0.48 6.66 2.50
N PRO A 311 0.36 6.66 1.44
CA PRO A 311 1.68 7.29 1.44
C PRO A 311 1.71 8.78 1.77
N ILE A 312 0.67 9.52 1.38
CA ILE A 312 0.54 10.97 1.62
C ILE A 312 0.70 11.36 3.10
N PHE A 313 0.33 10.47 4.02
CA PHE A 313 0.45 10.69 5.46
C PHE A 313 1.78 10.24 6.07
N TRP A 314 2.67 9.54 5.35
CA TRP A 314 3.95 9.06 5.90
C TRP A 314 4.87 10.20 6.37
N SER A 315 4.67 11.41 5.84
CA SER A 315 5.35 12.62 6.26
C SER A 315 4.84 13.22 7.59
N LEU A 316 3.64 12.85 8.04
CA LEU A 316 3.09 13.20 9.37
C LEU A 316 3.77 12.37 10.47
N LYS A 317 3.74 12.84 11.73
CA LYS A 317 4.32 12.08 12.86
C LYS A 317 3.42 10.92 13.28
N ASN A 318 2.13 11.20 13.43
CA ASN A 318 1.06 10.28 13.78
C ASN A 318 -0.27 10.91 13.33
N ILE A 319 -1.30 10.10 13.13
CA ILE A 319 -2.68 10.56 13.02
C ILE A 319 -3.30 10.36 14.41
N GLY A 320 -3.98 11.37 14.94
CA GLY A 320 -4.65 11.29 16.23
C GLY A 320 -5.99 10.53 16.15
N GLN A 321 -6.68 10.45 17.29
CA GLN A 321 -8.07 10.00 17.35
C GLN A 321 -8.96 11.18 17.71
N LEU A 322 -10.08 11.31 17.02
CA LEU A 322 -11.26 12.03 17.48
C LEU A 322 -12.42 11.04 17.38
N PRO A 323 -12.95 10.47 18.48
CA PRO A 323 -13.98 9.44 18.41
C PRO A 323 -15.30 10.04 17.95
N ASN A 324 -15.95 9.44 16.94
CA ASN A 324 -17.31 9.83 16.60
C ASN A 324 -18.26 9.48 17.77
N PRO A 325 -19.06 10.44 18.26
CA PRO A 325 -20.11 10.18 19.24
C PRO A 325 -21.38 9.65 18.55
N ASP A 326 -22.34 9.21 19.36
CA ASP A 326 -23.72 9.05 18.91
C ASP A 326 -24.43 10.41 19.10
N PRO A 327 -25.05 11.01 18.05
CA PRO A 327 -25.75 12.29 18.16
C PRO A 327 -26.87 12.33 19.22
N SER A 328 -27.37 11.17 19.66
CA SER A 328 -28.40 11.04 20.71
C SER A 328 -27.83 10.81 22.12
N ASP A 329 -26.51 10.79 22.31
CA ASP A 329 -25.84 10.71 23.63
C ASP A 329 -25.37 12.10 24.10
N THR A 330 -26.34 13.00 24.31
CA THR A 330 -26.10 14.39 24.73
C THR A 330 -25.97 14.58 26.25
N GLY A 331 -25.96 13.49 27.01
CA GLY A 331 -25.78 13.53 28.46
C GLY A 331 -24.35 13.91 28.87
N GLU A 332 -24.17 14.32 30.12
CA GLU A 332 -22.85 14.65 30.67
C GLU A 332 -21.86 13.48 30.56
N TRP A 333 -20.56 13.79 30.56
CA TRP A 333 -19.49 12.81 30.44
C TRP A 333 -18.46 12.98 31.55
N ASN A 334 -18.35 11.97 32.43
CA ASN A 334 -17.33 11.91 33.46
C ASN A 334 -16.34 10.78 33.14
N PRO A 335 -15.05 11.09 32.89
CA PRO A 335 -14.05 10.09 32.52
C PRO A 335 -13.91 8.91 33.49
N GLU A 336 -14.20 9.10 34.77
CA GLU A 336 -13.99 8.08 35.80
C GLU A 336 -15.20 7.15 35.92
N GLU A 337 -16.41 7.71 36.00
CA GLU A 337 -17.68 6.97 36.07
C GLU A 337 -18.03 6.27 34.75
N ASP A 338 -17.84 6.95 33.60
CA ASP A 338 -18.15 6.35 32.29
C ASP A 338 -17.18 5.19 31.92
N ILE A 339 -16.01 5.11 32.58
CA ILE A 339 -15.07 3.99 32.48
C ILE A 339 -15.33 2.92 33.56
N SER A 340 -15.83 3.28 34.74
CA SER A 340 -16.16 2.31 35.80
C SER A 340 -17.45 1.54 35.54
N ASN A 341 -18.43 2.19 34.88
CA ASN A 341 -19.71 1.69 34.33
C ASN A 341 -20.00 0.23 34.73
N HIS A 342 -20.65 0.08 35.89
CA HIS A 342 -20.52 -1.12 36.69
C HIS A 342 -21.18 -2.35 36.03
N GLN A 343 -20.43 -3.44 35.99
CA GLN A 343 -20.83 -4.71 35.38
C GLN A 343 -22.07 -5.33 36.07
N ASP A 344 -22.39 -4.87 37.27
CA ASP A 344 -23.47 -5.32 38.14
C ASP A 344 -24.81 -4.60 37.90
N ASP A 345 -24.80 -3.42 37.27
CA ASP A 345 -26.00 -2.61 36.99
C ASP A 345 -26.81 -3.06 35.76
N ILE A 346 -26.34 -4.09 35.05
CA ILE A 346 -26.86 -4.45 33.72
C ILE A 346 -27.85 -5.63 33.81
N LYS A 347 -29.06 -5.28 34.23
CA LYS A 347 -30.25 -6.14 34.27
C LYS A 347 -30.86 -6.28 32.87
N ILE A 348 -31.49 -7.42 32.60
CA ILE A 348 -32.26 -7.66 31.37
C ILE A 348 -33.64 -7.04 31.54
N ASP A 349 -34.11 -6.28 30.55
CA ASP A 349 -35.50 -5.84 30.45
C ASP A 349 -36.33 -6.96 29.79
N GLU A 350 -37.12 -7.64 30.62
CA GLU A 350 -37.97 -8.75 30.18
C GLU A 350 -39.19 -8.26 29.37
N THR A 351 -39.63 -7.01 29.59
CA THR A 351 -40.73 -6.40 28.82
C THR A 351 -40.28 -6.04 27.40
N PHE A 352 -39.03 -5.55 27.25
CA PHE A 352 -38.42 -5.30 25.96
C PHE A 352 -38.23 -6.58 25.15
N GLU A 353 -37.65 -7.64 25.75
CA GLU A 353 -37.46 -8.92 25.04
C GLU A 353 -38.78 -9.61 24.67
N ALA A 354 -39.83 -9.49 25.48
CA ALA A 354 -41.17 -9.96 25.11
C ALA A 354 -41.73 -9.18 23.88
N ASN A 355 -41.66 -7.85 23.91
CA ASN A 355 -42.17 -6.99 22.83
C ASN A 355 -41.41 -7.15 21.50
N ARG A 356 -40.17 -7.66 21.51
CA ARG A 356 -39.41 -7.93 20.28
C ARG A 356 -40.04 -8.96 19.34
N ALA A 357 -40.91 -9.85 19.83
CA ALA A 357 -41.67 -10.76 18.96
C ALA A 357 -42.61 -9.99 18.03
N THR A 358 -43.31 -8.97 18.55
CA THR A 358 -44.20 -8.08 17.80
C THR A 358 -43.43 -7.24 16.78
N LEU A 359 -42.29 -6.69 17.18
CA LEU A 359 -41.42 -5.89 16.29
C LEU A 359 -40.82 -6.73 15.16
N ARG A 360 -40.47 -7.99 15.43
CA ARG A 360 -40.02 -8.97 14.42
C ARG A 360 -41.14 -9.29 13.42
N ARG A 361 -42.36 -9.51 13.92
CA ARG A 361 -43.55 -9.72 13.08
C ARG A 361 -43.79 -8.54 12.13
N GLN A 362 -43.76 -7.31 12.63
CA GLN A 362 -43.93 -6.11 11.78
C GLN A 362 -42.85 -6.01 10.68
N ALA A 363 -41.60 -6.36 11.01
CA ALA A 363 -40.52 -6.42 10.02
C ALA A 363 -40.69 -7.54 8.98
N GLN A 364 -41.26 -8.68 9.38
CA GLN A 364 -41.61 -9.78 8.46
C GLN A 364 -42.76 -9.40 7.53
N GLU A 365 -43.85 -8.86 8.07
CA GLU A 365 -45.03 -8.43 7.32
C GLU A 365 -44.68 -7.34 6.28
N TRP A 366 -43.86 -6.36 6.66
CA TRP A 366 -43.38 -5.31 5.73
C TRP A 366 -42.48 -5.86 4.61
N ALA A 367 -41.70 -6.89 4.89
CA ALA A 367 -40.77 -7.50 3.93
C ALA A 367 -41.39 -8.67 3.12
N GLY A 368 -42.69 -8.96 3.28
CA GLY A 368 -43.35 -10.11 2.63
C GLY A 368 -42.77 -11.47 3.05
N LEU A 369 -42.19 -11.55 4.26
CA LEU A 369 -41.59 -12.76 4.81
C LEU A 369 -42.62 -13.58 5.59
N GLU A 370 -42.35 -14.88 5.73
CA GLU A 370 -43.12 -15.78 6.58
C GLU A 370 -43.13 -15.27 8.04
N VAL A 371 -44.32 -15.05 8.60
CA VAL A 371 -44.46 -14.49 9.96
C VAL A 371 -44.16 -15.58 11.00
N ASN A 372 -42.92 -15.58 11.49
CA ASN A 372 -42.41 -16.55 12.45
C ASN A 372 -41.77 -15.82 13.64
N PRO A 373 -42.41 -15.81 14.83
CA PRO A 373 -41.90 -15.07 15.99
C PRO A 373 -40.55 -15.59 16.51
N ASN A 374 -40.20 -16.83 16.18
CA ASN A 374 -38.95 -17.50 16.60
C ASN A 374 -37.84 -17.44 15.53
N ALA A 375 -38.02 -16.69 14.44
CA ALA A 375 -37.02 -16.59 13.38
C ALA A 375 -35.74 -15.84 13.83
N ASP A 376 -34.59 -16.38 13.45
CA ASP A 376 -33.31 -15.67 13.49
C ASP A 376 -33.27 -14.68 12.29
N LEU A 377 -33.93 -13.53 12.45
CA LEU A 377 -34.01 -12.48 11.42
C LEU A 377 -32.68 -11.70 11.33
N PHE A 378 -31.98 -11.84 10.19
CA PHE A 378 -30.80 -11.06 9.85
C PHE A 378 -31.16 -9.88 8.95
N VAL A 379 -30.63 -8.70 9.26
CA VAL A 379 -30.89 -7.47 8.50
C VAL A 379 -29.58 -6.81 8.08
N PHE A 380 -29.49 -6.42 6.81
CA PHE A 380 -28.43 -5.59 6.23
C PHE A 380 -29.03 -4.28 5.69
N VAL A 381 -28.46 -3.15 6.11
CA VAL A 381 -28.80 -1.81 5.61
C VAL A 381 -27.51 -1.06 5.34
N GLY A 382 -27.35 -0.55 4.11
CA GLY A 382 -26.19 0.26 3.74
C GLY A 382 -26.01 0.38 2.23
N ARG A 383 -24.90 1.00 1.80
CA ARG A 383 -24.51 1.09 0.39
C ARG A 383 -24.11 -0.27 -0.16
N TRP A 384 -24.74 -0.75 -1.23
CA TRP A 384 -24.42 -2.04 -1.83
C TRP A 384 -23.13 -1.89 -2.64
N SER A 385 -22.05 -2.38 -2.02
CA SER A 385 -20.67 -2.13 -2.42
C SER A 385 -19.72 -3.19 -1.87
N LEU A 386 -18.57 -3.37 -2.54
CA LEU A 386 -17.44 -4.18 -2.07
C LEU A 386 -16.97 -3.72 -0.68
N GLN A 387 -16.95 -2.40 -0.44
CA GLN A 387 -16.55 -1.80 0.84
C GLN A 387 -17.44 -2.31 2.00
N LYS A 388 -18.77 -2.37 1.80
CA LYS A 388 -19.71 -2.77 2.85
C LYS A 388 -19.91 -4.29 2.96
N GLY A 389 -19.57 -5.06 1.92
CA GLY A 389 -19.53 -6.52 1.96
C GLY A 389 -20.84 -7.22 1.60
N VAL A 390 -21.71 -6.58 0.79
CA VAL A 390 -23.00 -7.16 0.37
C VAL A 390 -22.82 -8.41 -0.50
N ASP A 391 -21.73 -8.48 -1.25
CA ASP A 391 -21.29 -9.66 -2.01
C ASP A 391 -21.05 -10.87 -1.11
N LEU A 392 -20.45 -10.67 0.07
CA LEU A 392 -20.22 -11.73 1.06
C LEU A 392 -21.54 -12.24 1.66
N ILE A 393 -22.60 -11.43 1.68
CA ILE A 393 -23.94 -11.85 2.12
C ILE A 393 -24.56 -12.74 1.04
N ALA A 394 -24.59 -12.25 -0.20
CA ALA A 394 -25.14 -12.96 -1.35
C ALA A 394 -24.44 -14.31 -1.63
N ASP A 395 -23.12 -14.37 -1.44
CA ASP A 395 -22.32 -15.59 -1.61
C ASP A 395 -22.52 -16.60 -0.47
N LEU A 396 -22.66 -16.13 0.79
CA LEU A 396 -22.72 -17.00 1.97
C LEU A 396 -24.12 -17.55 2.27
N PHE A 397 -25.16 -16.72 2.15
CA PHE A 397 -26.49 -17.03 2.67
C PHE A 397 -27.18 -18.26 2.09
N PRO A 398 -26.96 -18.71 0.83
CA PRO A 398 -27.49 -20.00 0.36
C PRO A 398 -27.10 -21.16 1.28
N SER A 399 -25.86 -21.14 1.79
CA SER A 399 -25.36 -22.17 2.72
C SER A 399 -25.77 -21.99 4.18
N ILE A 400 -26.47 -20.89 4.50
CA ILE A 400 -27.09 -20.63 5.79
C ILE A 400 -28.58 -21.00 5.72
N LEU A 401 -29.29 -20.55 4.68
CA LEU A 401 -30.73 -20.80 4.46
C LEU A 401 -31.04 -22.29 4.29
N GLU A 402 -30.20 -23.04 3.56
CA GLU A 402 -30.32 -24.51 3.43
C GLU A 402 -29.98 -25.26 4.73
N LYS A 403 -29.15 -24.69 5.61
CA LYS A 403 -28.70 -25.36 6.85
C LYS A 403 -29.56 -25.04 8.08
N TYR A 404 -30.15 -23.84 8.13
CA TYR A 404 -30.89 -23.33 9.27
C TYR A 404 -32.28 -22.86 8.82
N PRO A 405 -33.34 -23.67 9.00
CA PRO A 405 -34.69 -23.32 8.56
C PRO A 405 -35.26 -22.05 9.22
N SER A 406 -34.89 -21.76 10.48
CA SER A 406 -35.34 -20.57 11.23
C SER A 406 -34.77 -19.24 10.73
N VAL A 407 -33.80 -19.24 9.80
CA VAL A 407 -33.12 -18.03 9.35
C VAL A 407 -33.93 -17.30 8.28
N GLN A 408 -34.01 -15.98 8.40
CA GLN A 408 -34.54 -15.07 7.39
C GLN A 408 -33.55 -13.94 7.11
N LEU A 409 -33.60 -13.37 5.90
CA LEU A 409 -32.70 -12.29 5.45
C LEU A 409 -33.48 -11.11 4.87
N ILE A 410 -33.15 -9.91 5.33
CA ILE A 410 -33.53 -8.62 4.74
C ILE A 410 -32.24 -7.90 4.30
N CYS A 411 -32.14 -7.53 3.02
CA CYS A 411 -31.08 -6.68 2.48
C CYS A 411 -31.69 -5.44 1.84
N ILE A 412 -31.28 -4.24 2.25
CA ILE A 412 -31.82 -2.97 1.71
C ILE A 412 -30.71 -1.94 1.48
N GLY A 413 -30.82 -1.16 0.41
CA GLY A 413 -30.00 0.02 0.14
C GLY A 413 -29.53 0.14 -1.31
N PRO A 414 -29.05 1.32 -1.73
CA PRO A 414 -28.73 1.60 -3.12
C PRO A 414 -27.47 0.85 -3.60
N VAL A 415 -27.53 0.34 -4.84
CA VAL A 415 -26.35 -0.11 -5.60
C VAL A 415 -25.45 1.08 -5.90
N ILE A 416 -24.17 0.95 -5.53
CA ILE A 416 -23.12 1.94 -5.83
C ILE A 416 -22.17 1.40 -6.90
N ASP A 417 -21.53 0.26 -6.62
CA ASP A 417 -20.48 -0.30 -7.46
C ASP A 417 -20.91 -1.59 -8.21
N LEU A 418 -20.00 -2.09 -9.07
CA LEU A 418 -20.20 -3.30 -9.85
C LEU A 418 -20.46 -4.55 -8.98
N TYR A 419 -19.85 -4.64 -7.79
CA TYR A 419 -20.08 -5.74 -6.85
C TYR A 419 -21.49 -5.66 -6.24
N GLY A 420 -21.98 -4.45 -5.95
CA GLY A 420 -23.36 -4.19 -5.55
C GLY A 420 -24.37 -4.63 -6.63
N ARG A 421 -24.09 -4.34 -7.90
CA ARG A 421 -24.94 -4.74 -9.04
C ARG A 421 -25.04 -6.27 -9.18
N PHE A 422 -23.92 -6.97 -9.06
CA PHE A 422 -23.87 -8.44 -9.13
C PHE A 422 -24.46 -9.10 -7.87
N ALA A 423 -24.28 -8.49 -6.69
CA ALA A 423 -24.94 -8.92 -5.46
C ALA A 423 -26.46 -8.77 -5.54
N ALA A 424 -26.97 -7.71 -6.20
CA ALA A 424 -28.41 -7.52 -6.40
C ALA A 424 -29.03 -8.62 -7.26
N LEU A 425 -28.43 -8.91 -8.41
CA LEU A 425 -28.88 -10.01 -9.29
C LEU A 425 -28.91 -11.35 -8.51
N LYS A 426 -27.86 -11.63 -7.73
CA LYS A 426 -27.77 -12.85 -6.93
C LYS A 426 -28.80 -12.88 -5.78
N LEU A 427 -29.00 -11.78 -5.05
CA LEU A 427 -30.00 -11.68 -3.97
C LEU A 427 -31.44 -11.81 -4.50
N ASN A 428 -31.74 -11.26 -5.69
CA ASN A 428 -33.03 -11.44 -6.33
C ASN A 428 -33.28 -12.92 -6.68
N LYS A 429 -32.27 -13.63 -7.21
CA LYS A 429 -32.34 -15.09 -7.42
C LYS A 429 -32.53 -15.89 -6.13
N LEU A 430 -32.14 -15.34 -4.97
CA LEU A 430 -32.44 -15.93 -3.65
C LEU A 430 -33.86 -15.65 -3.15
N MET A 431 -34.52 -14.57 -3.59
CA MET A 431 -35.96 -14.40 -3.36
C MET A 431 -36.77 -15.45 -4.13
N GLU A 432 -36.43 -15.69 -5.41
CA GLU A 432 -37.06 -16.75 -6.22
C GLU A 432 -36.86 -18.15 -5.60
N LYS A 433 -35.63 -18.46 -5.14
CA LYS A 433 -35.29 -19.80 -4.64
C LYS A 433 -35.74 -20.06 -3.19
N TYR A 434 -35.88 -19.03 -2.37
CA TYR A 434 -36.28 -19.13 -0.96
C TYR A 434 -37.41 -18.12 -0.64
N PRO A 435 -38.59 -18.25 -1.28
CA PRO A 435 -39.72 -17.34 -1.08
C PRO A 435 -40.15 -17.31 0.40
N GLY A 436 -40.58 -16.14 0.87
CA GLY A 436 -40.93 -15.92 2.28
C GLY A 436 -39.74 -15.93 3.26
N ARG A 437 -38.49 -16.16 2.80
CA ARG A 437 -37.29 -16.20 3.66
C ARG A 437 -36.20 -15.19 3.30
N VAL A 438 -36.25 -14.60 2.11
CA VAL A 438 -35.30 -13.58 1.63
C VAL A 438 -36.05 -12.38 1.06
N PHE A 439 -35.63 -11.18 1.43
CA PHE A 439 -36.08 -9.91 0.85
C PHE A 439 -34.87 -9.08 0.39
N SER A 440 -34.90 -8.65 -0.86
CA SER A 440 -33.85 -7.89 -1.55
C SER A 440 -34.44 -6.56 -2.03
N LYS A 441 -33.88 -5.43 -1.59
CA LYS A 441 -34.32 -4.10 -2.04
C LYS A 441 -33.12 -3.20 -2.42
N PRO A 442 -32.66 -3.23 -3.69
CA PRO A 442 -31.44 -2.58 -4.18
C PRO A 442 -31.51 -1.05 -4.37
N GLU A 443 -32.44 -0.37 -3.70
CA GLU A 443 -32.74 1.06 -3.86
C GLU A 443 -32.62 1.83 -2.54
N PHE A 444 -32.62 3.16 -2.62
CA PHE A 444 -32.75 4.03 -1.46
C PHE A 444 -34.21 4.09 -0.99
N THR A 445 -34.48 3.86 0.30
CA THR A 445 -35.84 3.89 0.85
C THR A 445 -35.79 4.33 2.32
N GLN A 446 -36.77 5.10 2.77
CA GLN A 446 -36.98 5.39 4.19
C GLN A 446 -37.42 4.11 4.92
N LEU A 447 -36.67 3.70 5.95
CA LEU A 447 -36.93 2.45 6.67
C LEU A 447 -37.80 2.66 7.92
N PRO A 448 -38.87 1.88 8.11
CA PRO A 448 -39.63 1.89 9.35
C PRO A 448 -38.76 1.50 10.57
N PRO A 449 -38.97 2.10 11.76
CA PRO A 449 -38.16 1.81 12.94
C PRO A 449 -38.12 0.33 13.36
N TYR A 450 -39.19 -0.42 13.10
CA TYR A 450 -39.28 -1.85 13.42
C TYR A 450 -38.33 -2.73 12.59
N ILE A 451 -37.82 -2.27 11.44
CA ILE A 451 -36.77 -2.98 10.68
C ILE A 451 -35.47 -3.07 11.49
N PHE A 452 -35.18 -2.06 12.33
CA PHE A 452 -34.01 -2.04 13.18
C PHE A 452 -34.20 -2.81 14.50
N SER A 453 -35.39 -2.73 15.11
CA SER A 453 -35.66 -3.35 16.43
C SER A 453 -36.26 -4.76 16.39
N GLY A 454 -36.89 -5.15 15.27
CA GLY A 454 -37.35 -6.51 15.01
C GLY A 454 -36.22 -7.46 14.58
N ALA A 455 -35.10 -6.91 14.12
CA ALA A 455 -33.90 -7.67 13.79
C ALA A 455 -33.35 -8.44 15.01
N GLU A 456 -32.95 -9.69 14.79
CA GLU A 456 -32.19 -10.46 15.77
C GLU A 456 -30.70 -10.16 15.65
N PHE A 457 -30.23 -10.04 14.41
CA PHE A 457 -28.83 -9.78 14.06
C PHE A 457 -28.70 -8.71 12.96
N ALA A 458 -27.75 -7.79 13.14
CA ALA A 458 -27.37 -6.80 12.14
C ALA A 458 -26.11 -7.27 11.40
N LEU A 459 -26.18 -7.43 10.08
CA LEU A 459 -25.08 -7.86 9.23
C LEU A 459 -24.15 -6.69 8.91
N ILE A 460 -22.88 -6.78 9.31
CA ILE A 460 -21.88 -5.74 9.03
C ILE A 460 -20.54 -6.37 8.57
N PRO A 461 -20.51 -7.10 7.43
CA PRO A 461 -19.32 -7.81 6.93
C PRO A 461 -18.32 -6.88 6.22
N SER A 462 -18.23 -5.62 6.62
CA SER A 462 -17.54 -4.56 5.86
C SER A 462 -16.03 -4.72 5.85
N ARG A 463 -15.41 -4.41 4.71
CA ARG A 463 -13.97 -4.56 4.43
C ARG A 463 -13.15 -3.43 5.06
N ASP A 464 -13.56 -2.18 4.85
CA ASP A 464 -13.13 -1.03 5.64
C ASP A 464 -14.36 -0.33 6.25
N GLU A 465 -14.19 0.26 7.43
CA GLU A 465 -15.25 0.96 8.15
C GLU A 465 -14.62 1.97 9.13
N PRO A 466 -14.57 3.27 8.79
CA PRO A 466 -13.92 4.29 9.61
C PRO A 466 -14.48 4.35 11.05
N PHE A 467 -15.81 4.31 11.17
CA PHE A 467 -16.52 4.24 12.45
C PHE A 467 -17.60 3.15 12.47
N GLY A 468 -18.56 3.20 11.53
CA GLY A 468 -19.66 2.24 11.44
C GLY A 468 -20.88 2.58 12.30
N LEU A 469 -21.45 3.78 12.13
CA LEU A 469 -22.60 4.28 12.89
C LEU A 469 -23.80 3.31 12.90
N VAL A 470 -24.03 2.61 11.78
CA VAL A 470 -25.06 1.55 11.64
C VAL A 470 -24.97 0.48 12.73
N ALA A 471 -23.76 0.15 13.21
CA ALA A 471 -23.58 -0.78 14.32
C ALA A 471 -24.15 -0.25 15.65
N VAL A 472 -24.07 1.07 15.86
CA VAL A 472 -24.61 1.75 17.04
C VAL A 472 -26.13 1.89 16.92
N GLU A 473 -26.64 2.28 15.74
CA GLU A 473 -28.07 2.42 15.44
C GLU A 473 -28.82 1.09 15.68
N PHE A 474 -28.39 -0.01 15.05
CA PHE A 474 -28.96 -1.34 15.30
C PHE A 474 -28.74 -1.81 16.74
N GLY A 475 -27.56 -1.54 17.32
CA GLY A 475 -27.23 -1.95 18.69
C GLY A 475 -28.10 -1.27 19.75
N ARG A 476 -28.46 0.01 19.58
CA ARG A 476 -29.42 0.73 20.44
C ARG A 476 -30.86 0.28 20.25
N LYS A 477 -31.18 -0.37 19.13
CA LYS A 477 -32.48 -1.02 18.87
C LYS A 477 -32.51 -2.50 19.27
N GLY A 478 -31.43 -3.04 19.85
CA GLY A 478 -31.36 -4.39 20.38
C GLY A 478 -30.96 -5.48 19.36
N ALA A 479 -30.57 -5.12 18.15
CA ALA A 479 -30.03 -6.08 17.20
C ALA A 479 -28.53 -6.30 17.45
N LEU A 480 -28.08 -7.56 17.47
CA LEU A 480 -26.67 -7.87 17.76
C LEU A 480 -25.83 -7.87 16.47
N GLY A 481 -24.72 -7.13 16.46
CA GLY A 481 -23.84 -7.07 15.28
C GLY A 481 -23.18 -8.41 14.96
N VAL A 482 -23.21 -8.82 13.70
CA VAL A 482 -22.49 -9.99 13.16
C VAL A 482 -21.68 -9.52 11.95
N GLY A 483 -20.36 -9.45 12.11
CA GLY A 483 -19.56 -8.65 11.16
C GLY A 483 -18.06 -8.62 11.41
N ALA A 484 -17.38 -7.76 10.64
CA ALA A 484 -15.93 -7.61 10.66
C ALA A 484 -15.46 -6.63 11.76
N ARG A 485 -14.32 -6.91 12.41
CA ARG A 485 -13.76 -6.07 13.49
C ARG A 485 -12.82 -4.95 13.01
N VAL A 486 -13.11 -4.40 11.85
CA VAL A 486 -12.28 -3.39 11.14
C VAL A 486 -12.56 -1.97 11.61
N GLY A 487 -11.60 -1.05 11.50
CA GLY A 487 -11.71 0.37 11.91
C GLY A 487 -12.46 0.59 13.24
N GLY A 488 -13.60 1.29 13.22
CA GLY A 488 -14.43 1.52 14.41
C GLY A 488 -15.20 0.30 14.92
N LEU A 489 -15.46 -0.70 14.07
CA LEU A 489 -16.32 -1.85 14.40
C LEU A 489 -15.79 -2.73 15.54
N GLY A 490 -16.74 -3.37 16.21
CA GLY A 490 -16.51 -4.14 17.44
C GLY A 490 -16.31 -3.29 18.69
N GLN A 491 -16.91 -2.09 18.73
CA GLN A 491 -17.20 -1.33 19.96
C GLN A 491 -18.58 -1.66 20.54
N MET A 492 -19.54 -2.13 19.72
CA MET A 492 -20.82 -2.67 20.20
C MET A 492 -20.70 -4.17 20.57
N PRO A 493 -21.52 -4.69 21.51
CA PRO A 493 -21.67 -6.12 21.73
C PRO A 493 -22.05 -6.87 20.45
N GLY A 494 -21.49 -8.06 20.23
CA GLY A 494 -21.71 -8.81 18.99
C GLY A 494 -20.67 -9.88 18.67
N PHE A 495 -20.79 -10.44 17.47
CA PHE A 495 -20.02 -11.57 16.95
C PHE A 495 -19.07 -11.07 15.86
N TRP A 496 -17.87 -10.68 16.28
CA TRP A 496 -16.93 -9.95 15.44
C TRP A 496 -15.77 -10.86 14.98
N TYR A 497 -15.72 -11.21 13.69
CA TYR A 497 -14.55 -11.86 13.10
C TYR A 497 -13.46 -10.82 12.81
N THR A 498 -12.19 -11.22 12.78
CA THR A 498 -11.10 -10.29 12.44
C THR A 498 -10.59 -10.60 11.04
N VAL A 499 -10.72 -9.66 10.10
CA VAL A 499 -10.23 -9.84 8.73
C VAL A 499 -8.73 -10.15 8.73
N GLU A 500 -8.36 -11.38 8.34
CA GLU A 500 -6.96 -11.84 8.27
C GLU A 500 -6.44 -11.98 6.83
N SER A 501 -7.33 -12.14 5.86
CA SER A 501 -7.07 -12.14 4.41
C SER A 501 -8.27 -11.57 3.67
N MET A 502 -8.02 -10.96 2.51
CA MET A 502 -9.05 -10.46 1.58
C MET A 502 -9.44 -11.47 0.51
N SER A 503 -8.93 -12.71 0.54
CA SER A 503 -9.40 -13.75 -0.37
C SER A 503 -10.86 -14.14 -0.05
N PRO A 504 -11.77 -14.21 -1.04
CA PRO A 504 -13.21 -14.38 -0.79
C PRO A 504 -13.55 -15.60 0.06
N ALA A 505 -12.97 -16.77 -0.27
CA ALA A 505 -13.17 -18.00 0.48
C ALA A 505 -12.82 -17.85 1.98
N HIS A 506 -11.81 -17.04 2.31
CA HIS A 506 -11.41 -16.78 3.69
C HIS A 506 -12.38 -15.82 4.40
N LEU A 507 -12.79 -14.73 3.75
CA LEU A 507 -13.81 -13.81 4.30
C LEU A 507 -15.14 -14.55 4.53
N LEU A 508 -15.58 -15.34 3.56
CA LEU A 508 -16.77 -16.19 3.66
C LEU A 508 -16.65 -17.21 4.81
N GLN A 509 -15.50 -17.87 4.97
CA GLN A 509 -15.26 -18.80 6.09
C GLN A 509 -15.35 -18.10 7.45
N GLN A 510 -14.72 -16.94 7.62
CA GLN A 510 -14.76 -16.17 8.88
C GLN A 510 -16.16 -15.63 9.19
N PHE A 511 -16.86 -15.11 8.19
CA PHE A 511 -18.24 -14.63 8.32
C PHE A 511 -19.20 -15.79 8.65
N LYS A 512 -19.01 -16.96 8.03
CA LYS A 512 -19.74 -18.20 8.35
C LYS A 512 -19.50 -18.66 9.79
N GLN A 513 -18.28 -18.55 10.31
CA GLN A 513 -17.97 -18.82 11.71
C GLN A 513 -18.64 -17.80 12.66
N ALA A 514 -18.72 -16.52 12.28
CA ALA A 514 -19.42 -15.50 13.06
C ALA A 514 -20.95 -15.75 13.11
N ILE A 515 -21.60 -16.03 11.97
CA ILE A 515 -23.02 -16.41 11.91
C ILE A 515 -23.28 -17.69 12.71
N ALA A 516 -22.47 -18.74 12.56
CA ALA A 516 -22.62 -19.97 13.33
C ALA A 516 -22.45 -19.75 14.85
N SER A 517 -21.54 -18.86 15.25
CA SER A 517 -21.34 -18.45 16.66
C SER A 517 -22.51 -17.62 17.21
N ALA A 518 -23.19 -16.85 16.35
CA ALA A 518 -24.36 -16.07 16.69
C ALA A 518 -25.59 -16.96 16.90
N LEU A 519 -25.87 -17.86 15.94
CA LEU A 519 -26.96 -18.82 16.00
C LEU A 519 -26.83 -19.76 17.22
N SER A 520 -25.63 -20.32 17.46
CA SER A 520 -25.36 -21.19 18.63
C SER A 520 -25.33 -20.46 19.99
N CYS A 521 -25.51 -19.14 20.04
CA CYS A 521 -25.51 -18.40 21.28
C CYS A 521 -26.87 -18.50 22.01
N LYS A 522 -26.88 -19.09 23.22
CA LYS A 522 -28.08 -19.25 24.08
C LYS A 522 -28.87 -17.93 24.22
N PRO A 523 -30.22 -17.92 24.12
CA PRO A 523 -31.04 -16.70 24.16
C PRO A 523 -30.76 -15.77 25.35
N ARG A 524 -30.69 -16.28 26.59
CA ARG A 524 -30.38 -15.47 27.79
C ARG A 524 -29.03 -14.73 27.70
N LYS A 525 -28.06 -15.26 26.96
CA LYS A 525 -26.79 -14.58 26.68
C LYS A 525 -26.91 -13.54 25.56
N ARG A 526 -27.77 -13.77 24.55
CA ARG A 526 -28.13 -12.74 23.55
C ARG A 526 -28.80 -11.55 24.25
N ALA A 527 -29.77 -11.81 25.13
CA ALA A 527 -30.48 -10.80 25.91
C ALA A 527 -29.56 -9.97 26.82
N LEU A 528 -28.65 -10.61 27.56
CA LEU A 528 -27.64 -9.89 28.33
C LEU A 528 -26.77 -8.99 27.42
N MET A 529 -26.34 -9.48 26.26
CA MET A 529 -25.58 -8.68 25.29
C MET A 529 -26.38 -7.48 24.75
N ARG A 530 -27.72 -7.54 24.70
CA ARG A 530 -28.59 -6.39 24.35
C ARG A 530 -28.70 -5.38 25.48
N ALA A 531 -28.85 -5.83 26.72
CA ALA A 531 -28.85 -4.92 27.88
C ALA A 531 -27.52 -4.13 27.97
N TRP A 532 -26.40 -4.79 27.69
CA TRP A 532 -25.09 -4.12 27.48
C TRP A 532 -25.10 -3.16 26.28
N SER A 533 -25.72 -3.56 25.16
CA SER A 533 -25.77 -2.76 23.93
C SER A 533 -26.59 -1.48 24.07
N ALA A 534 -27.70 -1.53 24.82
CA ALA A 534 -28.54 -0.36 25.11
C ALA A 534 -27.87 0.62 26.07
N LYS A 535 -27.08 0.13 27.03
CA LYS A 535 -26.29 0.97 27.97
C LYS A 535 -24.93 1.45 27.41
N GLN A 536 -24.54 1.05 26.21
CA GLN A 536 -23.26 1.45 25.61
C GLN A 536 -23.29 2.92 25.18
N ARG A 537 -22.52 3.76 25.90
CA ARG A 537 -22.41 5.20 25.66
C ARG A 537 -21.37 5.56 24.60
N PHE A 538 -21.62 6.68 23.91
CA PHE A 538 -20.73 7.36 22.95
C PHE A 538 -20.89 8.89 23.08
N PRO A 539 -20.51 9.52 24.21
CA PRO A 539 -21.03 10.83 24.58
C PRO A 539 -20.54 11.99 23.70
N VAL A 540 -21.47 12.85 23.26
CA VAL A 540 -21.16 14.08 22.51
C VAL A 540 -20.22 15.00 23.31
N ALA A 541 -20.42 15.10 24.63
CA ALA A 541 -19.57 15.89 25.53
C ALA A 541 -18.10 15.41 25.55
N GLN A 542 -17.84 14.10 25.37
CA GLN A 542 -16.49 13.57 25.24
C GLN A 542 -15.82 14.07 23.95
N TRP A 543 -16.56 14.06 22.85
CA TRP A 543 -16.09 14.49 21.54
C TRP A 543 -15.83 16.00 21.49
N ILE A 544 -16.73 16.84 22.01
CA ILE A 544 -16.53 18.30 22.10
C ILE A 544 -15.22 18.62 22.84
N ARG A 545 -15.01 18.02 24.03
CA ARG A 545 -13.82 18.27 24.87
C ARG A 545 -12.52 17.84 24.18
N GLN A 546 -12.55 16.79 23.37
CA GLN A 546 -11.40 16.35 22.57
C GLN A 546 -11.17 17.24 21.34
N LEU A 547 -12.23 17.71 20.68
CA LEU A 547 -12.17 18.66 19.57
C LEU A 547 -11.60 20.02 20.03
N ASP A 548 -12.04 20.54 21.16
CA ASP A 548 -11.47 21.75 21.78
C ASP A 548 -9.99 21.57 22.11
N THR A 549 -9.60 20.39 22.59
CA THR A 549 -8.19 20.08 22.87
C THR A 549 -7.36 20.09 21.58
N LEU A 550 -7.88 19.48 20.51
CA LEU A 550 -7.27 19.48 19.17
C LEU A 550 -7.13 20.90 18.60
N TYR A 551 -8.18 21.73 18.67
CA TYR A 551 -8.13 23.13 18.25
C TYR A 551 -7.09 23.93 19.05
N ASN A 552 -7.13 23.82 20.37
CA ASN A 552 -6.20 24.52 21.25
C ASN A 552 -4.74 24.15 20.98
N ASP A 553 -4.43 22.87 20.77
CA ASP A 553 -3.05 22.43 20.53
C ASP A 553 -2.58 22.69 19.10
N SER A 554 -3.48 22.65 18.10
CA SER A 554 -3.15 23.01 16.70
C SER A 554 -2.73 24.49 16.60
N ILE A 555 -3.49 25.40 17.23
CA ILE A 555 -3.16 26.83 17.29
C ILE A 555 -1.82 27.07 18.02
N LYS A 556 -1.58 26.39 19.15
CA LYS A 556 -0.29 26.49 19.89
C LYS A 556 0.90 26.05 19.04
N VAL A 557 0.75 24.94 18.30
CA VAL A 557 1.82 24.39 17.46
C VAL A 557 2.06 25.26 16.23
N HIS A 558 0.99 25.73 15.57
CA HIS A 558 1.06 26.65 14.44
C HIS A 558 1.79 27.95 14.80
N ASN A 559 1.33 28.63 15.86
CA ASN A 559 1.91 29.91 16.29
C ASN A 559 3.38 29.75 16.71
N LYS A 560 3.77 28.60 17.26
CA LYS A 560 5.15 28.28 17.61
C LYS A 560 6.05 28.12 16.37
N GLU A 561 5.56 27.49 15.31
CA GLU A 561 6.32 27.37 14.07
C GLU A 561 6.30 28.64 13.23
N ALA A 562 5.19 29.38 13.15
CA ALA A 562 5.15 30.69 12.52
C ALA A 562 6.14 31.66 13.17
N ALA A 563 6.23 31.68 14.51
CA ALA A 563 7.24 32.46 15.23
C ALA A 563 8.68 31.98 14.95
N LYS A 564 8.91 30.67 14.80
CA LYS A 564 10.21 30.10 14.43
C LYS A 564 10.61 30.45 12.99
N GLN A 565 9.68 30.37 12.03
CA GLN A 565 9.89 30.73 10.63
C GLN A 565 10.20 32.23 10.50
N LYS A 566 9.44 33.11 11.19
CA LYS A 566 9.73 34.56 11.24
C LYS A 566 11.14 34.85 11.80
N LYS A 567 11.58 34.16 12.87
CA LYS A 567 12.95 34.29 13.40
C LYS A 567 14.02 33.80 12.40
N ALA A 568 13.78 32.70 11.70
CA ALA A 568 14.71 32.17 10.70
C ALA A 568 14.83 33.08 9.46
N GLY A 569 13.72 33.71 9.04
CA GLY A 569 13.71 34.71 7.97
C GLY A 569 14.47 35.99 8.36
N GLY A 570 14.25 36.51 9.56
CA GLY A 570 14.97 37.70 10.06
C GLY A 570 16.49 37.53 10.09
N ILE A 571 16.99 36.34 10.40
CA ILE A 571 18.43 36.02 10.37
C ILE A 571 18.99 36.06 8.93
N ARG A 572 18.21 35.61 7.92
CA ARG A 572 18.63 35.66 6.51
C ARG A 572 18.67 37.09 5.96
N ASN A 573 17.70 37.93 6.31
CA ASN A 573 17.69 39.33 5.87
C ASN A 573 18.87 40.12 6.48
N LEU A 574 19.33 39.76 7.69
CA LEU A 574 20.55 40.34 8.28
C LEU A 574 21.82 39.94 7.51
N THR A 575 21.89 38.73 6.94
CA THR A 575 23.03 38.34 6.08
C THR A 575 22.98 38.96 4.68
N ASP A 576 21.81 39.14 4.07
CA ASP A 576 21.70 39.76 2.73
C ASP A 576 21.96 41.29 2.76
N SER A 577 21.69 41.94 3.89
CA SER A 577 21.85 43.40 4.04
C SER A 577 23.31 43.91 3.99
N SER A 578 24.30 43.03 3.89
CA SER A 578 25.73 43.41 3.78
C SER A 578 26.28 43.49 2.35
N LEU A 579 25.49 43.15 1.31
CA LEU A 579 25.96 43.07 -0.08
C LEU A 579 25.05 43.79 -1.10
N ARG A 580 24.64 45.04 -0.79
CA ARG A 580 24.05 45.94 -1.80
C ARG A 580 24.35 47.42 -1.55
N SER A 581 25.55 47.85 -1.93
CA SER A 581 25.87 49.27 -2.10
C SER A 581 25.40 49.80 -3.46
N SER A 582 24.93 51.04 -3.47
CA SER A 582 25.02 51.99 -4.60
C SER A 582 24.70 51.47 -6.02
N VAL A 583 23.41 51.45 -6.38
CA VAL A 583 22.97 51.91 -7.71
C VAL A 583 21.77 52.83 -7.49
N ALA A 584 21.89 54.08 -7.90
CA ALA A 584 20.78 55.04 -7.92
C ALA A 584 20.23 55.15 -9.35
N VAL A 585 18.91 55.30 -9.47
CA VAL A 585 18.22 55.51 -10.76
C VAL A 585 17.12 56.55 -10.57
N SER A 586 17.30 57.73 -11.18
CA SER A 586 16.25 58.71 -11.50
C SER A 586 15.26 58.10 -12.51
N GLU A 587 14.00 58.50 -12.73
CA GLU A 587 13.10 59.57 -12.27
C GLU A 587 11.91 59.56 -13.28
N TYR A 588 11.09 60.62 -13.38
CA TYR A 588 9.78 60.72 -14.06
C TYR A 588 8.64 60.00 -13.29
N GLY A 589 7.50 60.61 -12.91
CA GLY A 589 6.96 61.98 -13.10
C GLY A 589 5.74 61.98 -14.04
N ALA A 590 4.57 62.58 -13.75
CA ALA A 590 4.02 63.26 -12.54
C ALA A 590 2.57 62.74 -12.27
N GLU A 591 1.50 63.36 -11.73
CA GLU A 591 1.06 64.72 -11.29
C GLU A 591 0.15 64.58 -10.03
N LEU A 592 0.03 65.52 -9.07
CA LEU A 592 -0.68 66.82 -9.03
C LEU A 592 -2.23 66.72 -9.21
N THR A 593 -3.04 66.47 -8.17
CA THR A 593 -3.65 67.41 -7.15
C THR A 593 -4.97 68.11 -7.60
N PRO A 594 -5.82 68.74 -6.73
CA PRO A 594 -5.81 68.92 -5.25
C PRO A 594 -7.17 68.70 -4.48
N THR A 595 -7.15 68.96 -3.16
CA THR A 595 -8.29 69.27 -2.22
C THR A 595 -9.33 68.19 -1.83
N GLY A 596 -9.79 68.12 -0.57
CA GLY A 596 -9.27 68.77 0.64
C GLY A 596 -10.16 68.75 1.92
N SER A 597 -9.52 68.79 3.10
CA SER A 597 -10.11 69.06 4.45
C SER A 597 -11.11 68.01 5.02
N ARG A 598 -11.33 67.83 6.34
CA ARG A 598 -10.90 68.56 7.56
C ARG A 598 -10.91 67.58 8.77
N ALA A 599 -10.03 67.76 9.76
CA ALA A 599 -10.07 67.06 11.06
C ALA A 599 -10.53 68.02 12.20
N PRO A 600 -10.97 67.54 13.39
CA PRO A 600 -9.99 67.18 14.43
C PRO A 600 -10.40 66.04 15.41
N SER A 601 -9.42 65.49 16.13
CA SER A 601 -9.62 64.68 17.36
C SER A 601 -8.42 64.86 18.31
N PRO A 602 -8.61 65.23 19.59
CA PRO A 602 -7.49 65.55 20.49
C PRO A 602 -7.03 64.38 21.40
N LEU A 603 -5.70 64.30 21.58
CA LEU A 603 -4.89 64.01 22.79
C LEU A 603 -5.50 63.19 23.97
N PRO A 604 -4.71 62.27 24.55
CA PRO A 604 -3.83 62.69 25.66
C PRO A 604 -2.35 62.18 25.62
N PRO A 605 -1.37 62.97 26.11
CA PRO A 605 0.02 62.57 26.47
C PRO A 605 0.23 62.58 28.01
N PRO A 606 1.47 62.49 28.60
CA PRO A 606 2.81 62.11 28.12
C PRO A 606 3.26 60.78 28.80
N SER A 607 4.49 60.35 29.15
CA SER A 607 5.95 60.64 28.94
C SER A 607 6.70 59.31 29.28
N ARG A 608 7.91 58.93 28.84
CA ARG A 608 9.17 59.53 28.32
C ARG A 608 10.16 60.14 29.33
N ILE A 609 11.12 59.32 29.83
CA ILE A 609 12.54 59.64 30.15
C ILE A 609 13.39 58.37 29.84
N ALA A 610 14.73 58.43 29.75
CA ALA A 610 15.49 58.65 28.52
C ALA A 610 17.03 58.69 28.78
N SER A 611 17.70 57.52 28.86
CA SER A 611 19.19 57.38 28.87
C SER A 611 19.90 58.01 30.09
N PRO A 612 21.26 58.01 30.25
CA PRO A 612 22.35 57.31 29.54
C PRO A 612 23.19 56.37 30.48
N ALA A 613 24.53 56.28 30.32
CA ALA A 613 25.39 55.20 30.86
C ALA A 613 26.48 55.63 31.89
N GLY A 614 27.06 54.69 32.65
CA GLY A 614 28.26 54.97 33.48
C GLY A 614 28.86 53.84 34.36
N ARG A 615 30.06 53.36 33.97
CA ARG A 615 31.27 53.00 34.79
C ARG A 615 31.31 51.88 35.89
N ILE A 616 32.26 50.96 35.67
CA ILE A 616 33.40 50.54 36.55
C ILE A 616 33.13 49.89 37.93
N ASN A 617 33.53 48.61 38.10
CA ASN A 617 34.69 48.24 38.94
C ASN A 617 35.22 46.80 38.71
N SER A 618 36.50 46.56 39.03
CA SER A 618 37.20 45.26 38.97
C SER A 618 37.42 44.68 40.40
N PRO A 619 38.06 43.50 40.62
CA PRO A 619 39.52 43.34 40.46
C PRO A 619 40.03 41.97 39.93
N ASP A 620 41.29 41.96 39.45
CA ASP A 620 42.45 41.05 39.72
C ASP A 620 42.25 39.51 39.90
N LEU A 621 43.15 38.61 39.47
CA LEU A 621 44.42 38.68 38.70
C LEU A 621 44.75 37.27 38.10
N GLY A 622 45.73 37.15 37.19
CA GLY A 622 46.52 35.91 37.03
C GLY A 622 46.47 35.16 35.68
N THR A 623 47.63 35.10 34.99
CA THR A 623 47.97 34.26 33.81
C THR A 623 48.95 33.13 34.23
N PRO A 624 49.58 32.27 33.38
CA PRO A 624 49.50 32.04 31.91
C PRO A 624 49.53 30.55 31.40
N ASN A 625 49.44 30.36 30.06
CA ASN A 625 50.12 29.36 29.17
C ASN A 625 49.99 27.80 29.28
N MET A 626 49.42 27.19 28.20
CA MET A 626 49.95 26.04 27.39
C MET A 626 50.22 24.63 28.05
N PRO A 627 50.67 23.56 27.32
CA PRO A 627 50.11 22.93 26.09
C PRO A 627 50.08 21.36 26.05
N TRP A 628 49.29 20.78 25.12
CA TRP A 628 49.50 19.49 24.40
C TRP A 628 49.43 18.07 25.08
N THR A 629 49.30 17.04 24.22
CA THR A 629 49.54 15.55 24.36
C THR A 629 48.53 14.54 25.02
N ASN A 630 48.10 13.55 24.20
CA ASN A 630 48.10 12.06 24.35
C ASN A 630 47.49 11.34 25.59
N ILE A 631 46.49 10.42 25.48
CA ILE A 631 46.55 8.96 25.10
C ILE A 631 47.34 8.08 26.12
N PRO A 632 46.95 6.83 26.55
CA PRO A 632 45.80 5.93 26.22
C PRO A 632 45.06 5.22 27.41
N SER A 633 44.06 4.35 27.10
CA SER A 633 43.72 3.07 27.81
C SER A 633 43.12 3.10 29.25
N SER A 634 42.48 2.05 29.81
CA SER A 634 41.62 0.96 29.25
C SER A 634 40.77 0.24 30.34
N ARG A 635 39.72 -0.49 29.91
CA ARG A 635 39.04 -1.68 30.51
C ARG A 635 38.92 -1.84 32.05
N ARG A 636 37.67 -1.90 32.53
CA ARG A 636 36.92 -3.05 33.15
C ARG A 636 35.51 -2.53 33.53
N SER A 637 34.38 -3.23 33.39
CA SER A 637 33.88 -4.46 34.05
C SER A 637 33.86 -4.33 35.60
N SER A 638 32.87 -4.82 36.36
CA SER A 638 31.80 -5.80 36.07
C SER A 638 30.84 -5.94 37.27
N PHE A 639 29.56 -6.28 37.05
CA PHE A 639 28.64 -6.99 38.00
C PHE A 639 28.26 -6.24 39.32
N SER A 640 27.17 -6.56 40.07
CA SER A 640 25.93 -7.31 39.81
C SER A 640 24.82 -7.01 40.86
N SER A 641 23.61 -7.57 40.61
CA SER A 641 22.50 -7.95 41.54
C SER A 641 22.84 -8.22 43.02
N SER A 642 21.93 -8.26 44.01
CA SER A 642 20.59 -8.91 44.12
C SER A 642 19.90 -8.47 45.45
N ILE A 643 18.76 -8.96 46.00
CA ILE A 643 17.73 -9.99 45.70
C ILE A 643 16.38 -9.55 46.38
N GLY A 644 15.18 -9.95 45.96
CA GLY A 644 14.40 -11.13 46.45
C GLY A 644 13.08 -10.69 47.13
N GLY A 645 12.00 -11.48 47.30
CA GLY A 645 11.58 -12.81 46.80
C GLY A 645 10.10 -12.74 46.30
N ARG A 646 9.47 -13.71 45.61
CA ARG A 646 9.31 -15.18 45.81
C ARG A 646 8.44 -15.55 47.03
N ASP A 647 7.48 -16.47 46.97
CA ASP A 647 6.91 -17.32 45.89
C ASP A 647 5.39 -17.57 46.15
N SER A 648 4.56 -17.97 45.19
CA SER A 648 4.18 -19.39 45.00
C SER A 648 3.23 -19.59 43.79
N MET A 649 3.01 -20.84 43.38
CA MET A 649 2.38 -21.21 42.10
C MET A 649 0.88 -21.49 42.19
N LEU A 650 0.15 -21.21 41.10
CA LEU A 650 -0.78 -22.17 40.50
C LEU A 650 -1.02 -21.87 39.01
N ALA A 651 -1.04 -22.92 38.20
CA ALA A 651 -1.42 -22.93 36.78
C ALA A 651 -2.67 -23.82 36.63
N PRO A 652 -3.42 -23.84 35.49
CA PRO A 652 -3.01 -23.41 34.15
C PRO A 652 -4.10 -22.69 33.31
N ARG A 653 -3.81 -22.54 31.99
CA ARG A 653 -4.73 -22.42 30.82
C ARG A 653 -5.04 -21.04 30.20
N GLU A 654 -4.53 -20.92 28.97
CA GLU A 654 -5.27 -20.61 27.71
C GLU A 654 -5.43 -19.15 27.19
N SER A 655 -4.83 -18.93 26.00
CA SER A 655 -5.18 -17.98 24.91
C SER A 655 -5.43 -16.49 25.28
N MET A 656 -4.56 -15.51 25.02
CA MET A 656 -3.65 -15.18 23.90
C MET A 656 -4.24 -14.75 22.52
N PHE A 657 -4.38 -13.41 22.35
CA PHE A 657 -4.08 -12.58 21.14
C PHE A 657 -4.92 -12.59 19.82
N ALA A 658 -5.33 -11.37 19.39
CA ALA A 658 -5.04 -10.69 18.08
C ALA A 658 -4.70 -11.53 16.78
N SER A 659 -5.55 -11.64 15.74
CA SER A 659 -5.87 -10.65 14.65
C SER A 659 -4.89 -10.49 13.45
N GLY A 660 -5.42 -10.44 12.20
CA GLY A 660 -5.14 -9.48 11.09
C GLY A 660 -3.82 -9.49 10.27
N ARG A 661 -3.74 -9.20 8.95
CA ARG A 661 -4.69 -8.63 7.93
C ARG A 661 -4.19 -8.84 6.46
N GLU A 662 -5.11 -8.76 5.49
CA GLU A 662 -5.09 -8.18 4.11
C GLU A 662 -3.90 -8.30 3.11
N SER A 663 -4.10 -7.84 1.85
CA SER A 663 -3.11 -7.75 0.74
C SER A 663 -3.27 -6.43 -0.06
N MET A 664 -2.21 -5.96 -0.76
CA MET A 664 -2.16 -4.62 -1.39
C MET A 664 -2.11 -4.64 -2.92
N VAL A 665 -2.72 -3.62 -3.53
CA VAL A 665 -2.61 -3.22 -4.95
C VAL A 665 -1.69 -1.98 -5.04
N SER A 666 -1.32 -1.54 -6.26
CA SER A 666 -0.78 -0.19 -6.50
C SER A 666 -1.72 0.85 -5.86
N VAL A 667 -1.21 1.73 -5.00
CA VAL A 667 -2.05 2.60 -4.16
C VAL A 667 -2.77 3.65 -5.00
N ASP A 668 -2.06 4.20 -5.98
CA ASP A 668 -2.56 5.24 -6.88
C ASP A 668 -3.67 4.65 -7.78
N SER A 669 -3.41 3.50 -8.40
CA SER A 669 -4.40 2.74 -9.18
C SER A 669 -5.61 2.29 -8.34
N PHE A 670 -5.42 1.92 -7.08
CA PHE A 670 -6.51 1.53 -6.19
C PHE A 670 -7.38 2.73 -5.79
N ALA A 671 -6.77 3.88 -5.46
CA ALA A 671 -7.50 5.09 -5.10
C ALA A 671 -8.26 5.68 -6.30
N ILE A 672 -7.68 5.66 -7.51
CA ILE A 672 -8.37 6.01 -8.76
C ILE A 672 -9.56 5.08 -9.02
N ARG A 673 -9.41 3.76 -8.82
CA ARG A 673 -10.49 2.79 -8.98
C ARG A 673 -11.64 3.03 -8.01
N ALA A 674 -11.34 3.17 -6.72
CA ALA A 674 -12.35 3.46 -5.68
C ALA A 674 -13.05 4.82 -5.88
N GLN A 675 -12.44 5.76 -6.61
CA GLN A 675 -13.00 7.06 -6.97
C GLN A 675 -13.89 7.01 -8.23
N ASN A 676 -13.80 5.96 -9.06
CA ASN A 676 -14.53 5.83 -10.34
C ASN A 676 -15.76 4.90 -10.28
N ASP A 677 -15.95 4.14 -9.19
CA ASP A 677 -17.06 3.18 -9.01
C ASP A 677 -18.37 3.86 -8.54
N VAL A 678 -18.70 5.07 -9.01
CA VAL A 678 -19.92 5.82 -8.63
C VAL A 678 -20.71 6.27 -9.87
N SER A 679 -21.62 5.42 -10.36
CA SER A 679 -22.63 5.83 -11.34
C SER A 679 -23.86 6.43 -10.63
N SER A 680 -24.36 7.57 -11.11
CA SER A 680 -25.68 8.10 -10.71
C SER A 680 -26.80 7.08 -11.03
N PRO A 681 -27.88 7.04 -10.23
CA PRO A 681 -29.00 6.14 -10.49
C PRO A 681 -29.74 6.57 -11.77
N GLN A 682 -29.88 5.64 -12.72
CA GLN A 682 -30.71 5.87 -13.91
C GLN A 682 -32.18 5.88 -13.50
N THR A 683 -32.85 7.01 -13.67
CA THR A 683 -34.31 7.11 -13.59
C THR A 683 -34.96 6.37 -14.77
N PRO A 684 -35.96 5.50 -14.54
CA PRO A 684 -36.79 4.97 -15.61
C PRO A 684 -37.52 6.12 -16.33
N GLY A 685 -37.54 6.10 -17.65
CA GLY A 685 -38.19 7.14 -18.45
C GLY A 685 -39.71 7.14 -18.26
N PHE A 686 -40.29 8.34 -18.15
CA PHE A 686 -41.73 8.57 -18.20
C PHE A 686 -42.10 9.08 -19.60
N ASP A 687 -42.84 8.28 -20.37
CA ASP A 687 -43.45 8.73 -21.62
C ASP A 687 -44.71 9.57 -21.32
N GLY A 688 -44.81 10.77 -21.90
CA GLY A 688 -46.06 11.53 -21.91
C GLY A 688 -45.94 13.04 -22.16
N LEU A 689 -46.74 13.53 -23.12
CA LEU A 689 -47.13 14.94 -23.33
C LEU A 689 -45.98 15.95 -23.57
N GLY A 690 -45.66 16.18 -24.85
CA GLY A 690 -44.87 17.33 -25.27
C GLY A 690 -45.65 18.65 -25.27
N LEU A 691 -44.96 19.75 -24.96
CA LEU A 691 -45.45 21.14 -25.06
C LEU A 691 -44.42 22.00 -25.84
N PRO A 692 -44.85 23.09 -26.50
CA PRO A 692 -44.04 23.76 -27.52
C PRO A 692 -42.96 24.67 -26.94
N GLN A 693 -41.78 24.70 -27.60
CA GLN A 693 -40.78 25.74 -27.36
C GLN A 693 -41.15 27.05 -28.09
N PRO A 694 -41.18 28.20 -27.39
CA PRO A 694 -41.11 29.51 -28.02
C PRO A 694 -39.64 29.84 -28.34
N SER A 695 -39.36 30.25 -29.58
CA SER A 695 -38.00 30.59 -30.04
C SER A 695 -37.73 32.10 -29.97
N PHE A 696 -36.74 32.51 -29.16
CA PHE A 696 -36.22 33.88 -29.18
C PHE A 696 -34.71 33.95 -28.93
N TYR A 697 -34.01 34.69 -29.80
CA TYR A 697 -32.60 35.06 -29.66
C TYR A 697 -32.45 36.29 -28.76
N LYS A 698 -31.68 36.19 -27.67
CA LYS A 698 -30.77 37.26 -27.21
C LYS A 698 -29.78 36.75 -26.16
N GLN A 699 -28.52 37.16 -26.27
CA GLN A 699 -27.48 36.84 -25.31
C GLN A 699 -27.59 37.71 -24.05
N GLN A 700 -27.53 37.09 -22.87
CA GLN A 700 -27.05 37.70 -21.63
C GLN A 700 -26.07 36.73 -20.98
N ARG A 701 -24.85 37.18 -20.65
CA ARG A 701 -23.80 36.38 -19.99
C ARG A 701 -24.02 36.30 -18.47
N ASN A 702 -25.25 36.00 -18.05
CA ASN A 702 -25.68 36.04 -16.64
C ASN A 702 -26.27 34.68 -16.18
N SER A 703 -25.70 33.57 -16.67
CA SER A 703 -26.02 32.22 -16.16
C SER A 703 -25.35 31.99 -14.81
N SER A 704 -26.14 31.88 -13.73
CA SER A 704 -25.65 31.52 -12.39
C SER A 704 -25.34 30.01 -12.23
N GLN A 705 -25.00 29.36 -13.33
CA GLN A 705 -24.64 27.95 -13.42
C GLN A 705 -23.43 27.83 -14.34
N LEU A 706 -22.27 27.54 -13.75
CA LEU A 706 -21.01 27.38 -14.48
C LEU A 706 -21.00 26.03 -15.20
N SER A 707 -21.37 26.00 -16.48
CA SER A 707 -21.34 24.77 -17.28
C SER A 707 -19.95 24.51 -17.87
N LEU A 708 -19.62 23.24 -18.15
CA LEU A 708 -18.32 22.89 -18.76
C LEU A 708 -18.11 23.58 -20.13
N PRO A 709 -19.10 23.67 -21.04
CA PRO A 709 -18.97 24.47 -22.26
C PRO A 709 -18.68 25.96 -22.04
N ASP A 710 -19.22 26.59 -20.99
CA ASP A 710 -18.99 28.03 -20.72
C ASP A 710 -17.52 28.31 -20.33
N VAL A 711 -16.85 27.36 -19.68
CA VAL A 711 -15.44 27.48 -19.23
C VAL A 711 -14.45 27.01 -20.30
N VAL A 712 -14.81 26.00 -21.09
CA VAL A 712 -13.91 25.38 -22.08
C VAL A 712 -14.01 26.03 -23.46
N GLY A 713 -15.19 26.51 -23.85
CA GLY A 713 -15.49 26.94 -25.22
C GLY A 713 -15.25 25.82 -26.23
N ASP A 714 -14.84 26.17 -27.45
CA ASP A 714 -14.61 25.22 -28.56
C ASP A 714 -13.27 24.43 -28.44
N ARG A 715 -12.70 24.29 -27.23
CA ARG A 715 -11.39 23.65 -27.02
C ARG A 715 -11.48 22.14 -26.90
N HIS A 716 -11.14 21.46 -27.98
CA HIS A 716 -11.06 20.00 -28.08
C HIS A 716 -9.64 19.42 -27.85
N ASP A 717 -8.67 20.22 -27.43
CA ASP A 717 -7.25 19.85 -27.27
C ASP A 717 -6.86 19.33 -25.87
N LEU A 718 -7.81 19.31 -24.93
CA LEU A 718 -7.60 19.05 -23.50
C LEU A 718 -7.40 17.56 -23.17
N LYS A 719 -6.24 17.22 -22.59
CA LYS A 719 -5.83 15.81 -22.41
C LYS A 719 -6.35 15.16 -21.13
N LEU A 720 -6.84 15.93 -20.16
CA LEU A 720 -7.52 15.39 -18.97
C LEU A 720 -8.77 14.54 -19.28
N GLN A 721 -9.32 14.59 -20.50
CA GLN A 721 -10.41 13.71 -20.92
C GLN A 721 -9.97 12.23 -21.11
N ASN A 722 -8.70 11.98 -21.42
CA ASN A 722 -8.19 10.65 -21.81
C ASN A 722 -7.69 9.82 -20.62
N VAL A 723 -8.61 9.48 -19.72
CA VAL A 723 -8.36 8.68 -18.50
C VAL A 723 -8.23 7.18 -18.81
N ASP A 724 -7.33 6.46 -18.13
CA ASP A 724 -7.21 4.99 -18.25
C ASP A 724 -8.53 4.29 -17.86
N GLN A 725 -9.13 3.55 -18.78
CA GLN A 725 -10.42 2.91 -18.54
C GLN A 725 -10.40 1.83 -17.44
N ASN A 726 -11.36 1.92 -16.51
CA ASN A 726 -11.65 0.90 -15.50
C ASN A 726 -12.72 -0.08 -15.98
N PHE A 727 -12.57 -1.36 -15.60
CA PHE A 727 -13.56 -2.41 -15.90
C PHE A 727 -14.90 -2.14 -15.19
N THR A 728 -15.91 -1.77 -15.97
CA THR A 728 -17.21 -1.27 -15.51
C THR A 728 -18.42 -2.01 -16.11
N ASP A 729 -18.17 -3.05 -16.93
CA ASP A 729 -19.16 -3.85 -17.67
C ASP A 729 -20.29 -3.02 -18.33
N LYS A 730 -19.92 -1.91 -19.00
CA LYS A 730 -20.87 -1.01 -19.70
C LYS A 730 -21.78 -1.74 -20.67
N ASN A 731 -21.28 -2.81 -21.30
CA ASN A 731 -21.98 -3.57 -22.33
C ASN A 731 -22.89 -4.68 -21.74
N GLY A 732 -22.85 -4.92 -20.42
CA GLY A 732 -23.63 -5.96 -19.74
C GLY A 732 -23.26 -7.41 -20.10
N GLU A 733 -22.14 -7.64 -20.79
CA GLU A 733 -21.69 -8.96 -21.24
C GLU A 733 -21.51 -9.90 -20.04
N PHE A 734 -20.81 -9.42 -19.02
CA PHE A 734 -20.47 -10.23 -17.86
C PHE A 734 -21.64 -10.36 -16.87
N TYR A 735 -22.52 -9.37 -16.83
CA TYR A 735 -23.79 -9.43 -16.09
C TYR A 735 -24.70 -10.53 -16.65
N ALA A 736 -24.89 -10.58 -17.98
CA ALA A 736 -25.67 -11.63 -18.64
C ALA A 736 -25.01 -13.02 -18.55
N GLU A 737 -23.68 -13.11 -18.68
CA GLU A 737 -22.93 -14.36 -18.44
C GLU A 737 -23.18 -14.89 -17.01
N PHE A 738 -23.14 -14.01 -15.99
CA PHE A 738 -23.38 -14.39 -14.60
C PHE A 738 -24.85 -14.73 -14.31
N GLU A 739 -25.82 -14.02 -14.91
CA GLU A 739 -27.25 -14.33 -14.80
C GLU A 739 -27.57 -15.75 -15.29
N GLN A 740 -27.02 -16.13 -16.46
CA GLN A 740 -27.19 -17.49 -16.97
C GLN A 740 -26.58 -18.53 -16.03
N MET A 741 -25.37 -18.27 -15.49
CA MET A 741 -24.71 -19.15 -14.52
C MET A 741 -25.50 -19.29 -13.19
N LEU A 742 -26.19 -18.24 -12.73
CA LEU A 742 -27.00 -18.24 -11.50
C LEU A 742 -28.21 -19.18 -11.56
N ASN A 743 -28.65 -19.64 -12.73
CA ASN A 743 -29.65 -20.70 -12.82
C ASN A 743 -29.17 -22.05 -12.25
N SER A 744 -27.86 -22.23 -12.04
CA SER A 744 -27.26 -23.41 -11.41
C SER A 744 -27.01 -23.26 -9.89
N LEU A 745 -27.58 -22.25 -9.22
CA LEU A 745 -27.17 -21.82 -7.88
C LEU A 745 -27.50 -22.81 -6.74
N THR A 746 -26.46 -23.29 -6.06
CA THR A 746 -26.50 -24.18 -4.88
C THR A 746 -25.65 -23.61 -3.74
N ALA A 747 -25.85 -24.08 -2.50
CA ALA A 747 -24.97 -23.72 -1.38
C ALA A 747 -23.49 -24.12 -1.56
N LYS A 748 -23.17 -25.02 -2.50
CA LYS A 748 -21.78 -25.46 -2.77
C LYS A 748 -21.07 -24.54 -3.77
N ASN A 749 -21.67 -24.27 -4.93
CA ASN A 749 -21.04 -23.42 -5.94
C ASN A 749 -21.13 -21.90 -5.61
N SER A 750 -22.09 -21.48 -4.79
CA SER A 750 -22.26 -20.07 -4.39
C SER A 750 -21.00 -19.41 -3.79
N GLY A 751 -20.20 -20.16 -3.03
CA GLY A 751 -18.97 -19.65 -2.40
C GLY A 751 -17.69 -19.91 -3.19
N ASN A 752 -17.77 -20.61 -4.33
CA ASN A 752 -16.62 -21.02 -5.14
C ASN A 752 -16.70 -20.42 -6.54
N ASP A 753 -17.45 -21.07 -7.44
CA ASP A 753 -17.52 -20.76 -8.87
C ASP A 753 -18.47 -19.61 -9.17
N LEU A 754 -19.57 -19.51 -8.42
CA LEU A 754 -20.54 -18.41 -8.46
C LEU A 754 -20.26 -17.33 -7.41
N CYS A 755 -19.05 -17.33 -6.81
CA CYS A 755 -18.62 -16.26 -5.90
C CYS A 755 -18.40 -14.96 -6.70
N ILE A 756 -19.09 -13.89 -6.31
CA ILE A 756 -19.13 -12.63 -7.07
C ILE A 756 -17.72 -12.05 -7.27
N GLU A 757 -16.91 -11.99 -6.21
CA GLU A 757 -15.56 -11.44 -6.28
C GLU A 757 -14.59 -12.33 -7.10
N ASN A 758 -14.82 -13.65 -7.14
CA ASN A 758 -14.04 -14.56 -8.01
C ASN A 758 -14.44 -14.43 -9.49
N PHE A 759 -15.74 -14.28 -9.77
CA PHE A 759 -16.23 -14.08 -11.14
C PHE A 759 -15.72 -12.75 -11.71
N LEU A 760 -15.96 -11.64 -11.00
CA LEU A 760 -15.55 -10.31 -11.45
C LEU A 760 -14.04 -10.20 -11.70
N LYS A 761 -13.18 -10.87 -10.91
CA LYS A 761 -11.72 -10.94 -11.17
C LYS A 761 -11.35 -11.71 -12.45
N LYS A 762 -12.11 -12.75 -12.82
CA LYS A 762 -11.92 -13.47 -14.09
C LYS A 762 -12.34 -12.59 -15.26
N SER A 763 -13.51 -11.95 -15.14
CA SER A 763 -14.07 -11.00 -16.12
C SER A 763 -13.13 -9.80 -16.35
N GLU A 764 -12.61 -9.21 -15.27
CA GLU A 764 -11.59 -8.16 -15.29
C GLU A 764 -10.32 -8.61 -16.04
N LYS A 765 -9.78 -9.81 -15.77
CA LYS A 765 -8.61 -10.31 -16.52
C LYS A 765 -8.90 -10.53 -18.01
N LYS A 766 -10.11 -11.00 -18.36
CA LYS A 766 -10.58 -11.17 -19.77
C LYS A 766 -10.72 -9.81 -20.45
N TRP A 767 -11.33 -8.82 -19.79
CA TRP A 767 -11.51 -7.47 -20.32
C TRP A 767 -10.19 -6.72 -20.49
N PHE A 768 -9.31 -6.71 -19.48
CA PHE A 768 -7.97 -6.11 -19.61
C PHE A 768 -7.05 -6.87 -20.58
N ALA A 769 -7.33 -8.12 -20.96
CA ALA A 769 -6.68 -8.73 -22.12
C ALA A 769 -7.14 -8.04 -23.41
N ARG A 770 -8.46 -7.98 -23.68
CA ARG A 770 -9.02 -7.31 -24.87
C ARG A 770 -8.55 -5.86 -25.00
N TYR A 771 -8.61 -5.07 -23.92
CA TYR A 771 -8.13 -3.67 -23.90
C TYR A 771 -6.65 -3.55 -24.30
N ARG A 772 -5.78 -4.48 -23.89
CA ARG A 772 -4.35 -4.43 -24.23
C ARG A 772 -4.05 -4.90 -25.65
N ASP A 773 -4.76 -5.89 -26.18
CA ASP A 773 -4.61 -6.27 -27.58
C ASP A 773 -5.15 -5.14 -28.51
N ALA A 774 -6.27 -4.49 -28.16
CA ALA A 774 -6.74 -3.28 -28.82
C ALA A 774 -5.70 -2.14 -28.76
N LYS A 775 -5.12 -1.87 -27.58
CA LYS A 775 -4.03 -0.88 -27.38
C LYS A 775 -2.73 -1.24 -28.12
N LEU A 776 -2.56 -2.49 -28.56
CA LEU A 776 -1.48 -2.94 -29.45
C LEU A 776 -1.89 -2.95 -30.94
N GLY A 777 -3.08 -2.49 -31.30
CA GLY A 777 -3.59 -2.54 -32.66
C GLY A 777 -3.80 -3.97 -33.17
N ARG A 778 -4.29 -4.88 -32.31
CA ARG A 778 -4.74 -6.22 -32.67
C ARG A 778 -6.26 -6.27 -32.53
N ARG A 779 -6.97 -6.35 -33.67
CA ARG A 779 -8.42 -6.59 -33.70
C ARG A 779 -8.74 -8.04 -33.38
N ASP A 780 -9.71 -8.26 -32.50
CA ASP A 780 -10.20 -9.59 -32.15
C ASP A 780 -11.30 -10.01 -33.14
N HIS A 781 -10.90 -10.62 -34.25
CA HIS A 781 -11.79 -10.99 -35.37
C HIS A 781 -12.92 -11.98 -34.99
N SER A 782 -12.91 -12.54 -33.77
CA SER A 782 -13.95 -13.44 -33.26
C SER A 782 -15.34 -12.81 -33.14
N ARG A 783 -15.45 -11.47 -33.11
CA ARG A 783 -16.69 -10.73 -32.82
C ARG A 783 -17.49 -10.20 -34.00
N SER A 784 -17.05 -10.42 -35.24
CA SER A 784 -17.81 -10.06 -36.45
C SER A 784 -19.15 -10.81 -36.63
N ARG A 785 -19.52 -11.69 -35.70
CA ARG A 785 -20.84 -12.32 -35.59
C ARG A 785 -21.31 -12.36 -34.14
N SER A 786 -22.29 -11.53 -33.79
CA SER A 786 -23.19 -11.75 -32.65
C SER A 786 -24.55 -11.10 -32.97
N PRO A 787 -25.69 -11.66 -32.52
CA PRO A 787 -27.00 -11.25 -33.03
C PRO A 787 -27.50 -9.95 -32.41
N ALA A 788 -28.17 -9.11 -33.19
CA ALA A 788 -28.93 -7.97 -32.65
C ALA A 788 -30.12 -8.47 -31.81
N PRO A 789 -30.49 -7.78 -30.71
CA PRO A 789 -31.58 -8.21 -29.84
C PRO A 789 -32.93 -8.08 -30.55
N SER A 790 -33.69 -9.18 -30.58
CA SER A 790 -35.00 -9.25 -31.24
C SER A 790 -36.10 -8.55 -30.43
N ARG A 791 -36.65 -7.46 -30.97
CA ARG A 791 -37.92 -6.89 -30.49
C ARG A 791 -39.07 -7.88 -30.74
N PRO A 792 -39.99 -8.10 -29.79
CA PRO A 792 -41.20 -8.89 -30.02
C PRO A 792 -42.17 -8.10 -30.92
N GLY A 793 -42.49 -8.64 -32.10
CA GLY A 793 -43.35 -8.01 -33.12
C GLY A 793 -44.57 -8.86 -33.48
N SER A 794 -45.73 -8.23 -33.63
CA SER A 794 -47.03 -8.89 -33.80
C SER A 794 -47.26 -9.49 -35.20
N SER A 795 -47.90 -10.66 -35.22
CA SER A 795 -48.91 -11.14 -36.21
C SER A 795 -48.66 -11.07 -37.74
N LYS A 796 -48.78 -12.25 -38.37
CA LYS A 796 -49.46 -12.55 -39.67
C LYS A 796 -49.12 -11.71 -40.93
N GLY A 797 -48.65 -12.39 -41.97
CA GLY A 797 -48.77 -11.91 -43.37
C GLY A 797 -48.12 -12.85 -44.40
N LEU A 798 -48.86 -13.24 -45.45
CA LEU A 798 -48.32 -13.87 -46.67
C LEU A 798 -48.18 -12.78 -47.74
N GLY A 799 -47.26 -12.93 -48.70
CA GLY A 799 -47.39 -12.23 -50.00
C GLY A 799 -46.12 -12.00 -50.81
N ALA A 800 -45.93 -12.82 -51.85
CA ALA A 800 -45.42 -12.52 -53.20
C ALA A 800 -44.18 -11.61 -53.47
N LYS A 801 -43.47 -11.96 -54.55
CA LYS A 801 -42.51 -11.10 -55.26
C LYS A 801 -43.24 -10.03 -56.09
N PHE A 802 -42.58 -8.92 -56.43
CA PHE A 802 -42.47 -8.45 -57.84
C PHE A 802 -41.39 -7.38 -58.02
N ASP A 803 -40.78 -7.34 -59.21
CA ASP A 803 -39.84 -6.30 -59.68
C ASP A 803 -40.60 -5.13 -60.37
N GLY A 804 -39.98 -3.94 -60.57
CA GLY A 804 -40.59 -2.92 -61.44
C GLY A 804 -40.14 -1.45 -61.31
N GLU A 805 -39.03 -1.11 -61.94
CA GLU A 805 -38.52 0.21 -62.40
C GLU A 805 -39.40 1.51 -62.44
N ARG A 806 -38.71 2.64 -62.07
CA ARG A 806 -38.71 4.02 -62.67
C ARG A 806 -39.93 4.96 -62.56
N GLY A 807 -39.69 6.25 -62.22
CA GLY A 807 -40.77 7.27 -62.23
C GLY A 807 -40.49 8.79 -62.10
N ARG A 808 -39.25 9.30 -62.05
CA ARG A 808 -38.81 10.71 -62.34
C ARG A 808 -39.73 11.93 -62.02
N SER A 809 -39.17 12.95 -61.33
CA SER A 809 -39.00 14.31 -61.94
C SER A 809 -38.10 15.29 -61.15
N ARG A 810 -37.24 16.01 -61.92
CA ARG A 810 -36.79 17.43 -61.80
C ARG A 810 -36.27 17.97 -60.45
N THR A 811 -34.95 18.11 -60.20
CA THR A 811 -33.93 19.12 -60.68
C THR A 811 -33.89 20.45 -59.90
N PRO A 812 -32.73 21.15 -59.72
CA PRO A 812 -31.33 20.81 -60.09
C PRO A 812 -30.23 21.08 -59.00
N SER A 813 -28.97 20.66 -59.29
CA SER A 813 -27.62 21.21 -58.90
C SER A 813 -27.40 21.95 -57.55
N GLY A 814 -26.31 21.76 -56.78
CA GLY A 814 -24.95 21.23 -57.07
C GLY A 814 -23.88 22.32 -56.77
N LEU A 815 -22.60 22.11 -56.47
CA LEU A 815 -21.67 20.96 -56.27
C LEU A 815 -20.67 21.37 -55.13
N THR A 816 -19.66 20.64 -54.62
CA THR A 816 -18.93 19.36 -54.89
C THR A 816 -18.77 18.63 -53.53
N GLY A 817 -18.56 17.32 -53.37
CA GLY A 817 -17.79 16.35 -54.16
C GLY A 817 -16.35 16.21 -53.60
N ALA A 818 -15.78 15.07 -53.24
CA ALA A 818 -16.23 13.74 -52.81
C ALA A 818 -14.97 12.86 -52.65
N SER A 819 -14.76 12.22 -51.50
CA SER A 819 -13.83 11.08 -51.34
C SER A 819 -14.31 10.21 -50.18
N GLY A 820 -14.57 8.93 -50.44
CA GLY A 820 -15.31 8.08 -49.50
C GLY A 820 -14.49 7.62 -48.29
N TYR A 821 -15.15 7.58 -47.13
CA TYR A 821 -14.83 6.69 -46.02
C TYR A 821 -16.08 5.84 -45.73
N ASP A 822 -15.87 4.56 -45.45
CA ASP A 822 -16.93 3.58 -45.18
C ASP A 822 -17.22 3.60 -43.68
N ASP A 823 -18.17 4.46 -43.28
CA ASP A 823 -18.46 4.78 -41.88
C ASP A 823 -19.25 3.66 -41.20
N SER A 824 -18.52 2.64 -40.73
CA SER A 824 -19.08 1.51 -39.97
C SER A 824 -19.00 1.80 -38.46
N PRO A 825 -20.13 1.90 -37.74
CA PRO A 825 -20.17 2.29 -36.33
C PRO A 825 -19.83 1.12 -35.38
N VAL A 826 -18.73 0.41 -35.66
CA VAL A 826 -18.34 -0.85 -35.00
C VAL A 826 -16.83 -0.94 -34.78
N ASP A 827 -16.29 -0.16 -33.82
CA ASP A 827 -15.08 -0.50 -33.05
C ASP A 827 -14.72 0.58 -32.00
N ASP A 828 -15.47 0.70 -30.89
CA ASP A 828 -14.99 1.52 -29.76
C ASP A 828 -15.43 1.07 -28.35
N GLU A 829 -15.34 -0.24 -28.05
CA GLU A 829 -15.51 -0.77 -26.67
C GLU A 829 -14.59 -0.09 -25.64
N PHE A 830 -13.47 0.48 -26.10
CA PHE A 830 -12.37 0.96 -25.27
C PHE A 830 -12.13 2.47 -25.31
N LEU A 831 -12.97 3.24 -26.02
CA LEU A 831 -12.87 4.70 -26.21
C LEU A 831 -11.42 5.16 -26.37
N LEU A 832 -10.69 4.55 -27.32
CA LEU A 832 -9.28 4.88 -27.56
C LEU A 832 -9.15 6.21 -28.31
N GLY A 833 -10.19 6.60 -29.07
CA GLY A 833 -10.25 7.82 -29.87
C GLY A 833 -9.43 7.73 -31.16
N ASP A 834 -9.91 8.41 -32.20
CA ASP A 834 -9.36 8.33 -33.58
C ASP A 834 -7.87 8.73 -33.68
N ASN A 835 -7.37 9.47 -32.69
CA ASN A 835 -6.00 9.96 -32.60
C ASN A 835 -5.02 8.99 -31.89
N TYR A 836 -5.47 7.81 -31.43
CA TYR A 836 -4.60 6.87 -30.70
C TYR A 836 -3.59 6.15 -31.61
N ASN A 837 -2.35 6.63 -31.58
CA ASN A 837 -1.22 5.99 -32.26
C ASN A 837 -0.69 4.78 -31.45
N ALA A 838 -1.06 3.57 -31.88
CA ALA A 838 -0.54 2.32 -31.31
C ALA A 838 1.00 2.20 -31.46
N PRO A 839 1.71 1.61 -30.48
CA PRO A 839 3.17 1.53 -30.50
C PRO A 839 3.68 0.68 -31.66
N THR A 840 4.80 1.11 -32.27
CA THR A 840 5.42 0.49 -33.45
C THR A 840 6.80 -0.10 -33.15
N GLY A 841 7.33 -0.88 -34.09
CA GLY A 841 8.71 -1.40 -34.07
C GLY A 841 9.08 -2.20 -32.80
N LEU A 842 10.31 -1.97 -32.30
CA LEU A 842 10.85 -2.67 -31.12
C LEU A 842 9.98 -2.53 -29.86
N LYS A 843 9.34 -1.37 -29.64
CA LYS A 843 8.39 -1.19 -28.52
C LYS A 843 7.23 -2.17 -28.63
N LYS A 844 6.62 -2.30 -29.82
CA LYS A 844 5.53 -3.24 -30.06
C LYS A 844 5.96 -4.67 -29.75
N ILE A 845 7.12 -5.09 -30.25
CA ILE A 845 7.64 -6.44 -30.07
C ILE A 845 7.90 -6.74 -28.59
N LEU A 846 8.62 -5.86 -27.86
CA LEU A 846 8.92 -6.11 -26.45
C LEU A 846 7.68 -6.11 -25.54
N SER A 847 6.61 -5.40 -25.93
CA SER A 847 5.33 -5.37 -25.21
C SER A 847 4.44 -6.60 -25.45
N ILE A 848 4.74 -7.46 -26.43
CA ILE A 848 4.02 -8.73 -26.62
C ILE A 848 4.24 -9.63 -25.40
N ARG A 849 3.20 -10.39 -25.02
CA ARG A 849 3.23 -11.35 -23.92
C ARG A 849 3.35 -12.80 -24.40
N ILE A 850 4.13 -13.58 -23.65
CA ILE A 850 4.21 -15.04 -23.71
C ILE A 850 3.67 -15.54 -22.36
N GLY A 851 2.44 -16.05 -22.38
CA GLY A 851 1.68 -16.29 -21.15
C GLY A 851 1.44 -15.00 -20.36
N ASP A 852 1.64 -15.03 -19.04
CA ASP A 852 1.52 -13.85 -18.18
C ASP A 852 2.74 -12.88 -18.26
N TRP A 853 3.79 -13.16 -19.06
CA TRP A 853 5.04 -12.36 -19.09
C TRP A 853 5.23 -11.58 -20.40
N PRO A 854 5.54 -10.27 -20.37
CA PRO A 854 5.96 -9.52 -21.55
C PRO A 854 7.45 -9.75 -21.91
N ILE A 855 7.83 -9.58 -23.18
CA ILE A 855 9.16 -9.97 -23.67
C ILE A 855 10.31 -9.17 -23.02
N TYR A 856 10.16 -7.86 -22.74
CA TYR A 856 11.22 -7.11 -22.02
C TYR A 856 11.49 -7.68 -20.61
N ALA A 857 10.49 -8.28 -19.95
CA ALA A 857 10.63 -8.79 -18.59
C ALA A 857 11.53 -10.04 -18.51
N PHE A 858 11.69 -10.79 -19.62
CA PHE A 858 12.66 -11.87 -19.71
C PHE A 858 14.10 -11.33 -19.79
N PHE A 859 14.35 -10.24 -20.52
CA PHE A 859 15.66 -9.58 -20.52
C PHE A 859 16.00 -8.96 -19.14
N LEU A 860 15.02 -8.34 -18.46
CA LEU A 860 15.20 -7.86 -17.09
C LEU A 860 15.42 -9.01 -16.08
N ALA A 861 14.76 -10.17 -16.28
CA ALA A 861 15.04 -11.37 -15.49
C ALA A 861 16.44 -11.95 -15.78
N PHE A 862 16.90 -11.93 -17.03
CA PHE A 862 18.26 -12.35 -17.39
C PHE A 862 19.32 -11.43 -16.74
N SER A 863 19.06 -10.12 -16.64
CA SER A 863 19.88 -9.20 -15.83
C SER A 863 19.98 -9.63 -14.35
N GLN A 864 18.88 -10.11 -13.75
CA GLN A 864 18.91 -10.66 -12.38
C GLN A 864 19.76 -11.94 -12.30
N VAL A 865 19.68 -12.83 -13.30
CA VAL A 865 20.42 -14.11 -13.36
C VAL A 865 21.93 -13.91 -13.52
N ILE A 866 22.38 -12.94 -14.31
CA ILE A 866 23.83 -12.63 -14.42
C ILE A 866 24.36 -11.81 -13.20
N SER A 867 23.46 -11.28 -12.36
CA SER A 867 23.80 -10.44 -11.20
C SER A 867 23.87 -11.18 -9.84
N ILE A 868 23.67 -12.50 -9.81
CA ILE A 868 23.53 -13.28 -8.55
C ILE A 868 24.79 -13.19 -7.67
N ASN A 869 25.96 -13.27 -8.31
CA ASN A 869 27.24 -13.38 -7.63
C ASN A 869 28.34 -12.71 -8.47
N SER A 870 28.98 -11.70 -7.87
CA SER A 870 30.07 -10.90 -8.44
C SER A 870 31.30 -11.70 -8.88
N TYR A 871 31.46 -12.94 -8.41
CA TYR A 871 32.60 -13.80 -8.73
C TYR A 871 32.40 -14.71 -9.96
N GLN A 872 31.21 -14.70 -10.59
CA GLN A 872 30.87 -15.63 -11.68
C GLN A 872 31.85 -15.58 -12.87
N ILE A 873 32.38 -14.40 -13.20
CA ILE A 873 33.39 -14.22 -14.26
C ILE A 873 34.71 -14.97 -13.97
N VAL A 874 35.06 -15.18 -12.70
CA VAL A 874 36.32 -15.84 -12.28
C VAL A 874 36.20 -17.37 -12.29
N LEU A 875 34.98 -17.92 -12.27
CA LEU A 875 34.76 -19.35 -12.50
C LEU A 875 35.07 -19.77 -13.95
N LEU A 876 35.05 -18.82 -14.91
CA LEU A 876 35.45 -19.07 -16.29
C LEU A 876 36.96 -19.23 -16.47
N THR A 877 37.75 -18.69 -15.53
CA THR A 877 39.22 -18.67 -15.58
C THR A 877 39.87 -19.79 -14.77
N GLY A 878 39.09 -20.71 -14.18
CA GLY A 878 39.62 -21.78 -13.34
C GLY A 878 40.24 -21.31 -12.01
N GLU A 879 39.80 -20.18 -11.46
CA GLU A 879 40.24 -19.71 -10.14
C GLU A 879 39.20 -20.05 -9.05
N THR A 880 39.47 -21.04 -8.21
CA THR A 880 38.57 -21.47 -7.11
C THR A 880 38.81 -20.77 -5.75
N ASN A 881 39.91 -20.03 -5.58
CA ASN A 881 40.27 -19.37 -4.32
C ASN A 881 40.39 -17.85 -4.48
N GLN A 882 39.51 -17.10 -3.84
CA GLN A 882 39.63 -15.64 -3.73
C GLN A 882 40.83 -15.24 -2.87
N THR A 883 41.76 -14.48 -3.45
CA THR A 883 42.78 -13.77 -2.64
C THR A 883 42.09 -12.69 -1.78
N PRO A 884 42.69 -12.28 -0.64
CA PRO A 884 42.14 -11.19 0.17
C PRO A 884 41.95 -9.90 -0.65
N LEU A 885 42.88 -9.60 -1.56
CA LEU A 885 42.84 -8.42 -2.41
C LEU A 885 41.63 -8.43 -3.36
N LYS A 886 41.39 -9.53 -4.09
CA LYS A 886 40.22 -9.65 -4.99
C LYS A 886 38.90 -9.49 -4.24
N LEU A 887 38.80 -10.02 -3.02
CA LEU A 887 37.62 -9.83 -2.16
C LEU A 887 37.40 -8.36 -1.78
N TYR A 888 38.45 -7.63 -1.37
CA TYR A 888 38.34 -6.19 -1.07
C TYR A 888 37.99 -5.36 -2.31
N ILE A 889 38.60 -5.63 -3.47
CA ILE A 889 38.27 -4.96 -4.75
C ILE A 889 36.78 -5.14 -5.08
N VAL A 890 36.28 -6.38 -5.05
CA VAL A 890 34.87 -6.71 -5.34
C VAL A 890 33.92 -6.04 -4.34
N ALA A 891 34.22 -6.10 -3.03
CA ALA A 891 33.35 -5.52 -2.00
C ALA A 891 33.33 -3.98 -2.03
N ALA A 892 34.47 -3.33 -2.25
CA ALA A 892 34.56 -1.88 -2.43
C ALA A 892 33.82 -1.43 -3.71
N THR A 893 33.99 -2.18 -4.81
CA THR A 893 33.29 -1.89 -6.07
C THR A 893 31.77 -2.02 -5.90
N TYR A 894 31.28 -3.06 -5.22
CA TYR A 894 29.85 -3.17 -4.88
C TYR A 894 29.35 -1.97 -4.07
N LEU A 895 30.08 -1.58 -3.02
CA LEU A 895 29.67 -0.46 -2.16
C LEU A 895 29.52 0.85 -2.95
N VAL A 896 30.52 1.19 -3.77
CA VAL A 896 30.51 2.43 -4.59
C VAL A 896 29.45 2.36 -5.67
N THR A 897 29.37 1.25 -6.41
CA THR A 897 28.45 1.14 -7.56
C THR A 897 26.99 1.00 -7.12
N SER A 898 26.68 0.27 -6.05
CA SER A 898 25.33 0.26 -5.45
C SER A 898 24.87 1.67 -5.05
N ALA A 899 25.75 2.51 -4.52
CA ALA A 899 25.43 3.91 -4.21
C ALA A 899 25.18 4.74 -5.49
N PHE A 900 26.03 4.58 -6.52
CA PHE A 900 25.82 5.21 -7.84
C PHE A 900 24.49 4.79 -8.48
N TRP A 901 24.16 3.50 -8.49
CA TRP A 901 22.90 2.97 -9.00
C TRP A 901 21.68 3.55 -8.28
N TRP A 902 21.75 3.74 -6.95
CA TRP A 902 20.68 4.41 -6.19
C TRP A 902 20.54 5.90 -6.54
N VAL A 903 21.64 6.63 -6.71
CA VAL A 903 21.60 8.03 -7.13
C VAL A 903 21.00 8.14 -8.54
N MET A 904 21.48 7.35 -9.49
CA MET A 904 21.04 7.43 -10.88
C MET A 904 19.54 7.10 -11.03
N VAL A 905 19.02 6.09 -10.32
CA VAL A 905 17.58 5.75 -10.32
C VAL A 905 16.70 6.75 -9.55
N ARG A 906 17.27 7.73 -8.85
CA ARG A 906 16.51 8.79 -8.16
C ARG A 906 16.50 10.14 -8.89
N PHE A 907 17.40 10.35 -9.85
CA PHE A 907 17.52 11.61 -10.60
C PHE A 907 17.41 11.48 -12.13
N THR A 908 17.34 10.26 -12.68
CA THR A 908 17.27 10.03 -14.14
C THR A 908 16.12 9.12 -14.55
N LYS A 909 15.81 9.07 -15.85
CA LYS A 909 14.78 8.20 -16.44
C LYS A 909 15.15 6.72 -16.25
N SER A 910 14.21 5.89 -15.81
CA SER A 910 14.51 4.50 -15.40
C SER A 910 15.14 3.62 -16.48
N VAL A 911 14.94 3.92 -17.78
CA VAL A 911 15.64 3.24 -18.88
C VAL A 911 17.18 3.24 -18.71
N TYR A 912 17.79 4.35 -18.26
CA TYR A 912 19.25 4.41 -18.08
C TYR A 912 19.74 3.42 -17.01
N ALA A 913 18.99 3.29 -15.91
CA ALA A 913 19.30 2.37 -14.81
C ALA A 913 19.16 0.89 -15.20
N LEU A 914 18.38 0.57 -16.25
CA LEU A 914 18.16 -0.80 -16.73
C LEU A 914 18.98 -1.18 -17.97
N SER A 915 19.51 -0.19 -18.71
CA SER A 915 20.33 -0.41 -19.91
C SER A 915 21.84 -0.28 -19.64
N LEU A 916 22.27 0.67 -18.80
CA LEU A 916 23.70 0.91 -18.55
C LEU A 916 24.48 -0.28 -17.92
N PRO A 917 23.90 -1.14 -17.04
CA PRO A 917 24.63 -2.29 -16.49
C PRO A 917 25.15 -3.27 -17.56
N TRP A 918 24.48 -3.37 -18.71
CA TRP A 918 24.91 -4.24 -19.82
C TRP A 918 26.21 -3.76 -20.48
N ALA A 919 26.48 -2.45 -20.46
CA ALA A 919 27.76 -1.91 -20.93
C ALA A 919 28.93 -2.41 -20.06
N PHE A 920 28.76 -2.40 -18.73
CA PHE A 920 29.73 -2.91 -17.76
C PHE A 920 29.97 -4.42 -17.93
N PHE A 921 28.90 -5.22 -18.08
CA PHE A 921 29.04 -6.66 -18.32
C PHE A 921 29.80 -6.95 -19.63
N GLY A 922 29.43 -6.32 -20.75
CA GLY A 922 30.12 -6.54 -22.03
C GLY A 922 31.59 -6.09 -21.99
N LEU A 923 31.89 -4.97 -21.34
CA LEU A 923 33.27 -4.50 -21.18
C LEU A 923 34.12 -5.45 -20.31
N ALA A 924 33.54 -6.04 -19.27
CA ALA A 924 34.20 -7.05 -18.44
C ALA A 924 34.58 -8.31 -19.24
N PHE A 925 33.66 -8.83 -20.05
CA PHE A 925 33.95 -9.97 -20.93
C PHE A 925 34.98 -9.60 -22.02
N LEU A 926 34.92 -8.39 -22.58
CA LEU A 926 35.92 -7.94 -23.56
C LEU A 926 37.33 -7.88 -22.95
N LEU A 927 37.52 -7.26 -21.79
CA LEU A 927 38.82 -7.22 -21.12
C LEU A 927 39.33 -8.63 -20.74
N LEU A 928 38.44 -9.53 -20.32
CA LEU A 928 38.83 -10.91 -20.05
C LEU A 928 39.33 -11.63 -21.31
N GLY A 929 38.62 -11.47 -22.43
CA GLY A 929 38.99 -12.01 -23.74
C GLY A 929 40.29 -11.42 -24.33
N LEU A 930 40.62 -10.17 -23.97
CA LEU A 930 41.87 -9.49 -24.38
C LEU A 930 43.05 -9.75 -23.45
N SER A 931 42.81 -10.15 -22.20
CA SER A 931 43.85 -10.45 -21.20
C SER A 931 44.99 -11.40 -21.64
N PRO A 932 44.81 -12.46 -22.46
CA PRO A 932 45.93 -13.30 -22.91
C PRO A 932 46.95 -12.58 -23.81
N TYR A 933 46.59 -11.45 -24.43
CA TYR A 933 47.49 -10.65 -25.27
C TYR A 933 48.36 -9.66 -24.45
N MET A 934 48.19 -9.60 -23.13
CA MET A 934 48.96 -8.71 -22.26
C MET A 934 50.24 -9.38 -21.77
N THR A 935 51.39 -8.84 -22.18
CA THR A 935 52.70 -9.06 -21.54
C THR A 935 53.11 -7.77 -20.81
N PRO A 936 53.71 -7.83 -19.59
CA PRO A 936 54.03 -9.00 -18.76
C PRO A 936 52.83 -9.56 -17.96
N TRP A 937 53.08 -10.65 -17.22
CA TRP A 937 52.05 -11.35 -16.40
C TRP A 937 51.31 -10.45 -15.40
N GLN A 938 51.98 -9.42 -14.86
CA GLN A 938 51.41 -8.46 -13.93
C GLN A 938 50.28 -7.63 -14.58
N SER A 939 50.45 -7.23 -15.84
CA SER A 939 49.45 -6.51 -16.63
C SER A 939 48.25 -7.41 -16.96
N ARG A 940 48.49 -8.68 -17.27
CA ARG A 940 47.44 -9.70 -17.47
C ARG A 940 46.61 -9.92 -16.19
N ALA A 941 47.26 -10.03 -15.02
CA ALA A 941 46.56 -10.13 -13.74
C ALA A 941 45.74 -8.86 -13.41
N ALA A 942 46.33 -7.66 -13.60
CA ALA A 942 45.63 -6.40 -13.39
C ALA A 942 44.42 -6.22 -14.34
N MET A 943 44.51 -6.67 -15.60
CA MET A 943 43.38 -6.66 -16.53
C MET A 943 42.28 -7.64 -16.13
N GLN A 944 42.61 -8.79 -15.55
CA GLN A 944 41.64 -9.75 -15.01
C GLN A 944 40.96 -9.22 -13.74
N ASP A 945 41.68 -8.52 -12.87
CA ASP A 945 41.09 -7.85 -11.70
C ASP A 945 40.21 -6.65 -12.11
N ALA A 946 40.60 -5.90 -13.15
CA ALA A 946 39.76 -4.84 -13.74
C ALA A 946 38.49 -5.39 -14.39
N ALA A 947 38.57 -6.51 -15.13
CA ALA A 947 37.41 -7.22 -15.65
C ALA A 947 36.49 -7.70 -14.51
N THR A 948 37.06 -8.23 -13.42
CA THR A 948 36.32 -8.65 -12.22
C THR A 948 35.61 -7.47 -11.55
N ALA A 949 36.26 -6.30 -11.45
CA ALA A 949 35.64 -5.08 -10.93
C ALA A 949 34.50 -4.59 -11.82
N LEU A 950 34.66 -4.57 -13.15
CA LEU A 950 33.59 -4.16 -14.07
C LEU A 950 32.40 -5.13 -14.06
N TYR A 951 32.64 -6.44 -13.95
CA TYR A 951 31.57 -7.42 -13.76
C TYR A 951 30.83 -7.17 -12.45
N ALA A 952 31.55 -6.89 -11.37
CA ALA A 952 30.96 -6.54 -10.07
C ALA A 952 30.16 -5.22 -10.12
N ALA A 953 30.59 -4.23 -10.93
CA ALA A 953 29.87 -2.99 -11.17
C ALA A 953 28.54 -3.20 -11.91
N GLY A 954 28.49 -4.13 -12.87
CA GLY A 954 27.24 -4.56 -13.51
C GLY A 954 26.34 -5.35 -12.55
N ALA A 955 26.92 -6.32 -11.83
CA ALA A 955 26.17 -7.22 -10.94
C ALA A 955 25.55 -6.54 -9.71
N SER A 956 26.13 -5.43 -9.23
CA SER A 956 25.50 -4.63 -8.16
C SER A 956 24.16 -4.02 -8.59
N ALA A 957 23.93 -3.79 -9.89
CA ALA A 957 22.66 -3.32 -10.43
C ALA A 957 21.52 -4.36 -10.36
N GLY A 958 21.78 -5.63 -10.03
CA GLY A 958 20.75 -6.68 -9.97
C GLY A 958 19.53 -6.35 -9.11
N ALA A 959 19.69 -5.50 -8.09
CA ALA A 959 18.58 -4.99 -7.27
C ALA A 959 17.62 -4.06 -8.04
N LEU A 960 18.12 -3.25 -8.98
CA LEU A 960 17.32 -2.45 -9.92
C LEU A 960 16.49 -3.37 -10.82
N SER A 961 17.18 -4.31 -11.48
CA SER A 961 16.54 -5.29 -12.37
C SER A 961 15.56 -6.20 -11.64
N PHE A 962 15.68 -6.39 -10.32
CA PHE A 962 14.71 -7.11 -9.50
C PHE A 962 13.47 -6.29 -9.14
N ALA A 963 13.65 -5.05 -8.67
CA ALA A 963 12.54 -4.23 -8.17
C ALA A 963 11.79 -3.46 -9.27
N LEU A 964 12.43 -3.18 -10.40
CA LEU A 964 11.80 -2.48 -11.54
C LEU A 964 11.28 -3.42 -12.63
N ASN A 965 11.63 -4.71 -12.63
CA ASN A 965 10.97 -5.67 -13.50
C ASN A 965 9.48 -5.75 -13.14
N PHE A 966 8.61 -5.75 -14.15
CA PHE A 966 7.16 -5.60 -14.02
C PHE A 966 6.69 -4.27 -13.39
N GLY A 967 7.52 -3.22 -13.37
CA GLY A 967 7.15 -1.92 -12.80
C GLY A 967 5.95 -1.26 -13.49
N ASP A 968 5.82 -1.46 -14.80
CA ASP A 968 4.69 -1.03 -15.61
C ASP A 968 3.45 -1.93 -15.48
N GLU A 969 3.57 -3.10 -14.86
CA GLU A 969 2.43 -3.94 -14.43
C GLU A 969 1.91 -3.54 -13.04
N GLY A 970 1.92 -2.24 -12.72
CA GLY A 970 1.65 -1.69 -11.38
C GLY A 970 0.31 -2.14 -10.78
N GLY A 971 0.35 -3.22 -9.99
CA GLY A 971 -0.85 -3.87 -9.43
C GLY A 971 -0.93 -5.39 -9.66
N ALA A 972 0.00 -5.99 -10.41
CA ALA A 972 0.09 -7.44 -10.58
C ALA A 972 0.03 -8.18 -9.21
N PRO A 973 -0.86 -9.17 -9.02
CA PRO A 973 -1.04 -9.84 -7.73
C PRO A 973 0.26 -10.35 -7.12
N THR A 974 0.42 -10.21 -5.80
CA THR A 974 1.63 -10.61 -5.08
C THR A 974 2.00 -12.08 -5.32
N LYS A 975 1.00 -12.95 -5.58
CA LYS A 975 1.19 -14.33 -6.04
C LYS A 975 2.02 -14.39 -7.32
N GLN A 976 1.60 -13.69 -8.39
CA GLN A 976 2.33 -13.67 -9.66
C GLN A 976 3.75 -13.16 -9.44
N TRP A 977 3.90 -12.01 -8.78
CA TRP A 977 5.24 -11.44 -8.53
C TRP A 977 6.15 -12.41 -7.75
N ILE A 978 5.63 -13.09 -6.70
CA ILE A 978 6.38 -14.11 -5.94
C ILE A 978 6.73 -15.32 -6.80
N THR A 979 5.79 -15.89 -7.56
CA THR A 979 6.04 -17.04 -8.43
C THR A 979 7.07 -16.70 -9.52
N ARG A 980 7.00 -15.49 -10.10
CA ARG A 980 8.01 -15.01 -11.06
C ARG A 980 9.39 -14.86 -10.41
N ALA A 981 9.49 -14.20 -9.25
CA ALA A 981 10.75 -14.03 -8.53
C ALA A 981 11.38 -15.39 -8.12
N LEU A 982 10.55 -16.37 -7.72
CA LEU A 982 11.01 -17.72 -7.38
C LEU A 982 11.41 -18.57 -8.60
N ALA A 983 10.80 -18.34 -9.77
CA ALA A 983 11.23 -18.94 -11.02
C ALA A 983 12.59 -18.39 -11.46
N VAL A 984 12.80 -17.06 -11.41
CA VAL A 984 14.11 -16.44 -11.67
C VAL A 984 15.16 -16.94 -10.67
N ALA A 985 14.82 -17.05 -9.38
CA ALA A 985 15.71 -17.60 -8.36
C ALA A 985 16.07 -19.08 -8.57
N GLY A 986 15.19 -19.88 -9.21
CA GLY A 986 15.48 -21.26 -9.62
C GLY A 986 16.43 -21.32 -10.82
N VAL A 987 16.12 -20.61 -11.90
CA VAL A 987 16.99 -20.47 -13.09
C VAL A 987 18.37 -19.96 -12.71
N ALA A 988 18.43 -19.04 -11.75
CA ALA A 988 19.66 -18.53 -11.16
C ALA A 988 20.57 -19.62 -10.55
N GLN A 989 20.01 -20.61 -9.84
CA GLN A 989 20.82 -21.73 -9.32
C GLN A 989 21.33 -22.63 -10.45
N VAL A 990 20.51 -22.90 -11.48
CA VAL A 990 20.93 -23.68 -12.65
C VAL A 990 22.07 -22.99 -13.39
N TYR A 991 21.97 -21.69 -13.66
CA TYR A 991 23.05 -20.90 -14.28
C TYR A 991 24.34 -20.94 -13.44
N SER A 992 24.23 -20.76 -12.11
CA SER A 992 25.39 -20.84 -11.23
C SER A 992 26.02 -22.25 -11.24
N LEU A 993 25.23 -23.32 -11.34
CA LEU A 993 25.73 -24.69 -11.42
C LEU A 993 26.47 -24.96 -12.73
N MET A 994 25.97 -24.44 -13.86
CA MET A 994 26.63 -24.58 -15.17
C MET A 994 28.01 -23.91 -15.18
N LEU A 995 28.15 -22.75 -14.51
CA LEU A 995 29.46 -22.10 -14.31
C LEU A 995 30.40 -22.92 -13.41
N TRP A 996 29.88 -23.56 -12.34
CA TRP A 996 30.69 -24.47 -11.51
C TRP A 996 31.11 -25.74 -12.24
N TYR A 997 30.27 -26.27 -13.13
CA TYR A 997 30.63 -27.38 -14.02
C TYR A 997 31.73 -26.97 -15.00
N TRP A 998 31.61 -25.81 -15.65
CA TRP A 998 32.66 -25.24 -16.51
C TRP A 998 33.99 -25.10 -15.76
N GLY A 999 33.96 -24.48 -14.58
CA GLY A 999 35.13 -24.32 -13.72
C GLY A 999 35.77 -25.66 -13.32
N SER A 1000 34.99 -26.74 -13.20
CA SER A 1000 35.52 -28.09 -12.94
C SER A 1000 36.19 -28.73 -14.16
N LEU A 1001 35.72 -28.44 -15.38
CA LEU A 1001 36.36 -28.90 -16.62
C LEU A 1001 37.70 -28.20 -16.86
N THR A 1002 37.84 -26.93 -16.46
CA THR A 1002 39.10 -26.17 -16.50
C THR A 1002 40.08 -26.48 -15.35
N HIS A 1003 39.77 -27.49 -14.52
CA HIS A 1003 40.50 -27.81 -13.29
C HIS A 1003 41.08 -29.23 -13.25
N THR A 1004 41.17 -29.95 -14.39
CA THR A 1004 41.82 -31.28 -14.40
C THR A 1004 43.31 -31.13 -14.07
N PRO A 1005 43.89 -32.03 -13.26
CA PRO A 1005 45.25 -31.86 -12.71
C PRO A 1005 46.38 -31.90 -13.76
N GLU A 1006 46.08 -32.37 -14.97
CA GLU A 1006 46.98 -32.35 -16.13
C GLU A 1006 46.94 -31.01 -16.90
N THR A 1007 45.90 -30.20 -16.70
CA THR A 1007 45.82 -28.84 -17.25
C THR A 1007 46.31 -27.83 -16.22
N SER A 1008 47.28 -27.00 -16.61
CA SER A 1008 47.60 -25.80 -15.84
C SER A 1008 46.40 -24.84 -15.88
N PRO A 1009 46.19 -23.98 -14.85
CA PRO A 1009 45.14 -22.96 -14.89
C PRO A 1009 45.34 -21.91 -16.02
N MET A 1010 46.47 -21.96 -16.72
CA MET A 1010 46.72 -21.20 -17.94
C MET A 1010 45.98 -21.78 -19.17
N ALA A 1011 45.53 -23.03 -19.20
CA ALA A 1011 45.03 -23.73 -20.40
C ALA A 1011 43.74 -23.16 -21.06
N PHE A 1012 43.06 -22.20 -20.41
CA PHE A 1012 41.98 -21.40 -20.99
C PHE A 1012 42.49 -20.19 -21.82
N PHE A 1013 43.69 -19.73 -21.50
CA PHE A 1013 44.35 -18.56 -22.09
C PHE A 1013 45.54 -18.93 -23.00
N ASP A 1014 46.24 -20.00 -22.65
CA ASP A 1014 47.48 -20.47 -23.27
C ASP A 1014 47.16 -21.76 -24.05
N GLY A 1015 46.97 -21.63 -25.36
CA GLY A 1015 46.67 -22.76 -26.23
C GLY A 1015 46.28 -22.31 -27.64
N THR A 1016 47.16 -22.56 -28.62
CA THR A 1016 47.10 -22.12 -30.02
C THR A 1016 47.24 -20.61 -30.25
N THR A 1017 47.35 -20.21 -31.52
CA THR A 1017 47.46 -18.81 -31.97
C THR A 1017 46.21 -17.96 -31.74
N ILE A 1018 45.08 -18.56 -31.35
CA ILE A 1018 43.87 -17.85 -30.93
C ILE A 1018 43.46 -18.37 -29.55
N PRO A 1019 43.63 -17.58 -28.46
CA PRO A 1019 43.23 -17.97 -27.12
C PRO A 1019 41.74 -18.30 -27.03
N LYS A 1020 41.40 -19.44 -26.40
CA LYS A 1020 40.00 -19.86 -26.17
C LYS A 1020 39.19 -18.79 -25.43
N ALA A 1021 39.83 -18.06 -24.51
CA ALA A 1021 39.27 -16.89 -23.85
C ALA A 1021 38.69 -15.84 -24.82
N LEU A 1022 39.37 -15.52 -25.92
CA LEU A 1022 38.88 -14.55 -26.90
C LEU A 1022 37.67 -15.09 -27.67
N VAL A 1023 37.76 -16.35 -28.13
CA VAL A 1023 36.71 -17.01 -28.92
C VAL A 1023 35.38 -17.09 -28.14
N VAL A 1024 35.43 -17.29 -26.82
CA VAL A 1024 34.25 -17.35 -25.97
C VAL A 1024 33.78 -15.95 -25.53
N CYS A 1025 34.68 -15.08 -25.06
CA CYS A 1025 34.27 -13.86 -24.36
C CYS A 1025 33.86 -12.72 -25.30
N VAL A 1026 34.45 -12.60 -26.49
CA VAL A 1026 34.14 -11.48 -27.40
C VAL A 1026 32.72 -11.59 -28.01
N PRO A 1027 32.25 -12.76 -28.50
CA PRO A 1027 30.86 -12.90 -28.92
C PRO A 1027 29.86 -12.66 -27.79
N VAL A 1028 30.17 -13.10 -26.57
CA VAL A 1028 29.36 -12.84 -25.37
C VAL A 1028 29.28 -11.33 -25.07
N ALA A 1029 30.39 -10.59 -25.15
CA ALA A 1029 30.40 -9.14 -24.97
C ALA A 1029 29.48 -8.41 -25.97
N ILE A 1030 29.52 -8.80 -27.25
CA ILE A 1030 28.67 -8.25 -28.31
C ILE A 1030 27.19 -8.53 -28.03
N ILE A 1031 26.83 -9.75 -27.63
CA ILE A 1031 25.45 -10.13 -27.27
C ILE A 1031 24.94 -9.30 -26.08
N LEU A 1032 25.76 -9.12 -25.05
CA LEU A 1032 25.41 -8.33 -23.86
C LEU A 1032 25.13 -6.86 -24.21
N TRP A 1033 25.98 -6.25 -25.05
CA TRP A 1033 25.74 -4.89 -25.54
C TRP A 1033 24.48 -4.78 -26.42
N ALA A 1034 24.21 -5.77 -27.27
CA ALA A 1034 23.00 -5.81 -28.08
C ALA A 1034 21.73 -5.85 -27.21
N ILE A 1035 21.73 -6.63 -26.11
CA ILE A 1035 20.63 -6.66 -25.13
C ILE A 1035 20.43 -5.28 -24.48
N GLY A 1036 21.52 -4.60 -24.11
CA GLY A 1036 21.47 -3.24 -23.56
C GLY A 1036 20.82 -2.23 -24.51
N LEU A 1037 21.14 -2.29 -25.80
CA LEU A 1037 20.53 -1.45 -26.84
C LEU A 1037 19.05 -1.80 -27.10
N ILE A 1038 18.71 -3.09 -27.16
CA ILE A 1038 17.32 -3.57 -27.31
C ILE A 1038 16.44 -3.06 -26.16
N LEU A 1039 16.93 -3.09 -24.91
CA LEU A 1039 16.23 -2.50 -23.77
C LEU A 1039 16.13 -0.96 -23.90
N PHE A 1040 17.22 -0.28 -24.26
CA PHE A 1040 17.23 1.18 -24.40
C PHE A 1040 16.18 1.71 -25.38
N PHE A 1041 16.03 1.07 -26.55
CA PHE A 1041 15.05 1.48 -27.57
C PHE A 1041 13.66 0.86 -27.38
N GLY A 1042 13.58 -0.38 -26.90
CA GLY A 1042 12.32 -1.14 -26.82
C GLY A 1042 11.52 -0.99 -25.52
N LEU A 1043 12.10 -0.50 -24.41
CA LEU A 1043 11.37 -0.39 -23.14
C LEU A 1043 10.12 0.53 -23.25
N PRO A 1044 8.98 0.16 -22.63
CA PRO A 1044 7.76 0.98 -22.58
C PRO A 1044 7.97 2.37 -21.97
N ASP A 1045 7.05 3.30 -22.29
CA ASP A 1045 7.17 4.71 -21.93
C ASP A 1045 7.09 4.98 -20.40
N TYR A 1046 6.49 4.07 -19.62
CA TYR A 1046 6.60 4.06 -18.15
C TYR A 1046 8.05 4.17 -17.67
N TYR A 1047 8.97 3.40 -18.26
CA TYR A 1047 10.39 3.43 -17.88
C TYR A 1047 11.12 4.69 -18.36
N ARG A 1048 10.52 5.46 -19.29
CA ARG A 1048 11.08 6.70 -19.88
C ARG A 1048 10.69 7.95 -19.09
N GLN A 1049 9.81 7.81 -18.11
CA GLN A 1049 9.50 8.85 -17.13
C GLN A 1049 10.61 8.92 -16.05
N ALA A 1050 10.73 10.07 -15.40
CA ALA A 1050 11.56 10.21 -14.19
C ALA A 1050 10.75 9.72 -12.98
N PRO A 1051 11.34 8.94 -12.05
CA PRO A 1051 10.56 8.28 -11.01
C PRO A 1051 10.15 9.20 -9.86
N ASP A 1052 8.89 9.03 -9.44
CA ASP A 1052 8.20 9.93 -8.51
C ASP A 1052 8.93 10.25 -7.21
N ASN A 1053 8.72 11.47 -6.71
CA ASN A 1053 9.27 11.93 -5.43
C ASN A 1053 8.25 11.71 -4.31
N ILE A 1054 8.45 10.65 -3.52
CA ILE A 1054 7.56 10.22 -2.43
C ILE A 1054 7.92 11.00 -1.14
N PRO A 1055 7.10 11.94 -0.65
CA PRO A 1055 7.46 12.76 0.50
C PRO A 1055 7.53 11.93 1.79
N GLY A 1056 8.65 12.03 2.51
CA GLY A 1056 8.88 11.25 3.74
C GLY A 1056 9.25 9.78 3.52
N PHE A 1057 9.59 9.36 2.30
CA PHE A 1057 9.99 7.98 1.96
C PHE A 1057 11.00 7.32 2.92
N TYR A 1058 12.09 8.03 3.28
CA TYR A 1058 13.08 7.51 4.22
C TYR A 1058 12.53 7.37 5.66
N ILE A 1059 11.56 8.22 6.02
CA ILE A 1059 10.90 8.19 7.33
C ILE A 1059 9.95 6.97 7.41
N SER A 1060 9.18 6.67 6.36
CA SER A 1060 8.37 5.44 6.29
C SER A 1060 9.24 4.18 6.30
N LEU A 1061 10.37 4.20 5.57
CA LEU A 1061 11.30 3.07 5.48
C LEU A 1061 11.90 2.72 6.85
N VAL A 1062 12.29 3.70 7.67
CA VAL A 1062 12.80 3.45 9.03
C VAL A 1062 11.68 3.11 10.05
N ARG A 1063 10.46 3.64 9.87
CA ARG A 1063 9.31 3.31 10.75
C ARG A 1063 8.81 1.87 10.59
N ARG A 1064 8.96 1.26 9.40
CA ARG A 1064 8.67 -0.17 9.13
C ARG A 1064 9.66 -1.04 9.91
N LYS A 1065 9.24 -1.62 11.03
CA LYS A 1065 10.11 -2.29 12.02
C LYS A 1065 10.81 -3.53 11.47
N LEU A 1066 10.27 -4.19 10.44
CA LEU A 1066 10.98 -5.25 9.74
C LEU A 1066 12.19 -4.76 8.94
N VAL A 1067 12.27 -3.49 8.54
CA VAL A 1067 13.39 -2.97 7.77
C VAL A 1067 14.68 -2.87 8.61
N PRO A 1068 14.69 -2.24 9.82
CA PRO A 1068 15.84 -2.34 10.73
C PRO A 1068 16.19 -3.79 11.12
N VAL A 1069 15.21 -4.68 11.27
CA VAL A 1069 15.45 -6.10 11.59
C VAL A 1069 16.08 -6.85 10.42
N PHE A 1070 15.74 -6.49 9.17
CA PHE A 1070 16.42 -6.98 7.97
C PHE A 1070 17.86 -6.46 7.89
N PHE A 1071 18.12 -5.18 8.16
CA PHE A 1071 19.49 -4.66 8.26
C PHE A 1071 20.31 -5.37 9.34
N ILE A 1072 19.72 -5.64 10.51
CA ILE A 1072 20.36 -6.44 11.58
C ILE A 1072 20.70 -7.86 11.09
N MET A 1073 19.81 -8.51 10.32
CA MET A 1073 20.12 -9.80 9.70
C MET A 1073 21.29 -9.70 8.72
N ILE A 1074 21.28 -8.72 7.82
CA ILE A 1074 22.34 -8.51 6.81
C ILE A 1074 23.69 -8.28 7.49
N ILE A 1075 23.73 -7.53 8.59
CA ILE A 1075 24.92 -7.33 9.43
C ILE A 1075 25.39 -8.66 10.04
N ILE A 1076 24.50 -9.39 10.72
CA ILE A 1076 24.82 -10.66 11.39
C ILE A 1076 25.31 -11.71 10.38
N GLN A 1077 24.68 -11.80 9.21
CA GLN A 1077 25.08 -12.77 8.18
C GLN A 1077 26.39 -12.39 7.49
N ASN A 1078 26.63 -11.12 7.14
CA ASN A 1078 27.89 -10.73 6.50
C ASN A 1078 29.06 -10.62 7.49
N TYR A 1079 28.81 -10.53 8.80
CA TYR A 1079 29.87 -10.63 9.81
C TYR A 1079 30.26 -12.08 10.12
N TRP A 1080 29.28 -12.97 10.36
CA TRP A 1080 29.56 -14.34 10.80
C TRP A 1080 29.64 -15.39 9.68
N LEU A 1081 29.06 -15.13 8.51
CA LEU A 1081 28.87 -16.14 7.44
C LEU A 1081 29.57 -15.77 6.11
N SER A 1082 30.59 -14.91 6.16
CA SER A 1082 31.29 -14.31 5.00
C SER A 1082 32.57 -15.02 4.56
N ALA A 1083 32.93 -16.14 5.20
CA ALA A 1083 34.09 -16.95 4.81
C ALA A 1083 34.01 -17.41 3.33
N PRO A 1084 35.15 -17.59 2.64
CA PRO A 1084 35.21 -17.57 1.17
C PRO A 1084 34.32 -18.60 0.48
N TYR A 1085 33.54 -18.13 -0.49
CA TYR A 1085 32.72 -18.95 -1.38
C TYR A 1085 33.60 -19.79 -2.32
N GLY A 1086 33.84 -21.05 -1.97
CA GLY A 1086 34.62 -21.99 -2.79
C GLY A 1086 34.16 -23.45 -2.74
N ARG A 1087 33.97 -24.02 -1.54
CA ARG A 1087 33.73 -25.47 -1.38
C ARG A 1087 32.34 -25.99 -1.78
N ASN A 1088 31.33 -25.13 -1.91
CA ASN A 1088 29.92 -25.55 -1.83
C ASN A 1088 29.35 -26.24 -3.09
N TRP A 1089 30.11 -26.38 -4.18
CA TRP A 1089 29.64 -27.03 -5.42
C TRP A 1089 30.67 -27.96 -6.07
N GLN A 1090 31.96 -27.66 -5.95
CA GLN A 1090 33.05 -28.48 -6.52
C GLN A 1090 33.01 -29.95 -6.04
N PHE A 1091 32.49 -30.22 -4.84
CA PHE A 1091 32.36 -31.59 -4.30
C PHE A 1091 31.38 -32.49 -5.08
N LEU A 1092 30.42 -31.92 -5.82
CA LEU A 1092 29.50 -32.71 -6.66
C LEU A 1092 30.21 -33.27 -7.90
N PHE A 1093 31.07 -32.45 -8.51
CA PHE A 1093 31.82 -32.80 -9.72
C PHE A 1093 33.10 -33.60 -9.44
N ALA A 1094 33.52 -33.69 -8.17
CA ALA A 1094 34.62 -34.54 -7.70
C ALA A 1094 34.21 -36.02 -7.46
N SER A 1095 33.02 -36.45 -7.88
CA SER A 1095 32.55 -37.83 -7.69
C SER A 1095 33.11 -38.78 -8.73
N GLN A 1096 33.73 -39.89 -8.30
CA GLN A 1096 34.18 -40.97 -9.20
C GLN A 1096 33.03 -41.85 -9.73
N PHE A 1097 31.82 -41.75 -9.15
CA PHE A 1097 30.72 -42.69 -9.41
C PHE A 1097 29.60 -42.16 -10.31
N ILE A 1098 29.54 -40.85 -10.56
CA ILE A 1098 28.57 -40.22 -11.46
C ILE A 1098 29.31 -39.30 -12.43
N PRO A 1099 29.19 -39.49 -13.77
CA PRO A 1099 29.80 -38.59 -14.73
C PRO A 1099 29.14 -37.19 -14.66
N GLY A 1100 29.89 -36.13 -14.97
CA GLY A 1100 29.43 -34.74 -14.76
C GLY A 1100 28.06 -34.41 -15.37
N TRP A 1101 27.71 -34.99 -16.53
CA TRP A 1101 26.38 -34.83 -17.14
C TRP A 1101 25.24 -35.44 -16.30
N GLY A 1102 25.49 -36.54 -15.59
CA GLY A 1102 24.53 -37.18 -14.68
C GLY A 1102 24.28 -36.32 -13.43
N VAL A 1103 25.32 -35.64 -12.94
CA VAL A 1103 25.18 -34.63 -11.86
C VAL A 1103 24.30 -33.46 -12.34
N VAL A 1104 24.51 -32.98 -13.57
CA VAL A 1104 23.68 -31.92 -14.18
C VAL A 1104 22.23 -32.36 -14.34
N LEU A 1105 21.95 -33.58 -14.83
CA LEU A 1105 20.58 -34.11 -14.94
C LEU A 1105 19.89 -34.24 -13.57
N LEU A 1106 20.58 -34.76 -12.55
CA LEU A 1106 20.03 -34.84 -11.19
C LEU A 1106 19.72 -33.46 -10.63
N ALA A 1107 20.61 -32.48 -10.84
CA ALA A 1107 20.41 -31.11 -10.39
C ALA A 1107 19.31 -30.37 -11.18
N LEU A 1108 19.12 -30.65 -12.48
CA LEU A 1108 17.97 -30.19 -13.25
C LEU A 1108 16.66 -30.81 -12.73
N GLY A 1109 16.64 -32.11 -12.43
CA GLY A 1109 15.52 -32.76 -11.76
C GLY A 1109 15.15 -32.08 -10.43
N PHE A 1110 16.16 -31.65 -9.67
CA PHE A 1110 15.96 -30.93 -8.40
C PHE A 1110 15.50 -29.48 -8.59
N PHE A 1111 16.25 -28.66 -9.33
CA PHE A 1111 16.00 -27.22 -9.47
C PHE A 1111 14.93 -26.85 -10.51
N VAL A 1112 14.52 -27.78 -11.38
CA VAL A 1112 13.39 -27.60 -12.30
C VAL A 1112 12.18 -28.39 -11.80
N VAL A 1113 12.24 -29.72 -11.69
CA VAL A 1113 11.04 -30.54 -11.42
C VAL A 1113 10.60 -30.47 -9.96
N LEU A 1114 11.47 -30.81 -9.00
CA LEU A 1114 11.11 -30.74 -7.57
C LEU A 1114 10.83 -29.30 -7.15
N TRP A 1115 11.61 -28.32 -7.64
CA TRP A 1115 11.34 -26.91 -7.39
C TRP A 1115 9.99 -26.48 -7.96
N ALA A 1116 9.63 -26.86 -9.19
CA ALA A 1116 8.30 -26.55 -9.76
C ALA A 1116 7.16 -27.18 -8.94
N ILE A 1117 7.32 -28.40 -8.41
CA ILE A 1117 6.34 -29.03 -7.50
C ILE A 1117 6.21 -28.21 -6.20
N ILE A 1118 7.33 -27.82 -5.58
CA ILE A 1118 7.34 -26.97 -4.38
C ILE A 1118 6.67 -25.61 -4.66
N LEU A 1119 6.99 -24.99 -5.80
CA LEU A 1119 6.39 -23.73 -6.22
C LEU A 1119 4.89 -23.87 -6.54
N TYR A 1120 4.45 -24.99 -7.09
CA TYR A 1120 3.02 -25.28 -7.31
C TYR A 1120 2.26 -25.41 -5.99
N VAL A 1121 2.82 -26.14 -5.02
CA VAL A 1121 2.23 -26.29 -3.67
C VAL A 1121 2.16 -24.95 -2.94
N PHE A 1122 3.24 -24.15 -2.94
CA PHE A 1122 3.20 -22.80 -2.37
C PHE A 1122 2.29 -21.84 -3.15
N SER A 1123 2.23 -21.95 -4.49
CA SER A 1123 1.32 -21.19 -5.34
C SER A 1123 -0.15 -21.43 -4.95
N PHE A 1124 -0.53 -22.69 -4.75
CA PHE A 1124 -1.86 -23.08 -4.28
C PHE A 1124 -2.17 -22.50 -2.89
N PHE A 1125 -1.33 -22.77 -1.89
CA PHE A 1125 -1.55 -22.25 -0.53
C PHE A 1125 -1.40 -20.72 -0.39
N SER A 1126 -0.74 -20.03 -1.34
CA SER A 1126 -0.61 -18.57 -1.30
C SER A 1126 -1.91 -17.81 -1.55
N GLU A 1127 -2.91 -18.43 -2.20
CA GLU A 1127 -4.22 -17.80 -2.46
C GLU A 1127 -5.08 -17.71 -1.21
N SER A 1128 -5.03 -18.72 -0.34
CA SER A 1128 -5.68 -18.70 0.97
C SER A 1128 -4.81 -18.03 2.04
N HIS A 1129 -3.49 -18.23 2.01
CA HIS A 1129 -2.58 -17.92 3.11
C HIS A 1129 -1.29 -17.23 2.63
N THR A 1130 -1.40 -15.97 2.19
CA THR A 1130 -0.25 -15.13 1.77
C THR A 1130 0.85 -14.98 2.82
N TRP A 1131 0.54 -15.19 4.11
CA TRP A 1131 1.50 -15.20 5.21
C TRP A 1131 2.32 -16.50 5.33
N LEU A 1132 1.87 -17.61 4.70
CA LEU A 1132 2.46 -18.93 4.90
C LEU A 1132 3.91 -18.99 4.41
N LEU A 1133 4.18 -18.54 3.18
CA LEU A 1133 5.53 -18.59 2.60
C LEU A 1133 6.55 -17.78 3.44
N PRO A 1134 6.28 -16.52 3.86
CA PRO A 1134 7.15 -15.82 4.81
C PRO A 1134 7.34 -16.52 6.17
N ILE A 1135 6.29 -17.07 6.77
CA ILE A 1135 6.39 -17.75 8.08
C ILE A 1135 7.15 -19.08 7.97
N PHE A 1136 6.95 -19.83 6.89
CA PHE A 1136 7.70 -21.03 6.55
C PHE A 1136 9.19 -20.70 6.37
N ALA A 1137 9.52 -19.65 5.60
CA ALA A 1137 10.89 -19.17 5.42
C ALA A 1137 11.56 -18.71 6.73
N ILE A 1138 10.79 -18.14 7.67
CA ILE A 1138 11.26 -17.80 9.01
C ILE A 1138 11.55 -19.08 9.84
N GLY A 1139 10.66 -20.08 9.78
CA GLY A 1139 10.82 -21.35 10.49
C GLY A 1139 11.90 -22.29 9.92
N LEU A 1140 12.36 -22.07 8.69
CA LEU A 1140 13.59 -22.68 8.14
C LEU A 1140 14.89 -22.16 8.82
N CYS A 1141 14.79 -21.19 9.74
CA CYS A 1141 15.88 -20.75 10.62
C CYS A 1141 17.19 -20.31 9.91
N ALA A 1142 17.07 -19.57 8.82
CA ALA A 1142 18.17 -18.91 8.09
C ALA A 1142 19.33 -19.86 7.74
N PRO A 1143 19.12 -20.86 6.85
CA PRO A 1143 19.91 -22.09 6.75
C PRO A 1143 21.36 -21.94 6.27
N ARG A 1144 21.84 -20.72 5.98
CA ARG A 1144 23.23 -20.46 5.56
C ARG A 1144 24.25 -20.93 6.61
N TRP A 1145 23.93 -20.87 7.91
CA TRP A 1145 24.82 -21.41 8.95
C TRP A 1145 24.88 -22.94 8.92
N ALA A 1146 23.78 -23.63 8.59
CA ALA A 1146 23.75 -25.08 8.42
C ALA A 1146 24.45 -25.51 7.12
N GLN A 1147 24.32 -24.74 6.04
CA GLN A 1147 25.09 -24.93 4.81
C GLN A 1147 26.60 -24.76 5.05
N MET A 1148 27.02 -23.75 5.83
CA MET A 1148 28.42 -23.58 6.22
C MET A 1148 28.90 -24.73 7.10
N LEU A 1149 28.15 -25.11 8.13
CA LEU A 1149 28.50 -26.24 8.98
C LEU A 1149 28.65 -27.54 8.18
N TRP A 1150 27.76 -27.79 7.21
CA TRP A 1150 27.86 -28.92 6.29
C TRP A 1150 29.14 -28.85 5.45
N GLY A 1151 29.48 -27.68 4.89
CA GLY A 1151 30.68 -27.48 4.05
C GLY A 1151 32.03 -27.41 4.79
N THR A 1152 32.03 -27.17 6.11
CA THR A 1152 33.22 -27.30 6.96
C THR A 1152 33.38 -28.70 7.53
N SER A 1153 32.27 -29.38 7.80
CA SER A 1153 32.27 -30.75 8.29
C SER A 1153 32.62 -31.72 7.16
N SER A 1154 33.43 -32.73 7.45
CA SER A 1154 33.74 -33.77 6.46
C SER A 1154 32.59 -34.80 6.29
N MET A 1155 31.39 -34.53 6.85
CA MET A 1155 30.26 -35.47 6.90
C MET A 1155 29.78 -35.92 5.51
N GLY A 1156 29.77 -35.03 4.52
CA GLY A 1156 29.33 -35.36 3.15
C GLY A 1156 30.24 -36.34 2.40
N MET A 1157 31.47 -36.57 2.86
CA MET A 1157 32.44 -37.45 2.19
C MET A 1157 32.22 -38.94 2.50
N TYR A 1158 31.67 -39.27 3.66
CA TYR A 1158 31.71 -40.62 4.23
C TYR A 1158 30.33 -41.30 4.42
N LEU A 1159 29.28 -40.83 3.75
CA LEU A 1159 28.00 -41.56 3.69
C LEU A 1159 28.16 -42.88 2.91
N PRO A 1160 27.69 -44.03 3.44
CA PRO A 1160 27.83 -45.34 2.78
C PRO A 1160 26.81 -45.56 1.64
N GLY A 1161 27.20 -46.41 0.68
CA GLY A 1161 26.33 -47.00 -0.34
C GLY A 1161 26.20 -46.21 -1.67
N PRO A 1162 25.70 -46.86 -2.74
CA PRO A 1162 25.59 -46.25 -4.08
C PRO A 1162 24.56 -45.11 -4.16
N VAL A 1163 23.75 -44.93 -3.12
CA VAL A 1163 22.81 -43.80 -2.98
C VAL A 1163 23.49 -42.54 -2.40
N ALA A 1164 24.73 -42.64 -1.89
CA ALA A 1164 25.44 -41.52 -1.31
C ALA A 1164 25.62 -40.28 -2.22
N PRO A 1165 25.89 -40.39 -3.55
CA PRO A 1165 25.97 -39.21 -4.42
C PRO A 1165 24.60 -38.60 -4.77
N SER A 1166 23.51 -39.37 -4.84
CA SER A 1166 22.16 -38.83 -5.06
C SER A 1166 21.57 -38.20 -3.79
N VAL A 1167 21.87 -38.76 -2.61
CA VAL A 1167 21.50 -38.19 -1.30
C VAL A 1167 22.29 -36.91 -0.97
N ARG A 1168 23.50 -36.73 -1.49
CA ARG A 1168 24.31 -35.50 -1.35
C ARG A 1168 23.67 -34.22 -1.93
N LEU A 1169 22.68 -34.35 -2.82
CA LEU A 1169 22.06 -33.22 -3.52
C LEU A 1169 20.90 -32.54 -2.77
N SER A 1170 20.22 -33.24 -1.87
CA SER A 1170 18.80 -32.94 -1.58
C SER A 1170 18.51 -31.94 -0.46
N CYS A 1171 19.39 -31.77 0.53
CA CYS A 1171 19.04 -31.07 1.77
C CYS A 1171 19.46 -29.57 1.84
N PRO A 1172 20.75 -29.16 1.76
CA PRO A 1172 21.11 -27.79 2.12
C PRO A 1172 20.83 -26.74 1.03
N ALA A 1173 20.96 -27.12 -0.25
CA ALA A 1173 21.01 -26.17 -1.36
C ALA A 1173 19.66 -25.51 -1.70
N ALA A 1174 18.54 -26.20 -1.48
CA ALA A 1174 17.20 -25.70 -1.77
C ALA A 1174 16.85 -24.41 -0.99
N PHE A 1175 17.34 -24.26 0.23
CA PHE A 1175 16.81 -23.28 1.17
C PHE A 1175 17.60 -21.96 1.25
N GLY A 1176 18.70 -21.83 0.50
CA GLY A 1176 19.58 -20.65 0.53
C GLY A 1176 19.01 -19.39 -0.13
N SER A 1177 17.96 -19.49 -0.96
CA SER A 1177 17.41 -18.40 -1.78
C SER A 1177 16.26 -17.61 -1.11
N GLY A 1178 15.70 -18.09 -0.01
CA GLY A 1178 14.46 -17.55 0.57
C GLY A 1178 14.56 -16.16 1.23
N SER A 1179 15.74 -15.76 1.72
CA SER A 1179 15.95 -14.57 2.56
C SER A 1179 15.98 -13.22 1.81
N ALA A 1180 15.55 -13.18 0.55
CA ALA A 1180 15.34 -11.94 -0.21
C ALA A 1180 13.86 -11.62 -0.49
N SER A 1181 12.98 -12.63 -0.62
CA SER A 1181 11.59 -12.44 -1.09
C SER A 1181 10.63 -11.89 -0.02
N TRP A 1182 10.93 -12.14 1.25
CA TRP A 1182 10.11 -11.77 2.42
C TRP A 1182 9.84 -10.27 2.64
N THR A 1183 10.82 -9.40 2.37
CA THR A 1183 10.73 -7.94 2.45
C THR A 1183 9.86 -7.37 1.33
N THR A 1184 9.91 -8.00 0.14
CA THR A 1184 9.15 -7.59 -1.04
C THR A 1184 7.65 -7.78 -0.90
N SER A 1185 7.21 -8.77 -0.12
CA SER A 1185 5.78 -9.12 0.04
C SER A 1185 4.84 -7.97 0.49
N ARG A 1186 5.35 -6.91 1.13
CA ARG A 1186 4.55 -5.92 1.88
C ARG A 1186 5.08 -4.47 1.82
N ALA A 1187 5.91 -4.14 0.82
CA ALA A 1187 6.45 -2.80 0.62
C ALA A 1187 6.36 -2.42 -0.86
N SER A 1188 6.19 -1.13 -1.18
CA SER A 1188 6.17 -0.68 -2.58
C SER A 1188 7.53 -0.94 -3.25
N ALA A 1189 7.55 -1.16 -4.58
CA ALA A 1189 8.77 -1.48 -5.33
C ALA A 1189 9.95 -0.56 -4.97
N TRP A 1190 9.70 0.74 -4.80
CA TRP A 1190 10.68 1.73 -4.34
C TRP A 1190 11.26 1.45 -2.94
N HIS A 1191 10.43 1.06 -1.96
CA HIS A 1191 10.92 0.64 -0.64
C HIS A 1191 11.77 -0.62 -0.75
N VAL A 1192 11.35 -1.58 -1.57
CA VAL A 1192 12.07 -2.85 -1.78
C VAL A 1192 13.44 -2.60 -2.40
N LEU A 1193 13.49 -1.76 -3.44
CA LEU A 1193 14.72 -1.32 -4.08
C LEU A 1193 15.68 -0.63 -3.10
N ALA A 1194 15.19 0.32 -2.30
CA ALA A 1194 15.99 1.01 -1.29
C ALA A 1194 16.51 0.07 -0.19
N VAL A 1195 15.71 -0.91 0.22
CA VAL A 1195 16.09 -1.91 1.23
C VAL A 1195 17.12 -2.89 0.66
N LEU A 1196 17.00 -3.31 -0.61
CA LEU A 1196 17.97 -4.19 -1.26
C LEU A 1196 19.30 -3.49 -1.54
N ILE A 1197 19.28 -2.27 -2.10
CA ILE A 1197 20.52 -1.52 -2.35
C ILE A 1197 21.18 -1.10 -1.03
N GLY A 1198 20.40 -0.67 -0.03
CA GLY A 1198 20.92 -0.45 1.31
C GLY A 1198 21.57 -1.72 1.89
N ALA A 1199 20.97 -2.90 1.67
CA ALA A 1199 21.52 -4.16 2.13
C ALA A 1199 22.77 -4.63 1.35
N GLN A 1200 22.92 -4.25 0.08
CA GLN A 1200 24.18 -4.43 -0.65
C GLN A 1200 25.28 -3.55 -0.02
N ILE A 1201 25.02 -2.25 0.17
CA ILE A 1201 25.98 -1.30 0.75
C ILE A 1201 26.41 -1.72 2.17
N VAL A 1202 25.44 -2.02 3.05
CA VAL A 1202 25.70 -2.49 4.42
C VAL A 1202 26.36 -3.87 4.41
N GLY A 1203 25.92 -4.78 3.53
CA GLY A 1203 26.49 -6.11 3.37
C GLY A 1203 27.98 -6.05 3.03
N SER A 1204 28.34 -5.37 1.94
CA SER A 1204 29.73 -5.21 1.50
C SER A 1204 30.63 -4.54 2.54
N ALA A 1205 30.13 -3.50 3.24
CA ALA A 1205 30.87 -2.88 4.34
C ALA A 1205 31.18 -3.88 5.47
N PHE A 1206 30.19 -4.69 5.88
CA PHE A 1206 30.39 -5.69 6.92
C PHE A 1206 31.17 -6.93 6.45
N THR A 1207 31.15 -7.28 5.16
CA THR A 1207 32.03 -8.31 4.58
C THR A 1207 33.50 -7.90 4.65
N MET A 1208 33.83 -6.63 4.33
CA MET A 1208 35.19 -6.11 4.46
C MET A 1208 35.63 -6.07 5.93
N LEU A 1209 34.77 -5.61 6.85
CA LEU A 1209 35.06 -5.63 8.28
C LEU A 1209 35.28 -7.06 8.79
N ALA A 1210 34.45 -8.02 8.37
CA ALA A 1210 34.59 -9.42 8.76
C ALA A 1210 35.94 -10.01 8.35
N ARG A 1211 36.38 -9.77 7.10
CA ARG A 1211 37.70 -10.23 6.61
C ARG A 1211 38.88 -9.63 7.39
N ALA A 1212 38.67 -8.57 8.15
CA ALA A 1212 39.66 -7.99 9.07
C ALA A 1212 39.51 -8.43 10.54
N THR A 1213 38.28 -8.69 11.05
CA THR A 1213 38.03 -8.85 12.50
C THR A 1213 37.18 -10.06 12.92
N SER A 1214 36.57 -10.83 12.01
CA SER A 1214 35.71 -11.95 12.41
C SER A 1214 36.55 -13.17 12.84
N PRO A 1215 36.04 -14.05 13.72
CA PRO A 1215 36.77 -15.27 14.08
C PRO A 1215 37.07 -16.18 12.88
N ASN A 1216 36.24 -16.16 11.83
CA ASN A 1216 36.43 -16.88 10.57
C ASN A 1216 37.11 -16.06 9.46
N ALA A 1217 37.77 -14.94 9.79
CA ALA A 1217 38.46 -14.09 8.82
C ALA A 1217 39.47 -14.85 7.96
N LEU A 1218 40.18 -15.84 8.52
CA LEU A 1218 41.15 -16.68 7.79
C LEU A 1218 40.53 -17.96 7.21
N SER A 1219 39.72 -18.67 7.99
CA SER A 1219 39.13 -19.97 7.63
C SER A 1219 37.77 -20.17 8.31
N PRO A 1220 36.78 -20.81 7.64
CA PRO A 1220 35.51 -21.21 8.27
C PRO A 1220 35.66 -22.00 9.58
N ASN A 1221 36.69 -22.83 9.68
CA ASN A 1221 36.82 -23.90 10.67
C ASN A 1221 36.99 -23.40 12.13
N THR A 1222 37.33 -22.12 12.32
CA THR A 1222 37.44 -21.50 13.65
C THR A 1222 36.09 -21.19 14.30
N THR A 1223 35.03 -21.08 13.48
CA THR A 1223 33.66 -20.78 13.91
C THR A 1223 32.73 -21.97 13.70
N PHE A 1224 32.96 -22.78 12.66
CA PHE A 1224 32.19 -23.98 12.35
C PHE A 1224 33.07 -25.23 12.51
N PRO A 1225 32.86 -26.05 13.55
CA PRO A 1225 33.70 -27.20 13.85
C PRO A 1225 33.47 -28.36 12.87
N ASP A 1226 34.49 -29.20 12.67
CA ASP A 1226 34.36 -30.44 11.90
C ASP A 1226 33.89 -31.60 12.81
N PHE A 1227 32.59 -31.87 12.78
CA PHE A 1227 31.98 -32.99 13.50
C PHE A 1227 32.43 -34.38 13.05
N SER A 1228 33.22 -34.54 11.96
CA SER A 1228 33.85 -35.83 11.66
C SER A 1228 34.94 -36.23 12.66
N GLN A 1229 35.46 -35.28 13.43
CA GLN A 1229 36.43 -35.53 14.51
C GLN A 1229 35.76 -35.94 15.84
N GLY A 1230 34.42 -36.05 15.84
CA GLY A 1230 33.61 -36.44 17.00
C GLY A 1230 32.71 -35.30 17.51
N LEU A 1231 31.89 -35.60 18.53
CA LEU A 1231 30.93 -34.63 19.07
C LEU A 1231 31.62 -33.56 19.94
N MET A 1232 32.58 -33.96 20.78
CA MET A 1232 33.19 -33.11 21.80
C MET A 1232 33.94 -31.88 21.23
N PRO A 1233 34.74 -31.98 20.14
CA PRO A 1233 35.38 -30.81 19.52
C PRO A 1233 34.38 -29.77 18.98
N GLY A 1234 33.16 -30.19 18.63
CA GLY A 1234 32.11 -29.27 18.20
C GLY A 1234 31.37 -28.61 19.36
N VAL A 1235 31.06 -29.36 20.42
CA VAL A 1235 30.38 -28.83 21.61
C VAL A 1235 31.28 -27.84 22.37
N SER A 1236 32.61 -28.03 22.38
CA SER A 1236 33.56 -27.12 23.04
C SER A 1236 33.81 -25.80 22.31
N SER A 1237 33.39 -25.65 21.06
CA SER A 1237 33.56 -24.40 20.29
C SER A 1237 32.59 -23.31 20.75
N TYR A 1238 33.05 -22.41 21.61
CA TYR A 1238 32.23 -21.28 22.09
C TYR A 1238 31.83 -20.31 20.95
N TRP A 1239 32.68 -20.13 19.93
CA TRP A 1239 32.34 -19.31 18.75
C TRP A 1239 31.18 -19.87 17.95
N PHE A 1240 31.07 -21.21 17.85
CA PHE A 1240 29.94 -21.87 17.17
C PHE A 1240 28.62 -21.51 17.87
N TRP A 1241 28.55 -21.65 19.19
CA TRP A 1241 27.34 -21.34 19.97
C TRP A 1241 26.98 -19.85 19.93
N ILE A 1242 27.97 -18.95 19.99
CA ILE A 1242 27.75 -17.50 19.84
C ILE A 1242 27.17 -17.18 18.45
N CYS A 1243 27.77 -17.72 17.38
CA CYS A 1243 27.27 -17.55 16.03
C CYS A 1243 25.83 -18.08 15.89
N LEU A 1244 25.57 -19.31 16.36
CA LEU A 1244 24.25 -19.93 16.31
C LEU A 1244 23.19 -19.12 17.09
N ALA A 1245 23.53 -18.57 18.26
CA ALA A 1245 22.64 -17.70 19.02
C ALA A 1245 22.25 -16.44 18.23
N PHE A 1246 23.22 -15.77 17.57
CA PHE A 1246 22.92 -14.64 16.70
C PHE A 1246 22.04 -15.01 15.50
N GLN A 1247 22.23 -16.21 14.91
CA GLN A 1247 21.37 -16.68 13.82
C GLN A 1247 19.95 -17.03 14.28
N LEU A 1248 19.77 -17.61 15.47
CA LEU A 1248 18.45 -17.96 16.02
C LEU A 1248 17.65 -16.75 16.53
N VAL A 1249 18.31 -15.65 16.91
CA VAL A 1249 17.64 -14.39 17.25
C VAL A 1249 16.91 -13.79 16.04
N ILE A 1250 17.40 -13.99 14.82
CA ILE A 1250 16.80 -13.47 13.58
C ILE A 1250 15.34 -13.97 13.41
N PRO A 1251 15.04 -15.29 13.36
CA PRO A 1251 13.67 -15.79 13.29
C PRO A 1251 12.74 -15.26 14.39
N ILE A 1252 13.24 -15.13 15.63
CA ILE A 1252 12.45 -14.65 16.77
C ILE A 1252 12.07 -13.17 16.61
N LEU A 1253 13.01 -12.31 16.19
CA LEU A 1253 12.74 -10.91 15.89
C LEU A 1253 11.77 -10.78 14.71
N PHE A 1254 12.01 -11.54 13.64
CA PHE A 1254 11.13 -11.53 12.46
C PHE A 1254 9.70 -11.97 12.83
N PHE A 1255 9.50 -13.08 13.53
CA PHE A 1255 8.15 -13.52 13.96
C PHE A 1255 7.45 -12.46 14.84
N LYS A 1256 8.19 -11.89 15.82
CA LYS A 1256 7.70 -10.87 16.75
C LYS A 1256 7.25 -9.57 16.06
N PHE A 1257 7.97 -9.12 15.03
CA PHE A 1257 7.66 -7.88 14.32
C PHE A 1257 6.76 -8.10 13.09
N PHE A 1258 6.87 -9.23 12.38
CA PHE A 1258 5.97 -9.64 11.31
C PHE A 1258 4.53 -9.70 11.81
N ARG A 1259 4.28 -10.30 12.99
CA ARG A 1259 2.96 -10.26 13.61
C ARG A 1259 2.46 -8.83 13.82
N LYS A 1260 3.29 -7.93 14.36
CA LYS A 1260 2.88 -6.54 14.64
C LYS A 1260 2.60 -5.76 13.35
N GLU A 1261 3.36 -5.97 12.29
CA GLU A 1261 3.13 -5.32 10.99
C GLU A 1261 1.94 -5.91 10.24
N GLN A 1262 1.70 -7.22 10.30
CA GLN A 1262 0.48 -7.84 9.78
C GLN A 1262 -0.76 -7.23 10.47
N VAL A 1263 -0.73 -7.12 11.80
CA VAL A 1263 -1.78 -6.49 12.60
C VAL A 1263 -1.95 -4.98 12.28
N SER A 1264 -0.89 -4.30 11.81
CA SER A 1264 -0.88 -2.85 11.50
C SER A 1264 -0.79 -2.51 10.01
N LYS A 1265 -1.25 -3.41 9.13
CA LYS A 1265 -1.53 -3.13 7.72
C LYS A 1265 -2.74 -2.17 7.55
N PRO A 1266 -3.12 -1.81 6.30
CA PRO A 1266 -4.54 -1.81 5.94
C PRO A 1266 -5.32 -2.97 6.58
#